data_AF-A0AA39X0H6-F1
#
_entry.id   AF-A0AA39X0H6-F1
#
_cell.length_a   1.000
_cell.length_b   1.000
_cell.length_c   1.000
_cell.angle_alpha   90.00
_cell.angle_beta   90.00
_cell.angle_gamma   90.00
#
_symmetry.space_group_name_H-M   'P 1'
#
loop_
_entity.id
_entity.type
_entity.pdbx_description
1 polymer ?
#
loop_
_entity_poly.entity_id
_entity_poly.type
_entity_poly.pdbx_seq_one_letter_code
_entity_poly.pdbx_strand_id
1 'polypeptide(L)'
;MRGSVGLVLSSLLAGAAQAQAGNGVVQWSIQKRQPPVDVRRLGKRASTYEEVVTNEQTKGGYFATCRLGTPAQDLTLQLDTGSSDIWVPDSSAKICRATTSGGGCTLGAFDPSDSSTFNVTLPNEFDISYVDGSSSKGDYFTDVFEIGGATLQNMTMGLGSTTDIPYGLVGVGYAVNEAIVGNTGNISTAYANLPLHMMREGLINTNAYSLWLNDLDANEGSILFGGIDTEKYKGDLSKIQIYQTQRGIYSSFRVAMTSLQAVSPSGSDTLTSNDFPIPVVLDSGTTLSYLPQDLAQQVWKEVGAVYSPQFGLAVIPCYMATSKGSFSFGFAGPDGPRISVSMDELVLDLTNGSPPVFKSGEYKGEDACEFGIQNFTQAPYLLGDTFLRSSYVVYDLVNNEIGIAPTEFNSTKSNIVAFASAGAQIPSATVVPNQSQATDIPSVTSPAFAASKGFTDSASKDGVTNAAPGIPAAFGAGTAWMMIDGNGYGLCFSSFYFMRVIRAVAALNSSRAAASRHGVRYMSLGCRVALDTASPRWTASQLGTRGRYFSATSMSRAMSAADAALKQAKEQAAANMTPEAAAARMSPEEAKRLSQVRNIGIAAHIDSGKTTVTERILFYTGRVKAIHEVRGRDGVGAKMDSMELERERGITIQSAATFTDWRKKENGVDETYHINLIDTPGHIDFTIEVERAMRVLDGAVMVLCAVSGVQSQTITVDRQMKRYNVPRVSFINKMDRMGANPFKAVEQINNKLKIAAAAIQIPIGSEKEFEGVVDLVEMRAIRNDGQKGINLKISKEIPAELKELAEQKRQELIEKLADAAIRRATIALKFTPVVMGSAIADKSIQPMLDAVCDYLPNPSDVPNMALDLSRGEQPVALMPYNSLPFVGLAFKLEENPYGQLTYMRVYQGSLKKGQYLFNSRSSKKIRIPRIVRMHSNEMEDVAEIGAGEICAVFGVDCASGDTFTDGHLPYGLSSMFVPDAVMSLSISPKRSSDADAFSKAMNRFMREDPTFRLHVDEESEETIISGMGELHLEIYVERLRREYKVDCETGQPRVAYRETVQTRADFDFLLKRQSGGPGDYARVMGWVEPNPNHKEDNHFETQVVGGTIPDKYLAACGKGFQEACEKGPLLGHKVIGTSMIVTDGATHVTDSSDYAFNLASQMAFRKAFDEAGGQVLEPLMKTTITAPVEFQGSILMLMNKRGTIVDTEVGADDFTMVADCSLNAMFGFSSHLRAATQGKGDFSMEFSHYAPAAPHLQKELVAKYQKELEAKRTK
;
A
#
# COMPACT_ATOMS: atom_id res chain seq x y z
N MET A 1 28.36 46.37 48.23
CA MET A 1 28.88 45.98 49.57
C MET A 1 29.01 44.45 49.54
N ARG A 2 30.08 43.83 50.06
CA ARG A 2 30.14 43.22 51.42
C ARG A 2 28.75 42.67 51.84
N GLY A 3 28.52 41.37 52.00
CA GLY A 3 29.29 40.38 52.78
C GLY A 3 28.76 40.35 54.23
N SER A 4 28.67 39.24 54.96
CA SER A 4 29.18 37.87 54.71
C SER A 4 28.85 36.94 55.91
N VAL A 5 28.65 35.61 55.70
CA VAL A 5 28.60 34.52 56.72
C VAL A 5 27.40 34.60 57.71
N GLY A 6 26.76 33.54 58.22
CA GLY A 6 26.82 32.06 58.14
C GLY A 6 25.88 31.52 59.25
N LEU A 7 25.71 30.24 59.63
CA LEU A 7 26.10 28.88 59.21
C LEU A 7 25.42 27.94 60.27
N VAL A 8 25.20 26.66 59.97
CA VAL A 8 24.78 25.57 60.91
C VAL A 8 23.31 25.55 61.39
N LEU A 9 22.50 24.71 60.74
CA LEU A 9 21.93 23.53 61.41
C LEU A 9 21.74 22.41 60.38
N SER A 10 22.27 21.21 60.65
CA SER A 10 22.41 20.15 59.64
C SER A 10 22.62 18.77 60.26
N SER A 11 21.72 17.82 59.97
CA SER A 11 21.98 16.36 59.93
C SER A 11 20.70 15.61 59.51
N LEU A 12 20.89 14.38 58.99
CA LEU A 12 19.84 13.42 58.56
C LEU A 12 19.00 13.88 57.34
N LEU A 13 19.08 13.27 56.16
CA LEU A 13 19.87 12.12 55.70
C LEU A 13 20.55 12.44 54.37
N ALA A 14 21.78 11.93 54.18
CA ALA A 14 22.46 11.89 52.90
C ALA A 14 22.98 10.47 52.67
N GLY A 15 22.68 9.88 51.52
CA GLY A 15 23.07 8.52 51.17
C GLY A 15 22.92 8.26 49.67
N ALA A 16 24.04 8.00 49.01
CA ALA A 16 24.14 7.47 47.64
C ALA A 16 23.37 8.21 46.52
N ALA A 17 23.92 9.34 46.08
CA ALA A 17 23.81 9.80 44.69
C ALA A 17 25.21 10.24 44.21
N GLN A 18 26.12 9.28 44.07
CA GLN A 18 27.52 9.50 43.72
C GLN A 18 27.70 9.32 42.20
N ALA A 19 28.31 10.29 41.53
CA ALA A 19 28.35 10.36 40.06
C ALA A 19 28.98 9.11 39.41
N GLN A 20 28.23 8.42 38.55
CA GLN A 20 28.67 7.24 37.78
C GLN A 20 29.16 7.58 36.36
N ALA A 21 29.83 8.72 36.19
CA ALA A 21 30.48 9.13 34.93
C ALA A 21 31.76 8.32 34.63
N GLY A 22 31.64 6.99 34.60
CA GLY A 22 32.78 6.06 34.47
C GLY A 22 32.45 4.56 34.36
N ASN A 23 31.17 4.15 34.39
CA ASN A 23 30.77 2.73 34.28
C ASN A 23 30.06 2.35 32.95
N GLY A 24 29.88 3.29 32.01
CA GLY A 24 29.26 3.01 30.71
C GLY A 24 27.75 2.75 30.75
N VAL A 25 27.07 3.32 31.74
CA VAL A 25 25.62 3.21 31.99
C VAL A 25 25.06 4.56 32.44
N VAL A 26 23.79 4.86 32.09
CA VAL A 26 23.04 6.02 32.58
C VAL A 26 21.66 5.58 33.04
N GLN A 27 21.32 5.80 34.31
CA GLN A 27 19.99 5.48 34.86
C GLN A 27 19.13 6.75 34.95
N TRP A 28 17.85 6.65 34.61
CA TRP A 28 16.88 7.74 34.71
C TRP A 28 15.61 7.23 35.39
N SER A 29 15.25 7.86 36.51
CA SER A 29 14.01 7.59 37.23
C SER A 29 12.82 8.17 36.47
N ILE A 30 11.79 7.36 36.29
CA ILE A 30 10.54 7.72 35.61
C ILE A 30 9.40 7.64 36.63
N GLN A 31 8.45 8.56 36.54
CA GLN A 31 7.34 8.70 37.48
C GLN A 31 6.00 8.60 36.76
N LYS A 32 5.09 7.80 37.30
CA LYS A 32 3.71 7.72 36.82
C LYS A 32 3.00 9.02 37.17
N ARG A 33 2.46 9.74 36.18
CA ARG A 33 1.79 11.05 36.39
C ARG A 33 0.54 11.21 35.55
N GLN A 34 -0.50 11.83 36.11
CA GLN A 34 -1.72 12.18 35.39
C GLN A 34 -1.68 13.65 34.95
N PRO A 35 -1.88 13.98 33.66
CA PRO A 35 -2.02 15.36 33.19
C PRO A 35 -3.41 15.94 33.52
N PRO A 36 -3.57 17.28 33.58
CA PRO A 36 -4.82 17.93 34.00
C PRO A 36 -5.90 17.99 32.91
N VAL A 37 -7.14 18.22 33.32
CA VAL A 37 -8.36 17.99 32.53
C VAL A 37 -9.10 19.28 32.13
N ASP A 38 -9.54 19.40 30.87
CA ASP A 38 -10.61 20.35 30.47
C ASP A 38 -11.98 19.67 30.34
N VAL A 39 -12.85 19.92 31.31
CA VAL A 39 -14.18 19.26 31.45
C VAL A 39 -15.24 19.82 30.46
N ARG A 40 -14.86 20.68 29.50
CA ARG A 40 -15.81 21.47 28.69
C ARG A 40 -16.26 20.89 27.33
N ARG A 41 -15.71 19.76 26.86
CA ARG A 41 -16.04 19.20 25.53
C ARG A 41 -17.33 18.35 25.45
N LEU A 42 -18.15 18.26 26.50
CA LEU A 42 -19.44 17.56 26.47
C LEU A 42 -20.52 18.38 25.70
N GLY A 43 -20.51 18.30 24.36
CA GLY A 43 -21.30 19.21 23.51
C GLY A 43 -21.67 18.72 22.09
N LYS A 44 -22.18 17.49 21.95
CA LYS A 44 -22.81 16.85 20.74
C LYS A 44 -22.75 17.62 19.40
N ARG A 45 -22.11 17.05 18.37
CA ARG A 45 -22.54 17.29 16.97
C ARG A 45 -22.18 16.25 15.87
N ALA A 46 -22.52 14.99 16.11
CA ALA A 46 -22.98 14.01 15.10
C ALA A 46 -22.12 13.66 13.85
N SER A 47 -21.99 12.33 13.65
CA SER A 47 -21.91 11.62 12.35
C SER A 47 -20.58 11.49 11.58
N THR A 48 -19.49 11.27 12.31
CA THR A 48 -18.47 10.25 11.98
C THR A 48 -18.13 9.46 13.25
N TYR A 49 -17.39 8.35 13.16
CA TYR A 49 -17.10 7.46 14.32
C TYR A 49 -15.89 7.95 15.15
N GLU A 50 -15.80 9.27 15.32
CA GLU A 50 -14.64 10.01 15.87
C GLU A 50 -14.99 10.77 17.18
N GLU A 51 -16.12 10.44 17.82
CA GLU A 51 -16.39 10.87 19.20
C GLU A 51 -16.05 9.70 20.17
N VAL A 52 -15.21 10.00 21.17
CA VAL A 52 -14.77 9.13 22.31
C VAL A 52 -13.63 8.13 22.04
N VAL A 53 -12.43 8.66 21.76
CA VAL A 53 -11.20 8.25 22.50
C VAL A 53 -10.45 9.53 22.92
N THR A 54 -10.75 10.03 24.13
CA THR A 54 -9.97 11.11 24.77
C THR A 54 -9.64 10.73 26.21
N ASN A 55 -9.27 9.46 26.43
CA ASN A 55 -9.05 8.87 27.76
C ASN A 55 -7.60 8.43 28.02
N GLU A 56 -6.86 7.89 27.03
CA GLU A 56 -5.44 7.51 27.19
C GLU A 56 -4.61 8.69 27.74
N GLN A 57 -4.67 9.84 27.04
CA GLN A 57 -3.98 11.09 27.41
C GLN A 57 -4.36 11.67 28.79
N THR A 58 -5.23 11.04 29.59
CA THR A 58 -5.76 11.61 30.85
C THR A 58 -5.47 10.78 32.11
N LYS A 59 -4.88 9.58 31.98
CA LYS A 59 -4.89 8.59 33.08
C LYS A 59 -3.54 8.13 33.63
N GLY A 60 -2.46 8.23 32.84
CA GLY A 60 -1.10 8.25 33.37
C GLY A 60 -0.17 7.19 32.81
N GLY A 61 0.52 7.55 31.73
CA GLY A 61 1.77 6.92 31.33
C GLY A 61 2.94 7.31 32.22
N TYR A 62 4.14 6.88 31.83
CA TYR A 62 5.37 7.17 32.56
C TYR A 62 6.05 8.44 32.06
N PHE A 63 6.23 9.39 32.98
CA PHE A 63 6.77 10.71 32.73
C PHE A 63 8.12 10.91 33.42
N ALA A 64 9.02 11.61 32.75
CA ALA A 64 10.39 11.76 33.18
C ALA A 64 10.82 13.23 33.11
N THR A 65 11.55 13.71 34.12
CA THR A 65 11.97 15.12 34.20
C THR A 65 13.36 15.28 33.58
N CYS A 66 13.49 16.23 32.66
CA CYS A 66 14.70 16.60 31.93
C CYS A 66 14.88 18.12 31.96
N ARG A 67 16.04 18.61 31.53
CA ARG A 67 16.36 20.05 31.56
C ARG A 67 16.94 20.49 30.22
N LEU A 68 16.36 21.49 29.58
CA LEU A 68 16.74 21.94 28.23
C LEU A 68 17.32 23.36 28.25
N GLY A 69 18.39 23.59 27.49
CA GLY A 69 18.88 24.93 27.17
C GLY A 69 19.86 25.56 28.16
N THR A 70 20.26 26.80 27.87
CA THR A 70 21.23 27.57 28.67
C THR A 70 20.74 29.01 28.92
N PRO A 71 20.26 29.37 30.13
CA PRO A 71 20.07 28.52 31.32
C PRO A 71 19.03 27.41 31.11
N ALA A 72 19.21 26.30 31.82
CA ALA A 72 18.36 25.12 31.67
C ALA A 72 16.96 25.32 32.27
N GLN A 73 15.95 25.07 31.42
CA GLN A 73 14.52 25.06 31.72
C GLN A 73 14.11 23.63 32.10
N ASP A 74 13.38 23.45 33.20
CA ASP A 74 12.96 22.12 33.67
C ASP A 74 11.63 21.71 32.99
N LEU A 75 11.61 20.57 32.28
CA LEU A 75 10.42 20.02 31.60
C LEU A 75 10.17 18.57 32.02
N THR A 76 8.90 18.15 32.01
CA THR A 76 8.48 16.76 32.18
C THR A 76 7.89 16.24 30.87
N LEU A 77 8.45 15.14 30.36
CA LEU A 77 8.09 14.53 29.07
C LEU A 77 7.65 13.08 29.27
N GLN A 78 6.74 12.56 28.42
CA GLN A 78 6.35 11.14 28.45
C GLN A 78 7.45 10.28 27.83
N LEU A 79 7.74 9.10 28.40
CA LEU A 79 8.63 8.11 27.82
C LEU A 79 7.86 7.25 26.80
N ASP A 80 8.41 7.13 25.60
CA ASP A 80 7.78 6.43 24.47
C ASP A 80 8.81 5.50 23.80
N THR A 81 8.53 4.19 23.82
CA THR A 81 9.38 3.18 23.15
C THR A 81 8.95 2.87 21.71
N GLY A 82 7.78 3.35 21.27
CA GLY A 82 7.30 3.25 19.89
C GLY A 82 7.89 4.33 18.97
N SER A 83 7.98 5.59 19.42
CA SER A 83 8.57 6.71 18.67
C SER A 83 10.08 6.89 18.94
N SER A 84 10.71 7.85 18.27
CA SER A 84 12.19 8.01 18.28
C SER A 84 12.68 9.45 18.35
N ASP A 85 11.85 10.43 18.05
CA ASP A 85 12.13 11.85 18.30
C ASP A 85 11.98 12.18 19.80
N ILE A 86 12.89 13.00 20.33
CA ILE A 86 12.57 13.87 21.47
C ILE A 86 11.88 15.11 20.93
N TRP A 87 10.75 15.51 21.50
CA TRP A 87 10.14 16.78 21.16
C TRP A 87 9.44 17.45 22.36
N VAL A 88 9.38 18.78 22.33
CA VAL A 88 8.82 19.61 23.40
C VAL A 88 7.81 20.62 22.85
N PRO A 89 6.69 20.89 23.54
CA PRO A 89 5.75 21.92 23.11
C PRO A 89 6.38 23.31 23.29
N ASP A 90 6.19 24.17 22.29
CA ASP A 90 6.58 25.58 22.36
C ASP A 90 5.73 26.31 23.41
N SER A 91 6.35 27.14 24.25
CA SER A 91 5.67 28.11 25.12
C SER A 91 4.63 28.96 24.36
N SER A 92 4.90 29.24 23.08
CA SER A 92 4.05 29.95 22.16
C SER A 92 2.97 29.08 21.50
N ALA A 93 2.93 27.76 21.73
CA ALA A 93 1.88 26.89 21.20
C ALA A 93 0.49 27.30 21.72
N LYS A 94 -0.53 27.17 20.87
CA LYS A 94 -1.91 27.60 21.16
C LYS A 94 -2.49 26.94 22.42
N ILE A 95 -2.11 25.69 22.68
CA ILE A 95 -2.54 24.93 23.87
C ILE A 95 -1.85 25.43 25.15
N CYS A 96 -0.58 25.84 25.08
CA CYS A 96 0.18 26.34 26.22
C CYS A 96 -0.20 27.77 26.64
N ARG A 97 -0.66 28.63 25.71
CA ARG A 97 -1.10 30.00 26.03
C ARG A 97 -2.43 30.08 26.79
N ALA A 98 -3.19 28.99 26.89
CA ALA A 98 -4.39 28.93 27.73
C ALA A 98 -3.99 28.85 29.21
N THR A 99 -4.60 29.68 30.06
CA THR A 99 -4.22 29.80 31.49
C THR A 99 -5.39 29.96 32.46
N THR A 100 -6.64 30.00 31.97
CA THR A 100 -7.82 30.32 32.81
C THR A 100 -8.95 29.28 32.79
N SER A 101 -8.78 28.16 32.08
CA SER A 101 -9.63 26.96 32.23
C SER A 101 -9.12 25.80 31.35
N GLY A 102 -8.73 24.69 31.98
CA GLY A 102 -8.56 23.38 31.32
C GLY A 102 -7.30 23.23 30.47
N GLY A 103 -7.13 24.06 29.44
CA GLY A 103 -5.90 24.11 28.65
C GLY A 103 -4.76 24.84 29.37
N GLY A 104 -3.54 24.32 29.21
CA GLY A 104 -2.27 24.87 29.68
C GLY A 104 -1.22 23.76 29.83
N CYS A 105 0.02 24.01 29.41
CA CYS A 105 1.09 22.99 29.38
C CYS A 105 1.77 22.82 30.75
N THR A 106 1.05 22.23 31.71
CA THR A 106 1.46 22.18 33.12
C THR A 106 2.64 21.27 33.42
N LEU A 107 3.01 20.38 32.49
CA LEU A 107 4.21 19.56 32.58
C LEU A 107 5.47 20.27 32.04
N GLY A 108 5.32 21.51 31.58
CA GLY A 108 6.38 22.33 31.00
C GLY A 108 6.13 22.57 29.51
N ALA A 109 6.61 23.72 29.05
CA ALA A 109 6.74 24.08 27.64
C ALA A 109 8.03 24.87 27.49
N PHE A 110 8.74 24.69 26.38
CA PHE A 110 10.05 25.28 26.17
C PHE A 110 9.91 26.67 25.56
N ASP A 111 10.61 27.67 26.11
CA ASP A 111 10.70 29.00 25.49
C ASP A 111 12.06 29.16 24.79
N PRO A 112 12.11 29.16 23.45
CA PRO A 112 13.35 29.33 22.70
C PRO A 112 14.07 30.67 22.94
N SER A 113 13.38 31.69 23.46
CA SER A 113 13.96 33.01 23.70
C SER A 113 14.72 33.12 25.04
N ASP A 114 14.46 32.19 25.97
CA ASP A 114 15.18 32.09 27.25
C ASP A 114 16.42 31.15 27.19
N SER A 115 16.67 30.45 26.07
CA SER A 115 17.89 29.65 25.87
C SER A 115 18.89 30.34 24.93
N SER A 116 20.11 30.54 25.41
CA SER A 116 21.24 31.10 24.64
C SER A 116 22.00 30.08 23.79
N THR A 117 21.67 28.79 23.91
CA THR A 117 22.25 27.69 23.12
C THR A 117 21.26 27.09 22.11
N PHE A 118 20.02 27.58 22.07
CA PHE A 118 19.01 27.19 21.10
C PHE A 118 19.43 27.56 19.66
N ASN A 119 19.40 26.58 18.76
CA ASN A 119 19.69 26.77 17.35
C ASN A 119 18.75 25.91 16.48
N VAL A 120 17.91 26.53 15.65
CA VAL A 120 17.06 25.82 14.67
C VAL A 120 17.94 25.17 13.60
N THR A 121 17.75 23.87 13.37
CA THR A 121 18.47 23.10 12.35
C THR A 121 17.64 22.94 11.08
N LEU A 122 16.36 22.59 11.20
CA LEU A 122 15.45 22.37 10.06
C LEU A 122 14.07 22.99 10.36
N PRO A 123 13.76 24.18 9.82
CA PRO A 123 12.51 24.88 10.12
C PRO A 123 11.32 24.25 9.39
N ASN A 124 10.22 24.04 10.11
CA ASN A 124 8.95 23.46 9.64
C ASN A 124 9.02 22.00 9.13
N GLU A 125 10.10 21.26 9.42
CA GLU A 125 10.27 19.84 9.03
C GLU A 125 9.93 18.84 10.15
N PHE A 126 9.72 19.31 11.40
CA PHE A 126 9.23 18.45 12.48
C PHE A 126 7.71 18.31 12.35
N ASP A 127 7.23 17.09 12.10
CA ASP A 127 5.81 16.77 11.97
C ASP A 127 5.58 15.30 12.40
N ILE A 128 5.09 15.10 13.63
CA ILE A 128 4.75 13.79 14.19
C ILE A 128 3.23 13.69 14.43
N SER A 129 2.68 12.49 14.22
CA SER A 129 1.26 12.17 14.44
C SER A 129 1.14 10.77 15.05
N TYR A 130 0.26 10.61 16.03
CA TYR A 130 0.12 9.40 16.84
C TYR A 130 -1.15 8.60 16.50
N VAL A 131 -1.23 7.36 16.97
CA VAL A 131 -2.34 6.41 16.66
C VAL A 131 -3.69 6.88 17.25
N ASP A 132 -3.67 7.71 18.28
CA ASP A 132 -4.87 8.36 18.86
C ASP A 132 -5.37 9.56 18.04
N GLY A 133 -4.68 9.92 16.95
CA GLY A 133 -5.00 11.06 16.08
C GLY A 133 -4.41 12.40 16.54
N SER A 134 -3.68 12.44 17.66
CA SER A 134 -2.99 13.65 18.12
C SER A 134 -1.72 13.94 17.31
N SER A 135 -1.26 15.19 17.30
CA SER A 135 -0.11 15.60 16.48
C SER A 135 0.69 16.78 17.04
N SER A 136 1.93 16.90 16.57
CA SER A 136 2.83 18.00 16.91
C SER A 136 3.69 18.38 15.71
N LYS A 137 3.67 19.67 15.35
CA LYS A 137 4.35 20.21 14.16
C LYS A 137 5.13 21.48 14.49
N GLY A 138 6.29 21.67 13.84
CA GLY A 138 7.12 22.86 13.96
C GLY A 138 8.56 22.65 13.47
N ASP A 139 9.53 23.17 14.21
CA ASP A 139 10.93 23.20 13.80
C ASP A 139 11.73 22.08 14.48
N TYR A 140 12.72 21.49 13.80
CA TYR A 140 13.81 20.80 14.50
C TYR A 140 14.85 21.82 14.97
N PHE A 141 15.36 21.63 16.18
CA PHE A 141 16.40 22.43 16.79
C PHE A 141 17.43 21.58 17.51
N THR A 142 18.60 22.17 17.77
CA THR A 142 19.65 21.65 18.63
C THR A 142 19.78 22.52 19.87
N ASP A 143 19.89 21.89 21.04
CA ASP A 143 20.24 22.58 22.29
C ASP A 143 20.93 21.60 23.29
N VAL A 144 21.25 22.08 24.49
CA VAL A 144 21.73 21.26 25.62
C VAL A 144 20.56 20.48 26.23
N PHE A 145 20.75 19.20 26.54
CA PHE A 145 19.73 18.32 27.13
C PHE A 145 20.30 17.55 28.33
N GLU A 146 19.78 17.79 29.54
CA GLU A 146 20.19 17.12 30.79
C GLU A 146 19.18 16.04 31.20
N ILE A 147 19.71 14.84 31.46
CA ILE A 147 18.95 13.60 31.66
C ILE A 147 19.74 12.61 32.54
N GLY A 148 19.12 12.04 33.57
CA GLY A 148 19.78 11.02 34.43
C GLY A 148 21.07 11.46 35.13
N GLY A 149 21.34 12.77 35.23
CA GLY A 149 22.61 13.33 35.71
C GLY A 149 23.73 13.41 34.65
N ALA A 150 23.44 13.05 33.39
CA ALA A 150 24.28 13.31 32.23
C ALA A 150 23.81 14.56 31.48
N THR A 151 24.72 15.20 30.74
CA THR A 151 24.47 16.39 29.93
C THR A 151 24.88 16.12 28.48
N LEU A 152 23.91 16.10 27.55
CA LEU A 152 24.15 15.99 26.12
C LEU A 152 24.27 17.39 25.49
N GLN A 153 25.23 17.55 24.59
CA GLN A 153 25.49 18.80 23.85
C GLN A 153 24.94 18.69 22.42
N ASN A 154 24.32 19.75 21.91
CA ASN A 154 23.76 19.81 20.56
C ASN A 154 22.73 18.69 20.24
N MET A 155 21.98 18.22 21.25
CA MET A 155 20.96 17.19 21.07
C MET A 155 19.87 17.72 20.14
N THR A 156 19.55 16.98 19.07
CA THR A 156 18.51 17.36 18.10
C THR A 156 17.13 16.95 18.61
N MET A 157 16.18 17.87 18.57
CA MET A 157 14.85 17.76 19.17
C MET A 157 13.80 18.50 18.32
N GLY A 158 12.53 18.06 18.38
CA GLY A 158 11.40 18.75 17.75
C GLY A 158 10.80 19.83 18.65
N LEU A 159 10.42 20.98 18.08
CA LEU A 159 9.71 22.07 18.74
C LEU A 159 8.27 22.13 18.25
N GLY A 160 7.33 21.67 19.08
CA GLY A 160 5.89 21.64 18.79
C GLY A 160 5.24 23.02 18.86
N SER A 161 5.42 23.85 17.82
CA SER A 161 4.78 25.17 17.69
C SER A 161 3.27 25.05 17.48
N THR A 162 2.84 23.99 16.80
CA THR A 162 1.44 23.65 16.52
C THR A 162 1.19 22.23 16.96
N THR A 163 0.64 22.07 18.17
CA THR A 163 0.26 20.77 18.74
C THR A 163 -1.06 20.86 19.51
N ASP A 164 -1.76 19.73 19.60
CA ASP A 164 -2.90 19.50 20.48
C ASP A 164 -2.57 18.67 21.73
N ILE A 165 -1.33 18.22 21.88
CA ILE A 165 -0.81 17.49 23.05
C ILE A 165 -0.28 18.51 24.08
N PRO A 166 -0.70 18.48 25.37
CA PRO A 166 -0.34 19.48 26.37
C PRO A 166 1.03 19.25 27.06
N TYR A 167 1.84 18.35 26.54
CA TYR A 167 3.17 17.96 27.03
C TYR A 167 4.03 17.44 25.86
N GLY A 168 5.34 17.24 26.09
CA GLY A 168 6.25 16.67 25.09
C GLY A 168 6.63 15.21 25.38
N LEU A 169 7.36 14.58 24.47
CA LEU A 169 7.72 13.16 24.54
C LEU A 169 9.22 12.93 24.32
N VAL A 170 9.70 11.79 24.83
CA VAL A 170 11.06 11.27 24.65
C VAL A 170 10.95 9.89 24.00
N GLY A 171 11.05 9.88 22.68
CA GLY A 171 11.20 8.66 21.89
C GLY A 171 12.57 8.02 22.11
N VAL A 172 12.58 6.70 22.28
CA VAL A 172 13.83 5.89 22.41
C VAL A 172 13.93 4.73 21.42
N GLY A 173 12.97 4.59 20.50
CA GLY A 173 12.98 3.59 19.42
C GLY A 173 14.03 3.84 18.32
N TYR A 174 13.90 3.13 17.20
CA TYR A 174 14.86 3.16 16.09
C TYR A 174 14.91 4.50 15.35
N ALA A 175 16.11 5.07 15.15
CA ALA A 175 16.33 6.33 14.42
C ALA A 175 15.71 6.40 12.99
N VAL A 176 15.43 5.26 12.33
CA VAL A 176 14.70 5.26 11.05
C VAL A 176 13.20 5.58 11.17
N ASN A 177 12.69 5.67 12.40
CA ASN A 177 11.34 6.07 12.78
C ASN A 177 11.29 7.51 13.34
N GLU A 178 12.39 8.27 13.23
CA GLU A 178 12.39 9.73 13.42
C GLU A 178 11.46 10.38 12.38
N ALA A 179 10.67 11.37 12.78
CA ALA A 179 9.63 11.98 11.91
C ALA A 179 10.21 12.59 10.63
N ILE A 180 11.43 13.13 10.67
CA ILE A 180 12.18 13.53 9.47
C ILE A 180 12.38 12.38 8.47
N VAL A 181 12.71 11.17 8.93
CA VAL A 181 12.89 9.99 8.06
C VAL A 181 11.55 9.51 7.51
N GLY A 182 10.46 9.64 8.29
CA GLY A 182 9.10 9.45 7.79
C GLY A 182 8.74 10.42 6.66
N ASN A 183 9.16 11.68 6.76
CA ASN A 183 8.90 12.74 5.78
C ASN A 183 9.84 12.71 4.56
N THR A 184 11.12 12.33 4.70
CA THR A 184 12.09 12.30 3.59
C THR A 184 12.29 10.92 2.95
N GLY A 185 11.88 9.84 3.65
CA GLY A 185 12.16 8.46 3.26
C GLY A 185 13.64 8.06 3.30
N ASN A 186 14.54 8.93 3.77
CA ASN A 186 15.98 8.79 3.56
C ASN A 186 16.75 8.58 4.88
N ILE A 187 17.23 7.36 5.09
CA ILE A 187 18.02 6.95 6.26
C ILE A 187 19.30 7.79 6.42
N SER A 188 19.88 8.32 5.33
CA SER A 188 21.06 9.21 5.41
C SER A 188 20.75 10.62 5.93
N THR A 189 19.47 10.94 6.19
CA THR A 189 19.02 12.19 6.85
C THR A 189 18.55 11.98 8.30
N ALA A 190 18.61 10.75 8.83
CA ALA A 190 18.40 10.49 10.25
C ALA A 190 19.47 11.19 11.11
N TYR A 191 19.10 11.67 12.29
CA TYR A 191 20.03 12.26 13.24
C TYR A 191 20.55 11.21 14.25
N ALA A 192 20.79 11.61 15.48
CA ALA A 192 21.07 10.68 16.58
C ALA A 192 19.96 10.80 17.61
N ASN A 193 19.00 9.88 17.57
CA ASN A 193 18.10 9.59 18.68
C ASN A 193 18.86 9.41 20.02
N LEU A 194 18.15 9.57 21.14
CA LEU A 194 18.73 9.73 22.47
C LEU A 194 19.79 8.66 22.84
N PRO A 195 19.55 7.34 22.69
CA PRO A 195 20.51 6.34 23.14
C PRO A 195 21.76 6.28 22.22
N LEU A 196 21.59 6.53 20.92
CA LEU A 196 22.71 6.62 19.98
C LEU A 196 23.56 7.86 20.26
N HIS A 197 22.96 8.97 20.68
CA HIS A 197 23.71 10.17 21.09
C HIS A 197 24.49 9.95 22.39
N MET A 198 23.90 9.28 23.39
CA MET A 198 24.62 8.87 24.60
C MET A 198 25.83 7.97 24.30
N MET A 199 25.68 7.04 23.34
CA MET A 199 26.77 6.15 22.93
C MET A 199 27.88 6.92 22.19
N ARG A 200 27.54 7.89 21.34
CA ARG A 200 28.52 8.75 20.64
C ARG A 200 29.31 9.65 21.58
N GLU A 201 28.69 10.15 22.65
CA GLU A 201 29.36 10.91 23.72
C GLU A 201 30.14 10.02 24.71
N GLY A 202 30.13 8.69 24.54
CA GLY A 202 30.83 7.74 25.41
C GLY A 202 30.22 7.59 26.81
N LEU A 203 28.97 8.03 27.01
CA LEU A 203 28.25 7.90 28.29
C LEU A 203 27.75 6.47 28.53
N ILE A 204 27.41 5.76 27.45
CA ILE A 204 26.98 4.35 27.49
C ILE A 204 27.79 3.48 26.53
N ASN A 205 28.03 2.21 26.91
CA ASN A 205 28.88 1.30 26.16
C ASN A 205 28.28 0.82 24.83
N THR A 206 26.94 0.81 24.69
CA THR A 206 26.23 0.34 23.50
C THR A 206 24.87 1.05 23.35
N ASN A 207 24.31 1.05 22.14
CA ASN A 207 22.96 1.54 21.85
C ASN A 207 21.91 0.50 22.26
N ALA A 208 21.70 0.36 23.57
CA ALA A 208 20.68 -0.49 24.19
C ALA A 208 20.21 0.13 25.51
N TYR A 209 19.01 -0.23 25.96
CA TYR A 209 18.49 0.16 27.27
C TYR A 209 17.56 -0.91 27.84
N SER A 210 17.38 -0.90 29.16
CA SER A 210 16.39 -1.72 29.85
C SER A 210 15.34 -0.87 30.57
N LEU A 211 14.10 -1.37 30.59
CA LEU A 211 12.92 -0.71 31.13
C LEU A 211 12.31 -1.55 32.27
N TRP A 212 12.04 -0.89 33.39
CA TRP A 212 11.33 -1.44 34.54
C TRP A 212 10.31 -0.41 35.04
N LEU A 213 9.02 -0.70 34.83
CA LEU A 213 7.92 0.22 35.17
C LEU A 213 7.39 0.06 36.61
N ASN A 214 7.77 -1.03 37.29
CA ASN A 214 7.22 -1.49 38.58
C ASN A 214 5.68 -1.77 38.51
N ASP A 215 5.01 -2.01 39.64
CA ASP A 215 3.56 -2.31 39.68
C ASP A 215 2.65 -1.09 39.46
N LEU A 216 1.33 -1.33 39.41
CA LEU A 216 0.30 -0.31 39.21
C LEU A 216 0.25 0.76 40.34
N ASP A 217 0.51 0.38 41.60
CA ASP A 217 0.44 1.28 42.77
C ASP A 217 1.75 2.09 42.93
N ALA A 218 2.85 1.61 42.35
CA ALA A 218 4.13 2.28 42.33
C ALA A 218 4.08 3.58 41.51
N ASN A 219 4.49 4.67 42.16
CA ASN A 219 4.60 5.97 41.50
C ASN A 219 5.94 6.14 40.76
N GLU A 220 6.89 5.21 40.90
CA GLU A 220 8.26 5.31 40.39
C GLU A 220 8.74 4.00 39.75
N GLY A 221 9.40 4.12 38.60
CA GLY A 221 10.14 3.08 37.89
C GLY A 221 11.48 3.63 37.37
N SER A 222 12.14 2.90 36.47
CA SER A 222 13.40 3.36 35.86
C SER A 222 13.65 2.83 34.45
N ILE A 223 14.27 3.67 33.61
CA ILE A 223 14.97 3.27 32.39
C ILE A 223 16.49 3.34 32.63
N LEU A 224 17.23 2.37 32.11
CA LEU A 224 18.67 2.22 32.29
C LEU A 224 19.33 2.03 30.92
N PHE A 225 20.02 3.05 30.44
CA PHE A 225 20.76 3.02 29.18
C PHE A 225 22.13 2.35 29.37
N GLY A 226 22.55 1.51 28.42
CA GLY A 226 23.85 0.83 28.41
C GLY A 226 24.01 -0.39 29.33
N GLY A 227 22.97 -0.81 30.05
CA GLY A 227 23.06 -1.85 31.08
C GLY A 227 21.74 -2.53 31.39
N ILE A 228 21.78 -3.50 32.30
CA ILE A 228 20.63 -4.15 32.93
C ILE A 228 20.77 -4.15 34.46
N ASP A 229 19.69 -4.29 35.20
CA ASP A 229 19.69 -4.50 36.66
C ASP A 229 19.13 -5.88 36.99
N THR A 230 19.97 -6.78 37.51
CA THR A 230 19.59 -8.18 37.74
C THR A 230 18.72 -8.40 38.99
N GLU A 231 18.42 -7.37 39.78
CA GLU A 231 17.49 -7.46 40.91
C GLU A 231 16.08 -6.95 40.55
N LYS A 232 15.82 -6.56 39.29
CA LYS A 232 14.50 -6.06 38.82
C LYS A 232 13.64 -7.09 38.07
N TYR A 233 14.14 -8.31 37.89
CA TYR A 233 13.44 -9.40 37.22
C TYR A 233 13.66 -10.73 37.94
N LYS A 234 12.81 -11.72 37.64
CA LYS A 234 12.90 -13.07 38.20
C LYS A 234 12.92 -14.15 37.11
N GLY A 235 13.69 -15.20 37.34
CA GLY A 235 13.95 -16.24 36.34
C GLY A 235 14.99 -15.82 35.29
N ASP A 236 15.06 -16.56 34.19
CA ASP A 236 16.08 -16.36 33.15
C ASP A 236 15.66 -15.27 32.15
N LEU A 237 16.53 -14.28 31.95
CA LEU A 237 16.35 -13.22 30.96
C LEU A 237 16.45 -13.82 29.55
N SER A 238 15.34 -13.89 28.83
CA SER A 238 15.23 -14.67 27.59
C SER A 238 15.34 -13.78 26.36
N LYS A 239 16.28 -14.05 25.46
CA LYS A 239 16.49 -13.29 24.21
C LYS A 239 15.58 -13.77 23.08
N ILE A 240 14.80 -12.85 22.53
CA ILE A 240 13.85 -13.06 21.43
C ILE A 240 14.16 -12.15 20.24
N GLN A 241 13.95 -12.64 19.02
CA GLN A 241 14.20 -11.90 17.77
C GLN A 241 13.11 -10.85 17.48
N ILE A 242 13.52 -9.72 16.90
CA ILE A 242 12.62 -8.69 16.37
C ILE A 242 12.28 -9.00 14.90
N TYR A 243 11.01 -8.81 14.51
CA TYR A 243 10.57 -8.91 13.12
C TYR A 243 10.89 -7.63 12.31
N GLN A 244 11.46 -7.83 11.12
CA GLN A 244 11.67 -6.78 10.13
C GLN A 244 10.33 -6.34 9.48
N THR A 245 10.28 -5.12 8.97
CA THR A 245 9.21 -4.68 8.06
C THR A 245 9.32 -5.39 6.70
N GLN A 246 8.27 -5.32 5.87
CA GLN A 246 8.24 -5.86 4.50
C GLN A 246 9.34 -5.33 3.56
N ARG A 247 10.12 -4.32 3.98
CA ARG A 247 11.27 -3.75 3.25
C ARG A 247 12.63 -4.22 3.78
N GLY A 248 12.67 -5.16 4.73
CA GLY A 248 13.90 -5.65 5.36
C GLY A 248 14.50 -4.70 6.42
N ILE A 249 13.73 -3.70 6.87
CA ILE A 249 14.19 -2.65 7.79
C ILE A 249 13.56 -2.84 9.18
N TYR A 250 14.36 -2.71 10.23
CA TYR A 250 13.88 -2.61 11.62
C TYR A 250 13.48 -1.16 11.92
N SER A 251 12.19 -0.92 12.22
CA SER A 251 11.65 0.42 12.52
C SER A 251 10.82 0.48 13.81
N SER A 252 10.62 -0.66 14.47
CA SER A 252 9.77 -0.78 15.67
C SER A 252 10.03 -2.12 16.35
N PHE A 253 9.83 -2.20 17.67
CA PHE A 253 10.09 -3.38 18.48
C PHE A 253 9.01 -4.48 18.34
N ARG A 254 8.83 -4.98 17.12
CA ARG A 254 7.86 -6.03 16.77
C ARG A 254 8.36 -7.41 17.17
N VAL A 255 7.65 -8.11 18.03
CA VAL A 255 7.97 -9.47 18.47
C VAL A 255 6.83 -10.44 18.22
N ALA A 256 7.17 -11.73 18.11
CA ALA A 256 6.22 -12.81 17.91
C ALA A 256 5.53 -13.20 19.23
N MET A 257 4.29 -12.75 19.44
CA MET A 257 3.42 -13.34 20.45
C MET A 257 2.84 -14.64 19.88
N THR A 258 3.15 -15.78 20.48
CA THR A 258 2.85 -17.14 19.95
C THR A 258 1.72 -17.85 20.68
N SER A 259 1.34 -17.39 21.88
CA SER A 259 0.20 -17.94 22.62
C SER A 259 -0.32 -16.95 23.66
N LEU A 260 -1.60 -17.08 24.02
CA LEU A 260 -2.21 -16.39 25.16
C LEU A 260 -3.06 -17.40 25.95
N GLN A 261 -2.84 -17.48 27.27
CA GLN A 261 -3.58 -18.40 28.14
C GLN A 261 -4.27 -17.63 29.26
N ALA A 262 -5.56 -17.89 29.47
CA ALA A 262 -6.28 -17.43 30.65
C ALA A 262 -6.03 -18.43 31.78
N VAL A 263 -5.53 -17.98 32.94
CA VAL A 263 -5.11 -18.85 34.05
C VAL A 263 -5.83 -18.43 35.32
N SER A 264 -6.54 -19.36 35.96
CA SER A 264 -7.32 -19.11 37.17
C SER A 264 -7.21 -20.26 38.18
N PRO A 265 -7.71 -20.09 39.43
CA PRO A 265 -7.82 -21.18 40.39
C PRO A 265 -8.74 -22.34 39.97
N SER A 266 -9.66 -22.16 39.00
CA SER A 266 -10.51 -23.27 38.50
C SER A 266 -9.88 -24.07 37.36
N GLY A 267 -8.78 -23.57 36.80
CA GLY A 267 -8.11 -24.13 35.62
C GLY A 267 -7.54 -23.05 34.71
N SER A 268 -6.83 -23.48 33.68
CA SER A 268 -6.38 -22.65 32.57
C SER A 268 -7.11 -22.99 31.28
N ASP A 269 -7.24 -22.01 30.40
CA ASP A 269 -7.71 -22.18 29.03
C ASP A 269 -6.74 -21.49 28.04
N THR A 270 -6.63 -22.04 26.83
CA THR A 270 -5.73 -21.51 25.80
C THR A 270 -6.54 -20.78 24.75
N LEU A 271 -6.35 -19.46 24.68
CA LEU A 271 -7.04 -18.61 23.72
C LEU A 271 -6.31 -18.69 22.38
N THR A 272 -7.05 -18.80 21.28
CA THR A 272 -6.47 -18.92 19.94
C THR A 272 -7.01 -17.86 19.00
N SER A 273 -6.20 -17.46 18.04
CA SER A 273 -6.52 -16.46 17.03
C SER A 273 -5.98 -16.95 15.68
N ASN A 274 -6.63 -16.54 14.60
CA ASN A 274 -6.14 -16.83 13.25
C ASN A 274 -4.87 -16.03 12.92
N ASP A 275 -4.60 -14.96 13.67
CA ASP A 275 -3.44 -14.07 13.50
C ASP A 275 -2.17 -14.60 14.19
N PHE A 276 -2.19 -15.75 14.89
CA PHE A 276 -0.99 -16.32 15.51
C PHE A 276 -0.02 -16.90 14.46
N PRO A 277 1.30 -16.59 14.50
CA PRO A 277 2.02 -15.72 15.45
C PRO A 277 1.71 -14.22 15.28
N ILE A 278 1.21 -13.58 16.34
CA ILE A 278 0.75 -12.18 16.27
C ILE A 278 1.97 -11.25 16.42
N PRO A 279 2.23 -10.36 15.44
CA PRO A 279 3.28 -9.35 15.56
C PRO A 279 2.80 -8.19 16.45
N VAL A 280 3.28 -8.17 17.70
CA VAL A 280 2.98 -7.11 18.69
C VAL A 280 4.18 -6.18 18.87
N VAL A 281 3.93 -4.88 19.10
CA VAL A 281 4.95 -3.91 19.52
C VAL A 281 4.93 -3.75 21.03
N LEU A 282 6.10 -3.71 21.66
CA LEU A 282 6.26 -3.36 23.07
C LEU A 282 6.40 -1.83 23.21
N ASP A 283 5.39 -1.16 23.80
CA ASP A 283 5.22 0.30 23.68
C ASP A 283 4.76 1.00 24.97
N SER A 284 5.60 1.85 25.57
CA SER A 284 5.22 2.70 26.72
C SER A 284 4.51 4.02 26.35
N GLY A 285 4.29 4.28 25.05
CA GLY A 285 3.49 5.43 24.59
C GLY A 285 2.00 5.30 24.95
N THR A 286 1.51 4.08 25.19
CA THR A 286 0.11 3.73 25.50
C THR A 286 -0.02 3.00 26.85
N THR A 287 -1.04 3.34 27.63
CA THR A 287 -1.28 2.65 28.90
C THR A 287 -1.99 1.31 28.70
N LEU A 288 -2.94 1.23 27.76
CA LEU A 288 -3.67 0.00 27.46
C LEU A 288 -2.94 -0.89 26.43
N SER A 289 -3.22 -2.20 26.48
CA SER A 289 -2.77 -3.18 25.50
C SER A 289 -3.87 -3.45 24.47
N TYR A 290 -3.51 -3.49 23.19
CA TYR A 290 -4.43 -3.55 22.05
C TYR A 290 -4.20 -4.82 21.22
N LEU A 291 -5.14 -5.76 21.28
CA LEU A 291 -5.05 -7.09 20.66
C LEU A 291 -6.02 -7.26 19.46
N PRO A 292 -5.82 -8.28 18.60
CA PRO A 292 -6.78 -8.66 17.56
C PRO A 292 -8.20 -8.81 18.12
N GLN A 293 -9.21 -8.46 17.30
CA GLN A 293 -10.61 -8.49 17.74
C GLN A 293 -11.07 -9.86 18.22
N ASP A 294 -10.67 -10.96 17.56
CA ASP A 294 -11.06 -12.32 17.95
C ASP A 294 -10.44 -12.73 19.30
N LEU A 295 -9.17 -12.38 19.53
CA LEU A 295 -8.46 -12.67 20.77
C LEU A 295 -8.94 -11.79 21.93
N ALA A 296 -9.11 -10.48 21.71
CA ALA A 296 -9.62 -9.55 22.72
C ALA A 296 -11.04 -9.92 23.18
N GLN A 297 -11.92 -10.32 22.26
CA GLN A 297 -13.27 -10.79 22.62
C GLN A 297 -13.25 -12.11 23.43
N GLN A 298 -12.29 -13.00 23.20
CA GLN A 298 -12.08 -14.18 24.05
C GLN A 298 -11.61 -13.79 25.46
N VAL A 299 -10.60 -12.92 25.57
CA VAL A 299 -10.10 -12.38 26.85
C VAL A 299 -11.25 -11.75 27.65
N TRP A 300 -12.03 -10.87 27.02
CA TRP A 300 -13.19 -10.23 27.66
C TRP A 300 -14.21 -11.24 28.15
N LYS A 301 -14.47 -12.31 27.38
CA LYS A 301 -15.44 -13.36 27.71
C LYS A 301 -14.98 -14.26 28.87
N GLU A 302 -13.68 -14.47 29.07
CA GLU A 302 -13.16 -15.18 30.26
C GLU A 302 -13.43 -14.41 31.56
N VAL A 303 -13.22 -13.09 31.56
CA VAL A 303 -13.36 -12.26 32.78
C VAL A 303 -14.73 -11.59 32.94
N GLY A 304 -15.62 -11.72 31.96
CA GLY A 304 -16.91 -11.02 31.94
C GLY A 304 -16.79 -9.51 31.67
N ALA A 305 -15.73 -9.04 31.03
CA ALA A 305 -15.62 -7.64 30.62
C ALA A 305 -16.63 -7.34 29.49
N VAL A 306 -17.24 -6.15 29.54
CA VAL A 306 -18.31 -5.73 28.63
C VAL A 306 -17.90 -4.43 27.93
N TYR A 307 -17.98 -4.41 26.61
CA TYR A 307 -17.76 -3.16 25.85
C TYR A 307 -18.83 -2.11 26.17
N SER A 308 -18.42 -0.89 26.52
CA SER A 308 -19.32 0.23 26.82
C SER A 308 -19.31 1.27 25.68
N PRO A 309 -20.37 1.32 24.85
CA PRO A 309 -20.52 2.38 23.83
C PRO A 309 -20.65 3.79 24.41
N GLN A 310 -20.80 3.96 25.73
CA GLN A 310 -20.78 5.27 26.38
C GLN A 310 -19.34 5.77 26.64
N PHE A 311 -18.36 4.87 26.70
CA PHE A 311 -16.97 5.17 27.05
C PHE A 311 -15.98 4.83 25.92
N GLY A 312 -16.40 4.08 24.89
CA GLY A 312 -15.55 3.68 23.76
C GLY A 312 -14.69 2.44 24.02
N LEU A 313 -14.79 1.83 25.20
CA LEU A 313 -13.83 0.87 25.76
C LEU A 313 -14.52 -0.26 26.55
N ALA A 314 -13.83 -1.37 26.76
CA ALA A 314 -14.26 -2.47 27.62
C ALA A 314 -14.12 -2.14 29.11
N VAL A 315 -15.20 -2.37 29.85
CA VAL A 315 -15.32 -2.14 31.29
C VAL A 315 -15.60 -3.44 32.04
N ILE A 316 -15.21 -3.47 33.31
CA ILE A 316 -15.28 -4.62 34.21
C ILE A 316 -15.58 -4.13 35.64
N PRO A 317 -16.26 -4.89 36.52
CA PRO A 317 -16.47 -4.46 37.90
C PRO A 317 -15.15 -4.26 38.65
N CYS A 318 -15.00 -3.14 39.37
CA CYS A 318 -13.74 -2.79 40.04
C CYS A 318 -13.25 -3.85 41.05
N TYR A 319 -14.16 -4.62 41.67
CA TYR A 319 -13.77 -5.70 42.58
C TYR A 319 -12.96 -6.82 41.90
N MET A 320 -13.01 -6.93 40.57
CA MET A 320 -12.27 -7.95 39.80
C MET A 320 -10.75 -7.75 39.86
N ALA A 321 -10.26 -6.57 40.26
CA ALA A 321 -8.84 -6.34 40.58
C ALA A 321 -8.33 -7.33 41.65
N THR A 322 -9.20 -7.78 42.56
CA THR A 322 -8.85 -8.74 43.63
C THR A 322 -8.92 -10.21 43.18
N SER A 323 -9.25 -10.48 41.91
CA SER A 323 -9.36 -11.83 41.37
C SER A 323 -7.98 -12.47 41.22
N LYS A 324 -7.85 -13.75 41.58
CA LYS A 324 -6.59 -14.51 41.49
C LYS A 324 -6.29 -15.05 40.09
N GLY A 325 -6.98 -14.52 39.08
CA GLY A 325 -6.74 -14.82 37.68
C GLY A 325 -5.57 -14.05 37.10
N SER A 326 -5.06 -14.53 35.96
CA SER A 326 -4.00 -13.88 35.18
C SER A 326 -4.06 -14.30 33.71
N PHE A 327 -3.44 -13.52 32.84
CA PHE A 327 -3.25 -13.84 31.43
C PHE A 327 -1.77 -14.06 31.15
N SER A 328 -1.42 -15.24 30.62
CA SER A 328 -0.05 -15.65 30.33
C SER A 328 0.24 -15.53 28.83
N PHE A 329 1.06 -14.54 28.48
CA PHE A 329 1.48 -14.20 27.12
C PHE A 329 2.78 -14.94 26.80
N GLY A 330 2.77 -15.82 25.81
CA GLY A 330 3.95 -16.54 25.34
C GLY A 330 4.58 -15.92 24.09
N PHE A 331 5.91 -15.91 24.03
CA PHE A 331 6.68 -15.32 22.93
C PHE A 331 7.67 -16.30 22.31
N ALA A 332 8.04 -16.08 21.05
CA ALA A 332 9.16 -16.74 20.36
C ALA A 332 9.13 -18.29 20.31
N GLY A 333 7.96 -18.91 20.42
CA GLY A 333 7.75 -20.34 20.20
C GLY A 333 6.88 -21.01 21.29
N PRO A 334 6.84 -22.35 21.35
CA PRO A 334 6.19 -23.09 22.43
C PRO A 334 7.04 -23.16 23.71
N ASP A 335 8.37 -23.17 23.55
CA ASP A 335 9.40 -23.26 24.60
C ASP A 335 9.93 -21.88 25.05
N GLY A 336 9.39 -20.79 24.49
CA GLY A 336 9.83 -19.42 24.79
C GLY A 336 9.20 -18.82 26.06
N PRO A 337 9.65 -17.61 26.45
CA PRO A 337 9.27 -16.98 27.71
C PRO A 337 7.77 -16.71 27.78
N ARG A 338 7.19 -16.92 28.97
CA ARG A 338 5.81 -16.55 29.29
C ARG A 338 5.77 -15.46 30.35
N ILE A 339 5.11 -14.35 30.04
CA ILE A 339 4.86 -13.24 30.95
C ILE A 339 3.40 -13.33 31.41
N SER A 340 3.16 -13.45 32.72
CA SER A 340 1.81 -13.54 33.28
C SER A 340 1.42 -12.23 33.92
N VAL A 341 0.38 -11.58 33.39
CA VAL A 341 -0.20 -10.33 33.88
C VAL A 341 -1.41 -10.67 34.75
N SER A 342 -1.43 -10.21 36.01
CA SER A 342 -2.52 -10.46 36.96
C SER A 342 -3.67 -9.45 36.85
N MET A 343 -4.82 -9.74 37.47
CA MET A 343 -6.03 -8.93 37.32
C MET A 343 -5.96 -7.55 38.00
N ASP A 344 -5.15 -7.40 39.03
CA ASP A 344 -4.81 -6.11 39.65
C ASP A 344 -4.10 -5.18 38.64
N GLU A 345 -3.20 -5.70 37.81
CA GLU A 345 -2.54 -4.96 36.73
C GLU A 345 -3.45 -4.64 35.52
N LEU A 346 -4.59 -5.33 35.40
CA LEU A 346 -5.53 -5.25 34.28
C LEU A 346 -6.86 -4.55 34.61
N VAL A 347 -7.10 -4.11 35.85
CA VAL A 347 -8.33 -3.41 36.25
C VAL A 347 -7.96 -2.00 36.72
N LEU A 348 -8.26 -1.02 35.88
CA LEU A 348 -7.83 0.37 36.03
C LEU A 348 -8.99 1.28 36.43
N ASP A 349 -8.75 2.31 37.24
CA ASP A 349 -9.79 3.26 37.64
C ASP A 349 -10.40 4.00 36.44
N LEU A 350 -11.73 3.95 36.32
CA LEU A 350 -12.40 4.63 35.20
C LEU A 350 -12.40 6.16 35.35
N THR A 351 -12.19 6.68 36.57
CA THR A 351 -12.15 8.12 36.90
C THR A 351 -11.25 8.40 38.11
N ASN A 352 -10.60 9.57 38.15
CA ASN A 352 -9.77 10.05 39.29
C ASN A 352 -10.62 10.52 40.50
N GLY A 353 -11.67 9.76 40.84
CA GLY A 353 -12.70 10.09 41.83
C GLY A 353 -13.66 8.91 41.97
N SER A 354 -14.82 9.09 42.61
CA SER A 354 -15.79 7.99 42.80
C SER A 354 -16.16 7.33 41.45
N PRO A 355 -15.94 6.00 41.30
CA PRO A 355 -16.12 5.31 40.03
C PRO A 355 -17.58 5.35 39.54
N PRO A 356 -17.80 5.27 38.21
CA PRO A 356 -19.15 5.28 37.65
C PRO A 356 -19.84 3.91 37.78
N VAL A 357 -21.04 3.90 38.35
CA VAL A 357 -21.81 2.67 38.58
C VAL A 357 -22.48 2.14 37.29
N PHE A 358 -22.43 0.82 37.08
CA PHE A 358 -23.14 0.12 36.01
C PHE A 358 -24.67 0.33 36.10
N LYS A 359 -25.28 0.94 35.07
CA LYS A 359 -26.73 1.30 35.07
C LYS A 359 -27.65 0.17 34.57
N SER A 360 -27.10 -0.79 33.83
CA SER A 360 -27.80 -1.86 33.13
C SER A 360 -26.82 -2.97 32.76
N GLY A 361 -27.31 -4.18 32.51
CA GLY A 361 -26.48 -5.37 32.32
C GLY A 361 -26.41 -6.22 33.59
N GLU A 362 -25.52 -7.21 33.61
CA GLU A 362 -25.38 -8.18 34.70
C GLU A 362 -24.89 -7.52 35.99
N TYR A 363 -23.87 -6.66 35.90
CA TYR A 363 -23.24 -5.96 37.03
C TYR A 363 -24.00 -4.72 37.51
N LYS A 364 -25.30 -4.60 37.23
CA LYS A 364 -26.07 -3.38 37.52
C LYS A 364 -26.08 -3.06 39.02
N GLY A 365 -25.42 -1.96 39.38
CA GLY A 365 -25.25 -1.50 40.76
C GLY A 365 -23.82 -1.56 41.28
N GLU A 366 -22.93 -2.26 40.56
CA GLU A 366 -21.49 -2.33 40.87
C GLU A 366 -20.71 -1.15 40.28
N ASP A 367 -19.56 -0.82 40.87
CA ASP A 367 -18.63 0.18 40.37
C ASP A 367 -17.88 -0.32 39.11
N ALA A 368 -17.85 0.49 38.04
CA ALA A 368 -17.23 0.13 36.77
C ALA A 368 -15.81 0.68 36.64
N CYS A 369 -14.86 -0.21 36.42
CA CYS A 369 -13.47 0.05 36.10
C CYS A 369 -13.19 -0.26 34.62
N GLU A 370 -12.07 0.24 34.13
CA GLU A 370 -11.56 0.07 32.77
C GLU A 370 -10.68 -1.18 32.68
N PHE A 371 -10.82 -1.97 31.61
CA PHE A 371 -10.06 -3.21 31.46
C PHE A 371 -8.81 -2.99 30.60
N GLY A 372 -7.66 -3.51 31.07
CA GLY A 372 -6.33 -3.22 30.53
C GLY A 372 -5.99 -3.80 29.16
N ILE A 373 -6.88 -4.62 28.60
CA ILE A 373 -6.78 -5.21 27.24
C ILE A 373 -8.01 -4.78 26.44
N GLN A 374 -7.77 -4.06 25.33
CA GLN A 374 -8.79 -3.60 24.40
C GLN A 374 -8.66 -4.31 23.04
N ASN A 375 -9.70 -4.23 22.22
CA ASN A 375 -9.67 -4.74 20.85
C ASN A 375 -9.19 -3.66 19.87
N PHE A 376 -8.46 -4.06 18.83
CA PHE A 376 -8.08 -3.17 17.74
C PHE A 376 -8.24 -3.86 16.38
N THR A 377 -8.56 -3.09 15.34
CA THR A 377 -9.03 -3.62 14.05
C THR A 377 -7.99 -3.57 12.92
N GLN A 378 -6.79 -3.04 13.19
CA GLN A 378 -5.69 -2.88 12.23
C GLN A 378 -4.36 -3.13 12.94
N ALA A 379 -3.37 -3.72 12.26
CA ALA A 379 -2.02 -3.88 12.81
C ALA A 379 -1.18 -2.59 12.59
N PRO A 380 -0.18 -2.27 13.44
CA PRO A 380 0.37 -3.08 14.53
C PRO A 380 -0.53 -3.18 15.76
N TYR A 381 -0.47 -4.34 16.41
CA TYR A 381 -1.04 -4.55 17.74
C TYR A 381 0.00 -4.12 18.80
N LEU A 382 -0.47 -3.65 19.96
CA LEU A 382 0.39 -3.00 20.98
C LEU A 382 0.26 -3.71 22.33
N LEU A 383 1.38 -3.88 23.03
CA LEU A 383 1.41 -4.26 24.44
C LEU A 383 1.91 -3.05 25.24
N GLY A 384 0.95 -2.37 25.88
CA GLY A 384 1.14 -1.11 26.60
C GLY A 384 1.61 -1.29 28.04
N ASP A 385 1.56 -0.22 28.85
CA ASP A 385 1.95 -0.26 30.26
C ASP A 385 1.29 -1.41 31.06
N THR A 386 0.03 -1.76 30.76
CA THR A 386 -0.68 -2.89 31.39
C THR A 386 0.00 -4.24 31.22
N PHE A 387 0.71 -4.45 30.11
CA PHE A 387 1.59 -5.59 29.94
C PHE A 387 2.99 -5.29 30.47
N LEU A 388 3.56 -4.13 30.10
CA LEU A 388 4.96 -3.81 30.35
C LEU A 388 5.31 -3.78 31.84
N ARG A 389 4.41 -3.35 32.73
CA ARG A 389 4.61 -3.40 34.20
C ARG A 389 4.91 -4.80 34.72
N SER A 390 4.28 -5.83 34.17
CA SER A 390 4.53 -7.24 34.52
C SER A 390 5.82 -7.82 33.92
N SER A 391 6.54 -7.05 33.11
CA SER A 391 7.76 -7.48 32.40
C SER A 391 8.97 -6.62 32.76
N TYR A 392 10.15 -7.19 32.59
CA TYR A 392 11.40 -6.48 32.49
C TYR A 392 11.91 -6.65 31.06
N VAL A 393 12.11 -5.55 30.34
CA VAL A 393 12.40 -5.55 28.90
C VAL A 393 13.72 -4.86 28.63
N VAL A 394 14.58 -5.50 27.84
CA VAL A 394 15.87 -4.98 27.37
C VAL A 394 15.80 -4.84 25.85
N TYR A 395 15.92 -3.62 25.36
CA TYR A 395 15.87 -3.26 23.95
C TYR A 395 17.30 -3.11 23.43
N ASP A 396 17.75 -4.00 22.54
CA ASP A 396 19.08 -3.94 21.92
C ASP A 396 18.98 -3.50 20.46
N LEU A 397 19.20 -2.20 20.24
CA LEU A 397 19.09 -1.57 18.92
C LEU A 397 20.33 -1.79 18.03
N VAL A 398 21.39 -2.42 18.56
CA VAL A 398 22.58 -2.81 17.77
C VAL A 398 22.39 -4.22 17.21
N ASN A 399 21.99 -5.16 18.05
CA ASN A 399 21.82 -6.57 17.68
C ASN A 399 20.43 -6.88 17.09
N ASN A 400 19.43 -5.99 17.28
CA ASN A 400 18.03 -6.18 16.90
C ASN A 400 17.38 -7.38 17.62
N GLU A 401 17.70 -7.51 18.91
CA GLU A 401 17.14 -8.49 19.84
C GLU A 401 16.38 -7.78 20.97
N ILE A 402 15.43 -8.47 21.60
CA ILE A 402 14.84 -8.07 22.87
C ILE A 402 15.18 -9.12 23.93
N GLY A 403 15.67 -8.71 25.09
CA GLY A 403 15.69 -9.54 26.30
C GLY A 403 14.40 -9.33 27.08
N ILE A 404 13.66 -10.39 27.42
CA ILE A 404 12.43 -10.28 28.21
C ILE A 404 12.42 -11.27 29.39
N ALA A 405 11.96 -10.81 30.54
CA ALA A 405 11.77 -11.60 31.75
C ALA A 405 10.52 -11.14 32.51
N PRO A 406 9.90 -11.98 33.37
CA PRO A 406 8.94 -11.52 34.35
C PRO A 406 9.57 -10.49 35.32
N THR A 407 8.89 -9.37 35.55
CA THR A 407 9.33 -8.31 36.48
C THR A 407 9.49 -8.82 37.91
N GLU A 408 10.29 -8.17 38.74
CA GLU A 408 10.22 -8.27 40.20
C GLU A 408 9.70 -6.95 40.80
N PHE A 409 8.41 -6.96 41.14
CA PHE A 409 7.69 -5.82 41.73
C PHE A 409 8.28 -5.40 43.09
N ASN A 410 8.24 -4.10 43.38
CA ASN A 410 8.75 -3.48 44.60
C ASN A 410 10.21 -3.82 45.00
N SER A 411 11.04 -4.24 44.04
CA SER A 411 12.45 -4.51 44.31
C SER A 411 13.20 -3.22 44.66
N THR A 412 13.55 -3.07 45.94
CA THR A 412 14.37 -1.97 46.48
C THR A 412 15.89 -2.21 46.34
N LYS A 413 16.28 -3.39 45.85
CA LYS A 413 17.67 -3.72 45.55
C LYS A 413 18.04 -3.28 44.13
N SER A 414 19.35 -3.30 43.83
CA SER A 414 19.87 -3.04 42.50
C SER A 414 21.23 -3.73 42.33
N ASN A 415 21.46 -4.37 41.19
CA ASN A 415 22.73 -4.92 40.74
C ASN A 415 22.92 -4.63 39.25
N ILE A 416 23.44 -3.44 38.94
CA ILE A 416 23.62 -2.96 37.57
C ILE A 416 24.82 -3.65 36.90
N VAL A 417 24.55 -4.32 35.78
CA VAL A 417 25.53 -4.94 34.89
C VAL A 417 25.54 -4.17 33.56
N ALA A 418 26.64 -3.47 33.27
CA ALA A 418 26.86 -2.80 32.01
C ALA A 418 27.09 -3.79 30.86
N PHE A 419 26.71 -3.42 29.63
CA PHE A 419 27.16 -4.15 28.44
C PHE A 419 28.68 -4.00 28.28
N ALA A 420 29.36 -5.09 27.88
CA ALA A 420 30.83 -5.13 27.85
C ALA A 420 31.48 -4.22 26.79
N SER A 421 30.78 -3.97 25.68
CA SER A 421 31.20 -3.11 24.57
C SER A 421 30.00 -2.79 23.67
N ALA A 422 30.20 -1.90 22.68
CA ALA A 422 29.23 -1.72 21.60
C ALA A 422 28.98 -3.06 20.90
N GLY A 423 27.71 -3.39 20.67
CA GLY A 423 27.29 -4.66 20.07
C GLY A 423 27.58 -5.93 20.89
N ALA A 424 27.99 -5.81 22.16
CA ALA A 424 28.02 -6.98 23.05
C ALA A 424 26.61 -7.55 23.23
N GLN A 425 26.50 -8.87 23.41
CA GLN A 425 25.19 -9.49 23.70
C GLN A 425 24.66 -9.04 25.06
N ILE A 426 23.32 -9.03 25.19
CA ILE A 426 22.61 -8.71 26.43
C ILE A 426 23.19 -9.53 27.61
N PRO A 427 23.70 -8.88 28.68
CA PRO A 427 24.31 -9.59 29.80
C PRO A 427 23.35 -10.59 30.46
N SER A 428 23.89 -11.71 30.95
CA SER A 428 23.14 -12.75 31.69
C SER A 428 21.93 -13.36 30.96
N ALA A 429 21.75 -13.11 29.66
CA ALA A 429 20.55 -13.49 28.93
C ALA A 429 20.73 -14.78 28.11
N THR A 430 19.74 -15.68 28.18
CA THR A 430 19.72 -16.97 27.50
C THR A 430 19.09 -16.87 26.10
N VAL A 431 19.57 -17.68 25.15
CA VAL A 431 18.96 -17.77 23.82
C VAL A 431 17.83 -18.79 23.87
N VAL A 432 16.60 -18.36 23.56
CA VAL A 432 15.45 -19.26 23.42
C VAL A 432 15.70 -20.22 22.24
N PRO A 433 15.51 -21.54 22.39
CA PRO A 433 15.64 -22.50 21.28
C PRO A 433 14.47 -22.38 20.30
N ASN A 434 14.65 -22.88 19.07
CA ASN A 434 13.58 -23.05 18.08
C ASN A 434 12.79 -21.78 17.67
N GLN A 435 13.33 -20.56 17.87
CA GLN A 435 12.62 -19.31 17.53
C GLN A 435 12.19 -19.22 16.06
N SER A 436 12.88 -19.90 15.15
CA SER A 436 12.47 -20.01 13.74
C SER A 436 11.16 -20.78 13.53
N GLN A 437 10.76 -21.66 14.46
CA GLN A 437 9.45 -22.31 14.45
C GLN A 437 8.33 -21.39 14.95
N ALA A 438 8.66 -20.21 15.50
CA ALA A 438 7.67 -19.20 15.86
C ALA A 438 7.00 -18.55 14.63
N THR A 439 7.37 -18.92 13.39
CA THR A 439 6.64 -18.56 12.17
C THR A 439 5.52 -19.55 11.82
N ASP A 440 5.49 -20.74 12.43
CA ASP A 440 4.50 -21.77 12.14
C ASP A 440 3.17 -21.43 12.82
N ILE A 441 2.10 -21.31 12.03
CA ILE A 441 0.76 -20.94 12.49
C ILE A 441 0.22 -22.03 13.44
N PRO A 442 -0.04 -21.73 14.73
CA PRO A 442 -0.62 -22.68 15.67
C PRO A 442 -2.02 -23.12 15.23
N SER A 443 -2.37 -24.39 15.45
CA SER A 443 -3.70 -24.90 15.12
C SER A 443 -4.76 -24.20 15.98
N VAL A 444 -5.67 -23.45 15.34
CA VAL A 444 -6.80 -22.78 16.02
C VAL A 444 -7.69 -23.81 16.71
N THR A 445 -7.94 -23.63 18.00
CA THR A 445 -8.79 -24.49 18.83
C THR A 445 -9.83 -23.66 19.57
N SER A 446 -11.11 -24.08 19.49
CA SER A 446 -12.19 -23.48 20.27
C SER A 446 -11.85 -23.47 21.76
N PRO A 447 -11.84 -22.31 22.45
CA PRO A 447 -11.58 -22.25 23.88
C PRO A 447 -12.59 -23.08 24.68
N ALA A 448 -12.13 -23.72 25.74
CA ALA A 448 -12.96 -24.55 26.62
C ALA A 448 -13.80 -23.71 27.61
N PHE A 449 -13.49 -22.42 27.76
CA PHE A 449 -13.96 -21.49 28.79
C PHE A 449 -13.77 -22.03 30.21
N ALA A 450 -12.69 -22.80 30.42
CA ALA A 450 -12.42 -23.54 31.65
C ALA A 450 -11.90 -22.65 32.81
N ALA A 451 -11.28 -21.52 32.50
CA ALA A 451 -10.76 -20.58 33.48
C ALA A 451 -11.84 -19.57 33.96
N SER A 452 -12.82 -19.23 33.11
CA SER A 452 -13.87 -18.24 33.38
C SER A 452 -14.47 -18.27 34.80
N LYS A 453 -14.83 -19.45 35.30
CA LYS A 453 -15.40 -19.62 36.66
C LYS A 453 -14.44 -19.15 37.76
N GLY A 454 -13.16 -19.51 37.65
CA GLY A 454 -12.12 -19.13 38.60
C GLY A 454 -11.74 -17.64 38.57
N PHE A 455 -12.09 -16.90 37.52
CA PHE A 455 -12.05 -15.43 37.55
C PHE A 455 -13.21 -14.85 38.37
N THR A 456 -14.38 -15.51 38.38
CA THR A 456 -15.61 -15.06 39.06
C THR A 456 -15.78 -15.57 40.50
N ASP A 457 -15.03 -16.59 40.93
CA ASP A 457 -15.24 -17.28 42.21
C ASP A 457 -14.78 -16.47 43.44
N SER A 458 -15.71 -15.64 43.93
CA SER A 458 -15.90 -15.18 45.31
C SER A 458 -15.06 -14.01 45.86
N ALA A 459 -15.71 -12.84 45.89
CA ALA A 459 -15.63 -11.91 47.02
C ALA A 459 -17.03 -11.35 47.36
N SER A 460 -17.35 -11.23 48.65
CA SER A 460 -18.52 -10.50 49.21
C SER A 460 -19.96 -11.03 49.04
N LYS A 461 -20.18 -12.33 48.78
CA LYS A 461 -21.45 -13.00 49.14
C LYS A 461 -21.24 -14.31 49.88
N ASP A 462 -20.87 -14.23 51.15
CA ASP A 462 -21.47 -15.15 52.12
C ASP A 462 -21.47 -14.61 53.55
N GLY A 463 -22.54 -14.91 54.28
CA GLY A 463 -22.75 -14.51 55.67
C GLY A 463 -23.91 -15.29 56.27
N VAL A 464 -23.60 -16.07 57.32
CA VAL A 464 -24.52 -16.93 58.10
C VAL A 464 -24.77 -18.36 57.54
N THR A 465 -23.72 -19.18 57.64
CA THR A 465 -23.69 -20.55 58.20
C THR A 465 -24.49 -21.72 57.56
N ASN A 466 -23.74 -22.80 57.27
CA ASN A 466 -23.90 -24.22 57.71
C ASN A 466 -25.31 -24.91 57.56
N ALA A 467 -25.45 -26.18 57.11
CA ALA A 467 -24.52 -27.30 57.22
C ALA A 467 -24.90 -28.54 56.34
N ALA A 468 -23.91 -29.43 56.17
CA ALA A 468 -24.01 -30.89 55.99
C ALA A 468 -24.49 -31.49 54.63
N PRO A 469 -24.07 -32.74 54.28
CA PRO A 469 -24.14 -33.24 52.88
C PRO A 469 -24.88 -34.59 52.69
N GLY A 470 -25.17 -34.97 51.44
CA GLY A 470 -25.40 -36.40 51.12
C GLY A 470 -26.04 -36.78 49.77
N ILE A 471 -25.25 -37.44 48.91
CA ILE A 471 -25.61 -38.58 48.03
C ILE A 471 -26.54 -38.27 46.81
N PRO A 472 -26.44 -38.99 45.65
CA PRO A 472 -26.82 -38.42 44.35
C PRO A 472 -27.92 -39.15 43.55
N ALA A 473 -28.21 -38.57 42.39
CA ALA A 473 -28.67 -39.19 41.12
C ALA A 473 -30.18 -39.21 40.76
N ALA A 474 -30.39 -39.41 39.44
CA ALA A 474 -31.58 -39.90 38.73
C ALA A 474 -32.72 -38.92 38.34
N PHE A 475 -32.99 -38.92 37.02
CA PHE A 475 -34.31 -38.85 36.35
C PHE A 475 -35.37 -37.79 36.76
N GLY A 476 -35.66 -36.89 35.80
CA GLY A 476 -36.76 -37.19 34.86
C GLY A 476 -38.14 -36.56 35.10
N ALA A 477 -38.53 -35.68 34.17
CA ALA A 477 -39.89 -35.41 33.70
C ALA A 477 -41.00 -34.97 34.71
N GLY A 478 -41.36 -33.69 34.61
CA GLY A 478 -42.65 -33.37 33.97
C GLY A 478 -43.76 -32.70 34.80
N THR A 479 -44.79 -32.28 34.05
CA THR A 479 -46.06 -31.66 34.48
C THR A 479 -46.00 -30.29 35.15
N ALA A 480 -46.64 -29.31 34.50
CA ALA A 480 -46.98 -28.02 35.09
C ALA A 480 -48.25 -28.12 35.95
N TRP A 481 -48.42 -27.18 36.87
CA TRP A 481 -49.74 -26.83 37.43
C TRP A 481 -49.96 -25.33 37.43
N MET A 482 -51.24 -24.95 37.47
CA MET A 482 -51.77 -23.63 37.09
C MET A 482 -52.65 -23.11 38.22
N MET A 483 -52.45 -21.85 38.65
CA MET A 483 -53.42 -20.89 39.23
C MET A 483 -52.72 -19.50 39.26
N ILE A 484 -53.32 -18.33 38.93
CA ILE A 484 -54.62 -17.74 39.30
C ILE A 484 -54.58 -17.36 40.80
N ASP A 485 -54.77 -16.12 41.28
CA ASP A 485 -55.52 -14.95 40.77
C ASP A 485 -54.88 -13.63 41.29
N GLY A 486 -55.35 -12.44 40.85
CA GLY A 486 -54.80 -11.16 41.36
C GLY A 486 -55.27 -9.87 40.68
N ASN A 487 -56.54 -9.50 40.84
CA ASN A 487 -57.14 -8.30 40.21
C ASN A 487 -56.76 -6.96 40.88
N GLY A 488 -56.71 -5.88 40.07
CA GLY A 488 -57.45 -4.65 40.41
C GLY A 488 -56.78 -3.27 40.22
N TYR A 489 -57.33 -2.48 39.28
CA TYR A 489 -57.35 -1.00 39.24
C TYR A 489 -56.00 -0.24 39.07
N GLY A 490 -55.94 0.97 38.50
CA GLY A 490 -56.96 1.72 37.73
C GLY A 490 -56.66 3.23 37.59
N LEU A 491 -57.16 3.83 36.50
CA LEU A 491 -57.37 5.27 36.24
C LEU A 491 -56.19 6.23 35.96
N CYS A 492 -56.17 6.73 34.72
CA CYS A 492 -56.10 8.14 34.28
C CYS A 492 -55.34 9.22 35.09
N PHE A 493 -54.54 10.01 34.37
CA PHE A 493 -54.79 11.46 34.21
C PHE A 493 -54.29 11.95 32.83
N SER A 494 -54.67 13.17 32.39
CA SER A 494 -54.37 13.65 31.04
C SER A 494 -54.30 15.18 30.87
N SER A 495 -53.51 15.60 29.84
CA SER A 495 -53.73 16.78 28.98
C SER A 495 -53.33 18.20 29.47
N PHE A 496 -53.35 19.13 28.49
CA PHE A 496 -53.20 20.61 28.51
C PHE A 496 -51.78 21.23 28.55
N TYR A 497 -51.27 21.76 27.41
CA TYR A 497 -51.33 23.17 26.89
C TYR A 497 -50.28 24.12 27.56
N PHE A 498 -49.82 25.28 27.06
CA PHE A 498 -50.29 26.20 26.00
C PHE A 498 -49.12 26.89 25.20
N MET A 499 -49.47 27.54 24.09
CA MET A 499 -48.66 28.22 23.05
C MET A 499 -48.16 29.66 23.38
N ARG A 500 -46.98 30.09 22.86
CA ARG A 500 -46.69 31.52 22.50
C ARG A 500 -45.46 31.70 21.56
N VAL A 501 -45.23 32.94 21.08
CA VAL A 501 -44.76 33.24 19.69
C VAL A 501 -44.14 34.66 19.52
N ILE A 502 -43.34 34.88 18.44
CA ILE A 502 -43.05 36.15 17.67
C ILE A 502 -41.68 36.91 17.80
N ARG A 503 -41.10 37.25 16.60
CA ARG A 503 -40.08 38.28 16.16
C ARG A 503 -38.71 38.41 16.87
N ALA A 504 -37.54 38.71 16.27
CA ALA A 504 -36.99 39.05 14.92
C ALA A 504 -36.30 40.44 14.79
N VAL A 505 -35.06 40.44 14.25
CA VAL A 505 -34.26 41.53 13.60
C VAL A 505 -33.43 42.55 14.45
N ALA A 506 -32.10 42.44 14.29
CA ALA A 506 -30.99 43.42 14.21
C ALA A 506 -30.76 44.59 15.22
N ALA A 507 -29.51 44.69 15.70
CA ALA A 507 -28.75 45.93 15.95
C ALA A 507 -27.22 45.67 15.95
N LEU A 508 -26.39 46.72 15.81
CA LEU A 508 -24.91 46.67 15.72
C LEU A 508 -24.23 47.26 16.97
N ASN A 509 -22.98 46.83 17.19
CA ASN A 509 -21.87 47.52 17.88
C ASN A 509 -22.11 48.27 19.20
N SER A 510 -21.50 47.77 20.29
CA SER A 510 -21.08 48.60 21.43
C SER A 510 -19.71 48.17 21.97
N SER A 511 -18.69 49.00 21.80
CA SER A 511 -17.32 48.78 22.28
C SER A 511 -17.07 49.39 23.66
N ARG A 512 -16.21 48.75 24.48
CA ARG A 512 -15.56 49.35 25.66
C ARG A 512 -14.09 48.92 25.75
N ALA A 513 -13.26 49.74 26.39
CA ALA A 513 -11.80 49.60 26.37
C ALA A 513 -11.13 50.08 27.67
N ALA A 514 -9.92 49.55 27.93
CA ALA A 514 -8.88 50.06 28.83
C ALA A 514 -7.52 49.58 28.24
N ALA A 515 -6.52 50.42 27.92
CA ALA A 515 -5.69 51.29 28.77
C ALA A 515 -4.69 50.47 29.61
N SER A 516 -3.42 50.24 29.18
CA SER A 516 -2.23 51.15 29.13
C SER A 516 -1.53 51.34 30.50
N ARG A 517 -0.18 51.40 30.65
CA ARG A 517 0.84 52.16 29.90
C ARG A 517 2.32 51.70 30.13
N HIS A 518 3.16 51.92 29.10
CA HIS A 518 4.59 52.38 29.09
C HIS A 518 5.69 51.54 29.80
N GLY A 519 6.98 51.61 29.41
CA GLY A 519 7.61 52.26 28.23
C GLY A 519 8.82 53.17 28.55
N VAL A 520 9.83 53.17 27.67
CA VAL A 520 11.09 53.98 27.64
C VAL A 520 11.75 53.63 26.27
N ARG A 521 12.32 54.48 25.39
CA ARG A 521 12.63 55.94 25.20
C ARG A 521 12.82 56.14 23.67
N TYR A 522 13.07 57.27 22.99
CA TYR A 522 13.18 58.75 23.16
C TYR A 522 13.17 59.34 21.71
N MET A 523 13.04 60.64 21.38
CA MET A 523 12.53 61.85 22.06
C MET A 523 12.48 63.05 21.07
N SER A 524 11.34 63.75 21.00
CA SER A 524 11.18 65.16 20.52
C SER A 524 11.41 65.47 19.01
N LEU A 525 10.85 66.50 18.35
CA LEU A 525 9.79 67.51 18.61
C LEU A 525 8.84 67.56 17.37
N GLY A 526 7.62 68.12 17.37
CA GLY A 526 6.75 68.63 18.44
C GLY A 526 5.72 69.69 17.98
N CYS A 527 4.47 69.61 18.46
CA CYS A 527 3.38 70.64 18.46
C CYS A 527 2.78 71.14 17.10
N ARG A 528 1.50 71.55 16.99
CA ARG A 528 0.22 71.30 17.75
C ARG A 528 -0.98 71.96 17.01
N VAL A 529 -2.22 71.78 17.53
CA VAL A 529 -3.48 72.59 17.35
C VAL A 529 -4.53 72.12 16.31
N ALA A 530 -5.78 71.96 16.80
CA ALA A 530 -7.12 72.00 16.16
C ALA A 530 -7.43 71.04 14.96
N LEU A 531 -8.63 70.43 14.80
CA LEU A 531 -10.02 70.94 14.86
C LEU A 531 -10.29 72.02 13.77
N ASP A 532 -11.38 72.01 13.01
CA ASP A 532 -12.72 71.47 13.29
C ASP A 532 -13.50 71.08 11.99
N THR A 533 -14.77 70.70 12.12
CA THR A 533 -15.68 70.32 11.00
C THR A 533 -16.41 71.51 10.37
N ALA A 534 -16.63 71.51 9.04
CA ALA A 534 -17.66 72.34 8.37
C ALA A 534 -18.04 71.88 6.94
N SER A 535 -19.28 72.24 6.55
CA SER A 535 -19.98 71.96 5.28
C SER A 535 -19.55 72.83 4.07
N PRO A 536 -19.90 72.45 2.81
CA PRO A 536 -19.41 73.14 1.60
C PRO A 536 -20.27 74.33 1.12
N ARG A 537 -19.65 75.36 0.52
CA ARG A 537 -20.31 76.29 -0.43
C ARG A 537 -19.34 77.20 -1.26
N TRP A 538 -19.40 77.01 -2.59
CA TRP A 538 -19.37 78.04 -3.66
C TRP A 538 -18.11 78.89 -3.98
N THR A 539 -18.10 79.30 -5.26
CA THR A 539 -17.36 80.41 -5.93
C THR A 539 -15.83 80.36 -6.08
N ALA A 540 -15.45 80.33 -7.36
CA ALA A 540 -14.11 80.38 -7.93
C ALA A 540 -13.32 81.69 -7.71
N SER A 541 -11.99 81.57 -7.69
CA SER A 541 -11.09 82.41 -8.53
C SER A 541 -9.70 81.78 -8.74
N GLN A 542 -9.05 82.26 -9.81
CA GLN A 542 -7.65 82.12 -10.26
C GLN A 542 -6.61 82.37 -9.12
N LEU A 543 -5.32 81.94 -9.12
CA LEU A 543 -4.41 81.17 -10.00
C LEU A 543 -3.58 80.20 -9.09
N GLY A 544 -2.81 79.18 -9.54
CA GLY A 544 -2.61 78.60 -10.87
C GLY A 544 -1.14 78.24 -11.21
N THR A 545 -0.70 77.00 -10.96
CA THR A 545 0.58 76.45 -11.50
C THR A 545 0.53 74.93 -11.75
N ARG A 546 0.77 74.53 -13.01
CA ARG A 546 1.22 73.21 -13.53
C ARG A 546 0.74 71.93 -12.81
N GLY A 547 -0.29 71.29 -13.36
CA GLY A 547 -0.58 69.87 -13.12
C GLY A 547 -0.02 68.94 -14.21
N ARG A 548 0.08 67.65 -13.89
CA ARG A 548 -0.06 66.54 -14.85
C ARG A 548 -1.04 65.53 -14.25
N TYR A 549 -2.09 65.21 -15.00
CA TYR A 549 -3.09 64.22 -14.58
C TYR A 549 -2.52 62.79 -14.69
N PHE A 550 -2.81 61.94 -13.71
CA PHE A 550 -2.75 60.49 -13.89
C PHE A 550 -4.14 59.96 -14.26
N SER A 551 -4.17 59.01 -15.20
CA SER A 551 -5.40 58.48 -15.80
C SER A 551 -6.13 57.48 -14.88
N ALA A 552 -7.46 57.46 -14.96
CA ALA A 552 -8.34 56.50 -14.26
C ALA A 552 -8.11 55.03 -14.65
N THR A 553 -7.30 54.75 -15.68
CA THR A 553 -6.91 53.39 -16.10
C THR A 553 -6.06 52.62 -15.08
N SER A 554 -5.54 53.26 -14.03
CA SER A 554 -4.78 52.57 -12.97
C SER A 554 -5.67 51.74 -12.03
N MET A 555 -6.80 52.28 -11.57
CA MET A 555 -7.69 51.60 -10.61
C MET A 555 -8.31 50.32 -11.18
N SER A 556 -8.73 50.32 -12.44
CA SER A 556 -9.26 49.13 -13.12
C SER A 556 -8.22 47.99 -13.16
N ARG A 557 -6.95 48.30 -13.45
CA ARG A 557 -5.87 47.30 -13.43
C ARG A 557 -5.53 46.85 -12.00
N ALA A 558 -5.53 47.76 -11.02
CA ALA A 558 -5.28 47.41 -9.63
C ALA A 558 -6.35 46.46 -9.07
N MET A 559 -7.64 46.71 -9.35
CA MET A 559 -8.73 45.81 -8.95
C MET A 559 -8.67 44.47 -9.69
N SER A 560 -8.39 44.46 -10.99
CA SER A 560 -8.21 43.22 -11.76
C SER A 560 -7.02 42.38 -11.27
N ALA A 561 -5.90 43.02 -10.87
CA ALA A 561 -4.75 42.33 -10.30
C ALA A 561 -5.03 41.83 -8.88
N ALA A 562 -5.74 42.60 -8.05
CA ALA A 562 -6.15 42.19 -6.71
C ALA A 562 -7.14 41.03 -6.73
N ASP A 563 -8.10 41.01 -7.66
CA ASP A 563 -9.07 39.92 -7.80
C ASP A 563 -8.42 38.66 -8.39
N ALA A 564 -7.46 38.80 -9.33
CA ALA A 564 -6.63 37.70 -9.80
C ALA A 564 -5.75 37.12 -8.68
N ALA A 565 -5.11 37.97 -7.86
CA ALA A 565 -4.33 37.53 -6.71
C ALA A 565 -5.20 36.88 -5.61
N LEU A 566 -6.41 37.41 -5.38
CA LEU A 566 -7.39 36.80 -4.48
C LEU A 566 -7.88 35.44 -5.01
N LYS A 567 -7.98 35.27 -6.33
CA LYS A 567 -8.32 34.00 -6.96
C LYS A 567 -7.17 32.99 -6.82
N GLN A 568 -5.94 33.38 -7.13
CA GLN A 568 -4.75 32.54 -6.91
C GLN A 568 -4.59 32.16 -5.43
N ALA A 569 -4.82 33.10 -4.50
CA ALA A 569 -4.76 32.82 -3.06
C ALA A 569 -5.87 31.84 -2.60
N LYS A 570 -7.05 31.86 -3.23
CA LYS A 570 -8.11 30.86 -3.00
C LYS A 570 -7.77 29.50 -3.61
N GLU A 571 -7.15 29.48 -4.80
CA GLU A 571 -6.73 28.26 -5.49
C GLU A 571 -5.58 27.58 -4.74
N GLN A 572 -4.61 28.33 -4.22
CA GLN A 572 -3.55 27.86 -3.33
C GLN A 572 -4.09 27.44 -1.95
N ALA A 573 -5.02 28.19 -1.36
CA ALA A 573 -5.67 27.80 -0.12
C ALA A 573 -6.61 26.59 -0.26
N ALA A 574 -6.99 26.21 -1.49
CA ALA A 574 -7.71 24.97 -1.80
C ALA A 574 -6.76 23.79 -2.07
N ALA A 575 -5.57 24.05 -2.62
CA ALA A 575 -4.52 23.04 -2.78
C ALA A 575 -3.99 22.52 -1.42
N ASN A 576 -3.88 23.40 -0.41
CA ASN A 576 -3.33 23.07 0.91
C ASN A 576 -4.41 22.68 1.96
N MET A 577 -5.52 22.06 1.55
CA MET A 577 -6.58 21.60 2.46
C MET A 577 -6.49 20.10 2.73
N THR A 578 -6.73 19.67 3.98
CA THR A 578 -6.91 18.26 4.30
C THR A 578 -8.21 17.70 3.70
N PRO A 579 -8.29 16.38 3.43
CA PRO A 579 -9.50 15.73 2.92
C PRO A 579 -10.76 16.02 3.74
N GLU A 580 -10.72 15.94 5.07
CA GLU A 580 -11.87 16.26 5.93
C GLU A 580 -12.31 17.72 5.77
N ALA A 581 -11.34 18.66 5.70
CA ALA A 581 -11.63 20.08 5.52
C ALA A 581 -12.25 20.38 4.14
N ALA A 582 -11.97 19.57 3.11
CA ALA A 582 -12.63 19.64 1.81
C ALA A 582 -14.04 19.03 1.85
N ALA A 583 -14.20 17.84 2.46
CA ALA A 583 -15.51 17.20 2.65
C ALA A 583 -16.48 18.08 3.44
N ALA A 584 -16.02 18.68 4.55
CA ALA A 584 -16.81 19.60 5.38
C ALA A 584 -17.18 20.93 4.70
N ARG A 585 -16.62 21.22 3.52
CA ARG A 585 -16.98 22.38 2.67
C ARG A 585 -17.69 21.97 1.36
N MET A 586 -17.96 20.69 1.15
CA MET A 586 -18.69 20.22 -0.03
C MET A 586 -20.14 20.71 0.02
N SER A 587 -20.67 21.20 -1.11
CA SER A 587 -22.07 21.60 -1.17
C SER A 587 -22.99 20.37 -1.09
N PRO A 588 -24.17 20.46 -0.43
CA PRO A 588 -25.11 19.33 -0.39
C PRO A 588 -25.61 18.89 -1.77
N GLU A 589 -25.63 19.81 -2.74
CA GLU A 589 -25.98 19.54 -4.14
C GLU A 589 -24.89 18.68 -4.82
N GLU A 590 -23.62 18.97 -4.57
CA GLU A 590 -22.51 18.22 -5.17
C GLU A 590 -22.28 16.87 -4.49
N ALA A 591 -22.47 16.78 -3.17
CA ALA A 591 -22.52 15.52 -2.45
C ALA A 591 -23.65 14.61 -3.01
N LYS A 592 -24.84 15.17 -3.29
CA LYS A 592 -25.91 14.40 -3.94
C LYS A 592 -25.52 13.96 -5.36
N ARG A 593 -24.92 14.84 -6.18
CA ARG A 593 -24.39 14.46 -7.52
C ARG A 593 -23.45 13.26 -7.42
N LEU A 594 -22.44 13.32 -6.55
CA LEU A 594 -21.45 12.24 -6.37
C LEU A 594 -22.12 10.94 -5.93
N SER A 595 -23.03 10.98 -4.97
CA SER A 595 -23.75 9.79 -4.47
C SER A 595 -24.57 9.06 -5.55
N GLN A 596 -24.90 9.73 -6.66
CA GLN A 596 -25.62 9.19 -7.81
C GLN A 596 -24.70 8.69 -8.94
N VAL A 597 -23.38 8.94 -8.90
CA VAL A 597 -22.42 8.43 -9.90
C VAL A 597 -21.92 7.03 -9.55
N ARG A 598 -21.74 6.15 -10.54
CA ARG A 598 -21.05 4.85 -10.43
C ARG A 598 -20.08 4.68 -11.60
N ASN A 599 -18.80 4.40 -11.32
CA ASN A 599 -17.81 4.03 -12.33
C ASN A 599 -17.53 2.52 -12.23
N ILE A 600 -18.11 1.72 -13.14
CA ILE A 600 -18.08 0.26 -13.06
C ILE A 600 -17.48 -0.44 -14.30
N GLY A 601 -16.73 -1.52 -14.06
CA GLY A 601 -16.24 -2.40 -15.11
C GLY A 601 -17.01 -3.72 -15.18
N ILE A 602 -17.23 -4.25 -16.38
CA ILE A 602 -17.70 -5.64 -16.57
C ILE A 602 -16.49 -6.51 -16.86
N ALA A 603 -16.15 -7.44 -15.94
CA ALA A 603 -14.94 -8.24 -16.02
C ALA A 603 -15.22 -9.73 -15.73
N ALA A 604 -14.60 -10.63 -16.51
CA ALA A 604 -14.88 -12.06 -16.51
C ALA A 604 -13.95 -12.85 -17.44
N HIS A 605 -13.96 -14.18 -17.30
CA HIS A 605 -13.43 -15.13 -18.28
C HIS A 605 -14.03 -14.95 -19.70
N ILE A 606 -13.36 -15.50 -20.71
CA ILE A 606 -13.88 -15.69 -22.08
C ILE A 606 -15.25 -16.40 -22.02
N ASP A 607 -16.15 -16.10 -22.97
CA ASP A 607 -17.47 -16.72 -23.09
C ASP A 607 -18.40 -16.66 -21.85
N SER A 608 -18.07 -15.94 -20.78
CA SER A 608 -19.00 -15.65 -19.67
C SER A 608 -20.14 -14.70 -20.07
N GLY A 609 -20.03 -14.04 -21.24
CA GLY A 609 -21.09 -13.18 -21.82
C GLY A 609 -21.07 -11.73 -21.33
N LYS A 610 -19.88 -11.14 -21.12
CA LYS A 610 -19.69 -9.73 -20.72
C LYS A 610 -20.46 -8.78 -21.64
N THR A 611 -20.10 -8.77 -22.92
CA THR A 611 -20.70 -7.94 -23.97
C THR A 611 -22.21 -8.15 -24.09
N THR A 612 -22.70 -9.36 -23.83
CA THR A 612 -24.13 -9.66 -23.77
C THR A 612 -24.81 -8.98 -22.58
N VAL A 613 -24.21 -9.02 -21.38
CA VAL A 613 -24.68 -8.28 -20.19
C VAL A 613 -24.66 -6.77 -20.48
N THR A 614 -23.58 -6.25 -21.04
CA THR A 614 -23.43 -4.82 -21.40
C THR A 614 -24.51 -4.35 -22.38
N GLU A 615 -24.76 -5.11 -23.46
CA GLU A 615 -25.84 -4.83 -24.41
C GLU A 615 -27.23 -4.82 -23.72
N ARG A 616 -27.45 -5.69 -22.73
CA ARG A 616 -28.70 -5.66 -21.92
C ARG A 616 -28.78 -4.46 -20.98
N ILE A 617 -27.67 -4.05 -20.35
CA ILE A 617 -27.63 -2.81 -19.54
C ILE A 617 -28.02 -1.61 -20.42
N LEU A 618 -27.44 -1.49 -21.62
CA LEU A 618 -27.74 -0.41 -22.56
C LEU A 618 -29.17 -0.45 -23.11
N PHE A 619 -29.77 -1.64 -23.25
CA PHE A 619 -31.18 -1.79 -23.63
C PHE A 619 -32.14 -1.38 -22.49
N TYR A 620 -31.93 -1.89 -21.27
CA TYR A 620 -32.83 -1.60 -20.13
C TYR A 620 -32.74 -0.16 -19.62
N THR A 621 -31.59 0.50 -19.81
CA THR A 621 -31.42 1.94 -19.56
C THR A 621 -31.92 2.81 -20.73
N GLY A 622 -32.40 2.21 -21.83
CA GLY A 622 -33.02 2.90 -22.96
C GLY A 622 -32.05 3.56 -23.95
N ARG A 623 -30.73 3.43 -23.74
CA ARG A 623 -29.70 4.00 -24.63
C ARG A 623 -29.61 3.23 -25.97
N VAL A 624 -29.92 1.93 -25.98
CA VAL A 624 -30.03 1.08 -27.19
C VAL A 624 -31.47 0.65 -27.42
N LYS A 625 -31.99 0.86 -28.64
CA LYS A 625 -33.40 0.57 -29.00
C LYS A 625 -33.67 -0.90 -29.33
N ALA A 626 -32.64 -1.65 -29.73
CA ALA A 626 -32.76 -3.04 -30.14
C ALA A 626 -31.50 -3.82 -29.76
N ILE A 627 -31.70 -4.88 -28.97
CA ILE A 627 -30.73 -5.94 -28.71
C ILE A 627 -30.28 -6.61 -30.01
N HIS A 628 -28.96 -6.79 -30.16
CA HIS A 628 -28.31 -7.66 -31.15
C HIS A 628 -27.44 -8.71 -30.44
N GLU A 629 -26.90 -9.68 -31.17
CA GLU A 629 -26.01 -10.73 -30.62
C GLU A 629 -24.59 -10.65 -31.23
N VAL A 630 -23.58 -10.91 -30.40
CA VAL A 630 -22.14 -10.88 -30.78
C VAL A 630 -21.83 -11.77 -31.99
N ARG A 631 -22.56 -12.89 -32.16
CA ARG A 631 -22.49 -13.78 -33.34
C ARG A 631 -23.89 -14.02 -33.93
N GLY A 632 -24.70 -12.97 -34.00
CA GLY A 632 -26.05 -13.01 -34.57
C GLY A 632 -26.07 -13.31 -36.08
N ARG A 633 -27.19 -13.83 -36.57
CA ARG A 633 -27.44 -14.06 -38.02
C ARG A 633 -27.80 -12.78 -38.78
N ASP A 634 -27.90 -11.66 -38.07
CA ASP A 634 -28.18 -10.31 -38.56
C ASP A 634 -26.94 -9.60 -39.11
N GLY A 635 -25.74 -10.03 -38.71
CA GLY A 635 -24.46 -9.46 -39.17
C GLY A 635 -24.14 -8.07 -38.64
N VAL A 636 -24.93 -7.56 -37.68
CA VAL A 636 -24.74 -6.23 -37.08
C VAL A 636 -23.70 -6.26 -35.96
N GLY A 637 -23.71 -7.33 -35.14
CA GLY A 637 -22.89 -7.46 -33.93
C GLY A 637 -23.45 -6.68 -32.73
N ALA A 638 -22.82 -6.84 -31.56
CA ALA A 638 -23.12 -6.03 -30.38
C ALA A 638 -22.58 -4.60 -30.54
N LYS A 639 -23.16 -3.60 -29.86
CA LYS A 639 -22.73 -2.19 -30.04
C LYS A 639 -21.33 -1.91 -29.46
N MET A 640 -20.86 -2.72 -28.50
CA MET A 640 -19.56 -2.53 -27.85
C MET A 640 -18.39 -3.07 -28.66
N ASP A 641 -18.59 -4.17 -29.40
CA ASP A 641 -17.58 -4.72 -30.32
C ASP A 641 -17.58 -3.85 -31.59
N SER A 642 -16.72 -2.83 -31.61
CA SER A 642 -16.75 -1.74 -32.60
C SER A 642 -15.78 -1.98 -33.76
N MET A 643 -14.69 -2.72 -33.53
CA MET A 643 -13.72 -3.06 -34.57
C MET A 643 -14.22 -4.23 -35.43
N GLU A 644 -13.86 -4.24 -36.71
CA GLU A 644 -14.15 -5.37 -37.61
C GLU A 644 -13.58 -6.69 -37.08
N LEU A 645 -12.35 -6.67 -36.55
CA LEU A 645 -11.68 -7.84 -35.97
C LEU A 645 -12.41 -8.41 -34.73
N GLU A 646 -13.03 -7.54 -33.92
CA GLU A 646 -13.81 -7.95 -32.75
C GLU A 646 -15.07 -8.70 -33.19
N ARG A 647 -15.73 -8.24 -34.27
CA ARG A 647 -16.92 -8.86 -34.85
C ARG A 647 -16.60 -10.16 -35.59
N GLU A 648 -15.52 -10.20 -36.37
CA GLU A 648 -15.05 -11.39 -37.07
C GLU A 648 -14.67 -12.52 -36.09
N ARG A 649 -13.90 -12.19 -35.05
CA ARG A 649 -13.47 -13.18 -34.05
C ARG A 649 -14.53 -13.41 -32.96
N GLY A 650 -15.49 -12.51 -32.79
CA GLY A 650 -16.51 -12.54 -31.73
C GLY A 650 -15.91 -12.40 -30.33
N ILE A 651 -14.88 -11.56 -30.18
CA ILE A 651 -14.21 -11.26 -28.91
C ILE A 651 -13.94 -9.76 -28.82
N THR A 652 -14.15 -9.18 -27.63
CA THR A 652 -13.77 -7.80 -27.32
C THR A 652 -12.24 -7.73 -27.13
N ILE A 653 -11.58 -6.85 -27.88
CA ILE A 653 -10.11 -6.70 -27.95
C ILE A 653 -9.67 -5.44 -27.22
N GLN A 654 -10.35 -4.31 -27.45
CA GLN A 654 -10.12 -3.06 -26.72
C GLN A 654 -11.18 -2.85 -25.64
N SER A 655 -10.83 -2.15 -24.58
CA SER A 655 -11.81 -1.66 -23.61
C SER A 655 -12.74 -0.62 -24.25
N ALA A 656 -14.05 -0.86 -24.08
CA ALA A 656 -15.11 -0.06 -24.70
C ALA A 656 -15.85 0.73 -23.61
N ALA A 657 -15.73 2.05 -23.64
CA ALA A 657 -16.35 2.94 -22.67
C ALA A 657 -17.73 3.42 -23.15
N THR A 658 -18.69 3.44 -22.23
CA THR A 658 -20.03 3.98 -22.44
C THR A 658 -20.57 4.60 -21.16
N PHE A 659 -21.51 5.54 -21.27
CA PHE A 659 -22.28 6.04 -20.13
C PHE A 659 -23.77 5.76 -20.33
N THR A 660 -24.52 5.65 -19.23
CA THR A 660 -25.98 5.49 -19.27
C THR A 660 -26.64 5.85 -17.92
N ASP A 661 -27.95 6.09 -17.94
CA ASP A 661 -28.73 6.47 -16.76
C ASP A 661 -29.64 5.32 -16.30
N TRP A 662 -29.52 4.88 -15.05
CA TRP A 662 -30.45 3.91 -14.44
C TRP A 662 -31.45 4.64 -13.53
N ARG A 663 -32.74 4.36 -13.71
CA ARG A 663 -33.81 4.90 -12.85
C ARG A 663 -34.27 3.84 -11.88
N LYS A 664 -34.12 4.11 -10.59
CA LYS A 664 -34.44 3.18 -9.51
C LYS A 664 -35.51 3.78 -8.60
N LYS A 665 -36.42 2.94 -8.10
CA LYS A 665 -37.41 3.35 -7.11
C LYS A 665 -36.91 3.08 -5.71
N GLU A 666 -36.59 4.14 -4.98
CA GLU A 666 -36.17 4.08 -3.58
C GLU A 666 -37.19 4.83 -2.72
N ASN A 667 -37.71 4.17 -1.68
CA ASN A 667 -38.74 4.73 -0.78
C ASN A 667 -40.01 5.31 -1.48
N GLY A 668 -40.28 4.91 -2.72
CA GLY A 668 -41.39 5.41 -3.55
C GLY A 668 -41.06 6.61 -4.43
N VAL A 669 -39.82 7.10 -4.42
CA VAL A 669 -39.31 8.17 -5.30
C VAL A 669 -38.47 7.56 -6.42
N ASP A 670 -38.55 8.11 -7.63
CA ASP A 670 -37.66 7.77 -8.74
C ASP A 670 -36.31 8.53 -8.58
N GLU A 671 -35.29 7.85 -8.06
CA GLU A 671 -33.89 8.29 -8.08
C GLU A 671 -33.26 7.92 -9.44
N THR A 672 -32.26 8.69 -9.90
CA THR A 672 -31.52 8.42 -11.15
C THR A 672 -30.03 8.34 -10.85
N TYR A 673 -29.39 7.26 -11.29
CA TYR A 673 -27.95 7.02 -11.15
C TYR A 673 -27.26 7.11 -12.51
N HIS A 674 -26.13 7.82 -12.55
CA HIS A 674 -25.29 7.94 -13.73
C HIS A 674 -24.21 6.87 -13.69
N ILE A 675 -24.30 5.90 -14.60
CA ILE A 675 -23.40 4.75 -14.67
C ILE A 675 -22.42 4.95 -15.83
N ASN A 676 -21.16 5.22 -15.50
CA ASN A 676 -20.05 5.10 -16.43
C ASN A 676 -19.59 3.63 -16.43
N LEU A 677 -19.53 3.03 -17.61
CA LEU A 677 -19.43 1.60 -17.83
C LEU A 677 -18.27 1.30 -18.79
N ILE A 678 -17.31 0.49 -18.33
CA ILE A 678 -16.23 -0.02 -19.18
C ILE A 678 -16.42 -1.52 -19.38
N ASP A 679 -16.65 -1.94 -20.63
CA ASP A 679 -16.55 -3.37 -20.97
C ASP A 679 -15.07 -3.74 -21.18
N THR A 680 -14.63 -4.85 -20.59
CA THR A 680 -13.21 -5.23 -20.55
C THR A 680 -12.96 -6.51 -21.34
N PRO A 681 -11.82 -6.66 -22.04
CA PRO A 681 -11.46 -7.91 -22.70
C PRO A 681 -11.43 -9.11 -21.76
N GLY A 682 -11.80 -10.28 -22.28
CA GLY A 682 -11.73 -11.55 -21.52
C GLY A 682 -10.44 -12.32 -21.68
N HIS A 683 -9.62 -11.98 -22.67
CA HIS A 683 -8.49 -12.80 -23.09
C HIS A 683 -7.19 -12.37 -22.41
N ILE A 684 -6.36 -13.35 -22.01
CA ILE A 684 -5.13 -13.11 -21.25
C ILE A 684 -4.12 -12.21 -21.99
N ASP A 685 -4.03 -12.34 -23.31
CA ASP A 685 -3.23 -11.49 -24.20
C ASP A 685 -3.61 -9.99 -24.16
N PHE A 686 -4.80 -9.64 -23.69
CA PHE A 686 -5.28 -8.24 -23.54
C PHE A 686 -5.46 -7.85 -22.06
N THR A 687 -4.70 -8.50 -21.16
CA THR A 687 -4.69 -8.18 -19.71
C THR A 687 -4.41 -6.72 -19.42
N ILE A 688 -3.61 -6.03 -20.25
CA ILE A 688 -3.32 -4.59 -20.11
C ILE A 688 -4.57 -3.70 -20.22
N GLU A 689 -5.56 -4.06 -21.04
CA GLU A 689 -6.86 -3.35 -21.08
C GLU A 689 -7.63 -3.52 -19.76
N VAL A 690 -7.47 -4.67 -19.11
CA VAL A 690 -8.08 -4.95 -17.80
C VAL A 690 -7.33 -4.21 -16.68
N GLU A 691 -5.98 -4.18 -16.70
CA GLU A 691 -5.17 -3.35 -15.78
C GLU A 691 -5.59 -1.88 -15.89
N ARG A 692 -5.66 -1.35 -17.11
CA ARG A 692 -6.09 0.02 -17.42
C ARG A 692 -7.47 0.33 -16.86
N ALA A 693 -8.44 -0.53 -17.14
CA ALA A 693 -9.80 -0.36 -16.64
C ALA A 693 -9.83 -0.40 -15.11
N MET A 694 -9.28 -1.44 -14.47
CA MET A 694 -9.32 -1.57 -13.01
C MET A 694 -8.61 -0.42 -12.28
N ARG A 695 -7.56 0.19 -12.87
CA ARG A 695 -6.88 1.38 -12.31
C ARG A 695 -7.77 2.64 -12.29
N VAL A 696 -8.81 2.73 -13.13
CA VAL A 696 -9.70 3.90 -13.24
C VAL A 696 -11.15 3.65 -12.82
N LEU A 697 -11.48 2.48 -12.32
CA LEU A 697 -12.85 2.16 -11.87
C LEU A 697 -12.98 2.31 -10.35
N ASP A 698 -14.21 2.58 -9.89
CA ASP A 698 -14.52 2.59 -8.46
C ASP A 698 -15.10 1.24 -8.00
N GLY A 699 -15.70 0.47 -8.91
CA GLY A 699 -16.18 -0.88 -8.63
C GLY A 699 -16.22 -1.75 -9.88
N ALA A 700 -16.55 -3.03 -9.71
CA ALA A 700 -16.71 -3.96 -10.83
C ALA A 700 -17.87 -4.95 -10.64
N VAL A 701 -18.39 -5.43 -11.76
CA VAL A 701 -19.27 -6.60 -11.84
C VAL A 701 -18.44 -7.76 -12.35
N MET A 702 -18.11 -8.70 -11.46
CA MET A 702 -17.41 -9.94 -11.80
C MET A 702 -18.45 -10.95 -12.34
N VAL A 703 -18.44 -11.20 -13.64
CA VAL A 703 -19.41 -12.11 -14.28
C VAL A 703 -18.88 -13.55 -14.32
N LEU A 704 -19.65 -14.50 -13.82
CA LEU A 704 -19.33 -15.93 -13.83
C LEU A 704 -20.37 -16.73 -14.62
N CYS A 705 -19.98 -17.90 -15.12
CA CYS A 705 -20.89 -18.83 -15.80
C CYS A 705 -21.51 -19.81 -14.78
N ALA A 706 -22.85 -19.91 -14.74
CA ALA A 706 -23.58 -20.80 -13.84
C ALA A 706 -23.22 -22.29 -13.96
N VAL A 707 -22.64 -22.72 -15.08
CA VAL A 707 -22.20 -24.11 -15.30
C VAL A 707 -20.73 -24.29 -14.88
N SER A 708 -19.86 -23.36 -15.30
CA SER A 708 -18.40 -23.45 -15.15
C SER A 708 -17.88 -23.02 -13.77
N GLY A 709 -18.52 -22.03 -13.14
CA GLY A 709 -18.02 -21.42 -11.90
C GLY A 709 -16.77 -20.57 -12.12
N VAL A 710 -15.79 -20.69 -11.21
CA VAL A 710 -14.52 -19.94 -11.22
C VAL A 710 -13.49 -20.66 -12.10
N GLN A 711 -13.03 -19.96 -13.13
CA GLN A 711 -12.06 -20.45 -14.13
C GLN A 711 -10.71 -19.73 -14.00
N SER A 712 -9.66 -20.19 -14.69
CA SER A 712 -8.28 -19.66 -14.55
C SER A 712 -8.19 -18.14 -14.67
N GLN A 713 -8.69 -17.56 -15.76
CA GLN A 713 -8.71 -16.10 -15.96
C GLN A 713 -9.58 -15.35 -14.94
N THR A 714 -10.53 -16.02 -14.26
CA THR A 714 -11.29 -15.41 -13.14
C THR A 714 -10.36 -15.13 -11.96
N ILE A 715 -9.37 -16.00 -11.72
CA ILE A 715 -8.34 -15.82 -10.70
C ILE A 715 -7.38 -14.69 -11.10
N THR A 716 -7.01 -14.59 -12.38
CA THR A 716 -6.21 -13.47 -12.91
C THR A 716 -6.93 -12.12 -12.69
N VAL A 717 -8.21 -12.04 -13.09
CA VAL A 717 -9.04 -10.84 -12.90
C VAL A 717 -9.24 -10.51 -11.41
N ASP A 718 -9.40 -11.51 -10.54
CA ASP A 718 -9.42 -11.30 -9.09
C ASP A 718 -8.10 -10.73 -8.55
N ARG A 719 -6.95 -11.27 -8.96
CA ARG A 719 -5.61 -10.74 -8.61
C ARG A 719 -5.47 -9.27 -9.06
N GLN A 720 -5.98 -8.92 -10.25
CA GLN A 720 -6.01 -7.53 -10.75
C GLN A 720 -6.92 -6.61 -9.92
N MET A 721 -8.16 -7.04 -9.62
CA MET A 721 -9.08 -6.28 -8.77
C MET A 721 -8.53 -6.09 -7.35
N LYS A 722 -7.84 -7.10 -6.80
CA LYS A 722 -7.15 -7.01 -5.50
C LYS A 722 -5.99 -6.00 -5.54
N ARG A 723 -5.17 -5.98 -6.61
CA ARG A 723 -4.05 -5.03 -6.76
C ARG A 723 -4.49 -3.56 -6.68
N TYR A 724 -5.64 -3.21 -7.28
CA TYR A 724 -6.18 -1.84 -7.26
C TYR A 724 -7.28 -1.63 -6.21
N ASN A 725 -7.44 -2.55 -5.25
CA ASN A 725 -8.44 -2.48 -4.17
C ASN A 725 -9.89 -2.25 -4.64
N VAL A 726 -10.31 -2.85 -5.76
CA VAL A 726 -11.62 -2.62 -6.39
C VAL A 726 -12.73 -3.48 -5.74
N PRO A 727 -13.79 -2.85 -5.16
CA PRO A 727 -15.00 -3.53 -4.69
C PRO A 727 -15.78 -4.18 -5.83
N ARG A 728 -16.40 -5.35 -5.55
CA ARG A 728 -17.01 -6.17 -6.61
C ARG A 728 -18.33 -6.84 -6.21
N VAL A 729 -19.30 -6.74 -7.12
CA VAL A 729 -20.53 -7.54 -7.11
C VAL A 729 -20.31 -8.74 -8.03
N SER A 730 -20.68 -9.94 -7.58
CA SER A 730 -20.54 -11.16 -8.39
C SER A 730 -21.86 -11.48 -9.09
N PHE A 731 -21.86 -11.54 -10.43
CA PHE A 731 -23.06 -11.88 -11.22
C PHE A 731 -22.92 -13.24 -11.90
N ILE A 732 -23.74 -14.20 -11.46
CA ILE A 732 -23.83 -15.53 -12.07
C ILE A 732 -24.77 -15.45 -13.29
N ASN A 733 -24.16 -15.41 -14.47
CA ASN A 733 -24.84 -15.38 -15.76
C ASN A 733 -25.07 -16.80 -16.30
N LYS A 734 -25.89 -16.90 -17.35
CA LYS A 734 -26.19 -18.14 -18.10
C LYS A 734 -26.97 -19.19 -17.30
N MET A 735 -27.86 -18.74 -16.41
CA MET A 735 -28.82 -19.59 -15.69
C MET A 735 -29.77 -20.38 -16.61
N ASP A 736 -29.87 -20.01 -17.90
CA ASP A 736 -30.63 -20.69 -18.95
C ASP A 736 -30.01 -22.01 -19.45
N ARG A 737 -28.73 -22.26 -19.17
CA ARG A 737 -28.00 -23.43 -19.69
C ARG A 737 -28.24 -24.70 -18.89
N MET A 738 -28.21 -25.84 -19.59
CA MET A 738 -28.27 -27.15 -18.94
C MET A 738 -27.09 -27.34 -17.97
N GLY A 739 -27.37 -27.83 -16.76
CA GLY A 739 -26.39 -27.97 -15.68
C GLY A 739 -26.04 -26.66 -14.95
N ALA A 740 -26.86 -25.62 -15.05
CA ALA A 740 -26.67 -24.38 -14.30
C ALA A 740 -26.87 -24.60 -12.79
N ASN A 741 -25.84 -24.31 -11.99
CA ASN A 741 -25.87 -24.38 -10.53
C ASN A 741 -25.18 -23.14 -9.93
N PRO A 742 -25.94 -22.13 -9.45
CA PRO A 742 -25.35 -20.91 -8.91
C PRO A 742 -24.63 -21.14 -7.57
N PHE A 743 -25.12 -22.06 -6.73
CA PHE A 743 -24.53 -22.31 -5.41
C PHE A 743 -23.12 -22.93 -5.52
N LYS A 744 -22.89 -23.80 -6.51
CA LYS A 744 -21.55 -24.28 -6.89
C LYS A 744 -20.60 -23.13 -7.26
N ALA A 745 -21.09 -22.09 -7.92
CA ALA A 745 -20.27 -20.92 -8.24
C ALA A 745 -19.98 -20.05 -7.00
N VAL A 746 -20.95 -19.89 -6.08
CA VAL A 746 -20.73 -19.23 -4.78
C VAL A 746 -19.67 -19.97 -3.96
N GLU A 747 -19.79 -21.29 -3.83
CA GLU A 747 -18.81 -22.15 -3.15
C GLU A 747 -17.41 -22.00 -3.75
N GLN A 748 -17.30 -22.01 -5.08
CA GLN A 748 -16.01 -21.80 -5.76
C GLN A 748 -15.42 -20.41 -5.57
N ILE A 749 -16.22 -19.36 -5.37
CA ILE A 749 -15.70 -18.02 -5.00
C ILE A 749 -15.07 -18.09 -3.60
N ASN A 750 -15.77 -18.67 -2.62
CA ASN A 750 -15.24 -18.84 -1.26
C ASN A 750 -13.94 -19.67 -1.28
N ASN A 751 -13.94 -20.83 -1.95
CA ASN A 751 -12.85 -21.80 -1.86
C ASN A 751 -11.65 -21.48 -2.77
N LYS A 752 -11.86 -20.97 -4.00
CA LYS A 752 -10.76 -20.72 -4.97
C LYS A 752 -10.26 -19.28 -5.00
N LEU A 753 -11.12 -18.29 -4.74
CA LEU A 753 -10.71 -16.88 -4.72
C LEU A 753 -10.38 -16.40 -3.29
N LYS A 754 -10.70 -17.21 -2.27
CA LYS A 754 -10.53 -16.89 -0.85
C LYS A 754 -11.21 -15.56 -0.47
N ILE A 755 -12.46 -15.39 -0.92
CA ILE A 755 -13.32 -14.22 -0.65
C ILE A 755 -14.61 -14.71 0.00
N ALA A 756 -15.01 -14.13 1.14
CA ALA A 756 -16.32 -14.42 1.73
C ALA A 756 -17.44 -13.99 0.78
N ALA A 757 -18.24 -14.97 0.33
CA ALA A 757 -19.32 -14.74 -0.62
C ALA A 757 -20.58 -15.49 -0.21
N ALA A 758 -21.72 -14.79 -0.31
CA ALA A 758 -23.04 -15.36 -0.10
C ALA A 758 -24.00 -14.87 -1.20
N ALA A 759 -24.97 -15.72 -1.53
CA ALA A 759 -26.03 -15.33 -2.45
C ALA A 759 -26.99 -14.36 -1.74
N ILE A 760 -27.26 -13.21 -2.36
CA ILE A 760 -28.34 -12.30 -1.91
C ILE A 760 -29.66 -12.57 -2.65
N GLN A 761 -29.65 -13.54 -3.55
CA GLN A 761 -30.78 -14.02 -4.35
C GLN A 761 -30.81 -15.55 -4.41
N ILE A 762 -31.97 -16.15 -4.65
CA ILE A 762 -32.10 -17.55 -5.10
C ILE A 762 -32.89 -17.60 -6.41
N PRO A 763 -32.69 -18.61 -7.28
CA PRO A 763 -33.35 -18.65 -8.58
C PRO A 763 -34.78 -19.20 -8.47
N ILE A 764 -35.69 -18.68 -9.31
CA ILE A 764 -37.03 -19.25 -9.51
C ILE A 764 -36.95 -20.13 -10.76
N GLY A 765 -36.93 -21.46 -10.56
CA GLY A 765 -36.63 -22.44 -11.61
C GLY A 765 -35.16 -22.45 -12.04
N SER A 766 -34.81 -23.30 -12.99
CA SER A 766 -33.45 -23.42 -13.56
C SER A 766 -33.50 -23.75 -15.04
N GLU A 767 -32.39 -23.55 -15.74
CA GLU A 767 -32.27 -23.85 -17.17
C GLU A 767 -33.37 -23.11 -17.98
N LYS A 768 -34.12 -23.83 -18.82
CA LYS A 768 -35.26 -23.28 -19.59
C LYS A 768 -36.42 -22.81 -18.71
N GLU A 769 -36.53 -23.34 -17.50
CA GLU A 769 -37.59 -23.02 -16.52
C GLU A 769 -37.20 -21.87 -15.59
N PHE A 770 -36.01 -21.29 -15.73
CA PHE A 770 -35.60 -20.09 -14.98
C PHE A 770 -36.52 -18.91 -15.33
N GLU A 771 -37.36 -18.45 -14.38
CA GLU A 771 -38.33 -17.34 -14.54
C GLU A 771 -37.84 -16.01 -13.98
N GLY A 772 -36.95 -16.03 -12.98
CA GLY A 772 -36.57 -14.86 -12.20
C GLY A 772 -35.82 -15.23 -10.92
N VAL A 773 -35.84 -14.36 -9.92
CA VAL A 773 -35.13 -14.53 -8.64
C VAL A 773 -35.99 -14.14 -7.44
N VAL A 774 -35.74 -14.76 -6.29
CA VAL A 774 -36.19 -14.27 -4.99
C VAL A 774 -35.06 -13.45 -4.38
N ASP A 775 -35.37 -12.23 -3.96
CA ASP A 775 -34.51 -11.30 -3.23
C ASP A 775 -34.58 -11.64 -1.73
N LEU A 776 -33.44 -12.00 -1.13
CA LEU A 776 -33.35 -12.44 0.27
C LEU A 776 -33.28 -11.27 1.28
N VAL A 777 -33.01 -10.04 0.80
CA VAL A 777 -32.92 -8.85 1.65
C VAL A 777 -34.32 -8.34 1.97
N GLU A 778 -35.14 -8.11 0.94
CA GLU A 778 -36.55 -7.73 1.08
C GLU A 778 -37.53 -8.90 1.20
N MET A 779 -37.07 -10.15 1.02
CA MET A 779 -37.89 -11.38 1.04
C MET A 779 -39.09 -11.32 0.07
N ARG A 780 -38.78 -11.03 -1.21
CA ARG A 780 -39.75 -10.83 -2.30
C ARG A 780 -39.36 -11.61 -3.56
N ALA A 781 -40.34 -12.10 -4.31
CA ALA A 781 -40.11 -12.78 -5.59
C ALA A 781 -40.20 -11.79 -6.76
N ILE A 782 -39.19 -11.79 -7.64
CA ILE A 782 -39.08 -10.92 -8.81
C ILE A 782 -39.06 -11.80 -10.06
N ARG A 783 -40.12 -11.72 -10.87
CA ARG A 783 -40.22 -12.40 -12.18
C ARG A 783 -40.13 -11.39 -13.32
N ASN A 784 -39.42 -11.73 -14.38
CA ASN A 784 -39.42 -10.97 -15.63
C ASN A 784 -40.58 -11.46 -16.53
N ASP A 785 -41.38 -10.54 -17.04
CA ASP A 785 -42.53 -10.79 -17.90
C ASP A 785 -42.54 -9.86 -19.14
N GLY A 786 -43.32 -10.23 -20.14
CA GLY A 786 -43.37 -9.57 -21.44
C GLY A 786 -42.20 -9.92 -22.36
N GLN A 787 -42.25 -9.41 -23.59
CA GLN A 787 -41.15 -9.56 -24.54
C GLN A 787 -39.90 -8.82 -24.02
N LYS A 788 -38.74 -9.48 -24.12
CA LYS A 788 -37.44 -8.95 -23.68
C LYS A 788 -37.39 -8.53 -22.21
N GLY A 789 -38.17 -9.20 -21.35
CA GLY A 789 -38.05 -9.14 -19.88
C GLY A 789 -38.28 -7.77 -19.23
N ILE A 790 -38.87 -6.81 -19.94
CA ILE A 790 -38.98 -5.40 -19.52
C ILE A 790 -39.88 -5.23 -18.29
N ASN A 791 -40.97 -6.01 -18.17
CA ASN A 791 -41.94 -5.83 -17.11
C ASN A 791 -41.56 -6.71 -15.89
N LEU A 792 -41.17 -6.07 -14.80
CA LEU A 792 -40.90 -6.76 -13.53
C LEU A 792 -42.20 -7.00 -12.75
N LYS A 793 -42.57 -8.26 -12.54
CA LYS A 793 -43.60 -8.68 -11.59
C LYS A 793 -42.96 -8.94 -10.24
N ILE A 794 -43.09 -7.97 -9.32
CA ILE A 794 -42.63 -8.07 -7.94
C ILE A 794 -43.79 -8.57 -7.06
N SER A 795 -43.59 -9.72 -6.40
CA SER A 795 -44.53 -10.33 -5.46
C SER A 795 -43.94 -10.34 -4.05
N LYS A 796 -44.76 -10.04 -3.04
CA LYS A 796 -44.39 -10.23 -1.63
C LYS A 796 -44.50 -11.70 -1.19
N GLU A 797 -45.17 -12.53 -1.98
CA GLU A 797 -45.29 -13.96 -1.73
C GLU A 797 -44.22 -14.72 -2.51
N ILE A 798 -43.39 -15.45 -1.78
CA ILE A 798 -42.36 -16.37 -2.29
C ILE A 798 -43.04 -17.71 -2.63
N PRO A 799 -42.70 -18.39 -3.75
CA PRO A 799 -43.21 -19.73 -4.05
C PRO A 799 -42.96 -20.71 -2.89
N ALA A 800 -43.97 -21.50 -2.51
CA ALA A 800 -43.93 -22.34 -1.31
C ALA A 800 -42.71 -23.30 -1.29
N GLU A 801 -42.40 -23.90 -2.43
CA GLU A 801 -41.25 -24.81 -2.64
C GLU A 801 -39.88 -24.14 -2.40
N LEU A 802 -39.79 -22.82 -2.55
CA LEU A 802 -38.55 -22.05 -2.39
C LEU A 802 -38.46 -21.36 -1.02
N LYS A 803 -39.51 -21.39 -0.19
CA LYS A 803 -39.55 -20.64 1.06
C LYS A 803 -38.52 -21.14 2.07
N GLU A 804 -38.43 -22.46 2.28
CA GLU A 804 -37.46 -23.08 3.19
C GLU A 804 -36.01 -22.80 2.76
N LEU A 805 -35.74 -22.91 1.45
CA LEU A 805 -34.43 -22.57 0.86
C LEU A 805 -34.11 -21.06 1.00
N ALA A 806 -35.09 -20.18 0.86
CA ALA A 806 -34.92 -18.74 1.06
C ALA A 806 -34.58 -18.42 2.53
N GLU A 807 -35.28 -19.02 3.49
CA GLU A 807 -35.01 -18.85 4.92
C GLU A 807 -33.62 -19.41 5.28
N GLN A 808 -33.24 -20.60 4.77
CA GLN A 808 -31.90 -21.17 4.95
C GLN A 808 -30.78 -20.28 4.36
N LYS A 809 -30.93 -19.82 3.11
CA LYS A 809 -29.90 -18.99 2.45
C LYS A 809 -29.84 -17.57 3.00
N ARG A 810 -30.94 -17.04 3.54
CA ARG A 810 -30.94 -15.79 4.30
C ARG A 810 -30.22 -15.93 5.63
N GLN A 811 -30.33 -17.08 6.30
CA GLN A 811 -29.55 -17.37 7.50
C GLN A 811 -28.05 -17.46 7.19
N GLU A 812 -27.63 -18.20 6.14
CA GLU A 812 -26.22 -18.24 5.69
C GLU A 812 -25.68 -16.84 5.36
N LEU A 813 -26.49 -16.00 4.71
CA LEU A 813 -26.16 -14.61 4.39
C LEU A 813 -25.97 -13.75 5.65
N ILE A 814 -26.80 -13.92 6.68
CA ILE A 814 -26.69 -13.19 7.96
C ILE A 814 -25.46 -13.66 8.74
N GLU A 815 -25.20 -14.97 8.80
CA GLU A 815 -24.04 -15.55 9.50
C GLU A 815 -22.71 -15.05 8.90
N LYS A 816 -22.61 -14.98 7.56
CA LYS A 816 -21.44 -14.39 6.86
C LYS A 816 -21.35 -12.87 6.94
N LEU A 817 -22.30 -12.19 7.59
CA LEU A 817 -22.38 -10.73 7.71
C LEU A 817 -22.63 -10.24 9.15
N ALA A 818 -22.41 -11.09 10.15
CA ALA A 818 -22.74 -10.80 11.55
C ALA A 818 -22.19 -9.45 12.06
N ASP A 819 -20.96 -9.09 11.64
CA ASP A 819 -20.28 -7.85 12.05
C ASP A 819 -20.53 -6.64 11.10
N ALA A 820 -21.10 -6.83 9.91
CA ALA A 820 -21.09 -5.80 8.86
C ALA A 820 -22.29 -5.83 7.89
N ALA A 821 -22.84 -4.64 7.59
CA ALA A 821 -23.87 -4.49 6.57
C ALA A 821 -23.28 -4.60 5.15
N ILE A 822 -24.02 -5.23 4.22
CA ILE A 822 -23.56 -5.61 2.86
C ILE A 822 -22.68 -4.53 2.20
N ARG A 823 -23.20 -3.30 1.99
CA ARG A 823 -22.45 -2.20 1.34
C ARG A 823 -21.10 -1.92 2.03
N ARG A 824 -21.06 -1.88 3.36
CA ARG A 824 -19.83 -1.64 4.13
C ARG A 824 -18.82 -2.78 3.91
N ALA A 825 -19.29 -4.02 3.97
CA ALA A 825 -18.45 -5.21 3.77
C ALA A 825 -17.93 -5.33 2.31
N THR A 826 -18.72 -4.88 1.32
CA THR A 826 -18.33 -4.83 -0.09
C THR A 826 -17.29 -3.76 -0.38
N ILE A 827 -17.50 -2.53 0.10
CA ILE A 827 -16.53 -1.43 -0.10
C ILE A 827 -15.22 -1.74 0.64
N ALA A 828 -15.27 -2.33 1.83
CA ALA A 828 -14.09 -2.78 2.58
C ALA A 828 -13.43 -4.07 2.04
N LEU A 829 -13.84 -4.56 0.86
CA LEU A 829 -13.33 -5.78 0.19
C LEU A 829 -13.50 -7.11 0.95
N LYS A 830 -14.07 -7.09 2.17
CA LYS A 830 -14.25 -8.29 3.02
C LYS A 830 -15.33 -9.24 2.52
N PHE A 831 -16.28 -8.77 1.69
CA PHE A 831 -17.42 -9.57 1.21
C PHE A 831 -17.79 -9.25 -0.24
N THR A 832 -18.19 -10.25 -1.03
CA THR A 832 -18.83 -10.04 -2.35
C THR A 832 -20.27 -10.55 -2.38
N PRO A 833 -21.28 -9.69 -2.62
CA PRO A 833 -22.67 -10.12 -2.78
C PRO A 833 -22.84 -10.82 -4.12
N VAL A 834 -23.48 -11.99 -4.11
CA VAL A 834 -23.71 -12.77 -5.34
C VAL A 834 -25.17 -12.66 -5.79
N VAL A 835 -25.34 -12.15 -7.01
CA VAL A 835 -26.60 -12.01 -7.76
C VAL A 835 -26.59 -12.95 -8.98
N MET A 836 -27.75 -13.24 -9.57
CA MET A 836 -27.86 -14.25 -10.63
C MET A 836 -28.91 -13.95 -11.70
N GLY A 837 -28.69 -14.42 -12.93
CA GLY A 837 -29.59 -14.19 -14.06
C GLY A 837 -29.16 -14.82 -15.38
N SER A 838 -29.80 -14.38 -16.46
CA SER A 838 -29.39 -14.71 -17.83
C SER A 838 -29.55 -13.51 -18.75
N ALA A 839 -28.42 -13.06 -19.31
CA ALA A 839 -28.39 -12.02 -20.34
C ALA A 839 -28.89 -12.50 -21.71
N ILE A 840 -29.01 -13.81 -21.94
CA ILE A 840 -29.53 -14.38 -23.20
C ILE A 840 -31.05 -14.56 -23.14
N ALA A 841 -31.57 -15.05 -22.00
CA ALA A 841 -33.00 -15.23 -21.79
C ALA A 841 -33.73 -13.94 -21.35
N ASP A 842 -33.02 -12.81 -21.28
CA ASP A 842 -33.51 -11.48 -20.87
C ASP A 842 -34.06 -11.44 -19.42
N LYS A 843 -33.43 -12.18 -18.48
CA LYS A 843 -33.93 -12.38 -17.10
C LYS A 843 -32.94 -11.95 -16.02
N SER A 844 -33.46 -11.29 -14.98
CA SER A 844 -32.75 -10.86 -13.76
C SER A 844 -31.52 -9.96 -13.97
N ILE A 845 -31.52 -9.13 -15.02
CA ILE A 845 -30.47 -8.11 -15.22
C ILE A 845 -30.77 -6.84 -14.42
N GLN A 846 -32.03 -6.44 -14.30
CA GLN A 846 -32.43 -5.24 -13.55
C GLN A 846 -32.09 -5.34 -12.05
N PRO A 847 -32.33 -6.47 -11.34
CA PRO A 847 -31.89 -6.63 -9.96
C PRO A 847 -30.35 -6.59 -9.77
N MET A 848 -29.57 -6.85 -10.81
CA MET A 848 -28.10 -6.67 -10.79
C MET A 848 -27.72 -5.20 -10.92
N LEU A 849 -28.42 -4.41 -11.76
CA LEU A 849 -28.26 -2.95 -11.80
C LEU A 849 -28.68 -2.27 -10.48
N ASP A 850 -29.74 -2.76 -9.85
CA ASP A 850 -30.16 -2.28 -8.53
C ASP A 850 -29.10 -2.58 -7.46
N ALA A 851 -28.52 -3.79 -7.46
CA ALA A 851 -27.43 -4.19 -6.57
C ALA A 851 -26.11 -3.43 -6.83
N VAL A 852 -25.83 -3.05 -8.09
CA VAL A 852 -24.73 -2.13 -8.45
C VAL A 852 -24.94 -0.76 -7.79
N CYS A 853 -26.16 -0.23 -7.79
CA CYS A 853 -26.45 1.04 -7.12
C CYS A 853 -26.30 0.93 -5.58
N ASP A 854 -26.81 -0.16 -4.99
CA ASP A 854 -26.85 -0.36 -3.53
C ASP A 854 -25.49 -0.70 -2.90
N TYR A 855 -24.67 -1.51 -3.57
CA TYR A 855 -23.50 -2.15 -2.93
C TYR A 855 -22.14 -1.72 -3.50
N LEU A 856 -22.07 -1.21 -4.74
CA LEU A 856 -20.83 -0.62 -5.25
C LEU A 856 -20.66 0.84 -4.80
N PRO A 857 -19.39 1.28 -4.58
CA PRO A 857 -19.08 2.63 -4.15
C PRO A 857 -19.48 3.70 -5.17
N ASN A 858 -19.66 4.92 -4.66
CA ASN A 858 -19.59 6.14 -5.45
C ASN A 858 -18.13 6.67 -5.49
N PRO A 859 -17.79 7.69 -6.32
CA PRO A 859 -16.40 8.16 -6.45
C PRO A 859 -15.79 8.81 -5.20
N SER A 860 -16.58 9.11 -4.17
CA SER A 860 -16.13 9.60 -2.85
C SER A 860 -16.05 8.51 -1.77
N ASP A 861 -16.55 7.30 -2.01
CA ASP A 861 -16.40 6.17 -1.08
C ASP A 861 -15.01 5.48 -1.23
N VAL A 862 -14.26 5.78 -2.30
CA VAL A 862 -12.95 5.16 -2.61
C VAL A 862 -11.82 6.19 -2.40
N PRO A 863 -10.89 5.97 -1.46
CA PRO A 863 -9.73 6.84 -1.29
C PRO A 863 -8.78 6.69 -2.48
N ASN A 864 -8.48 7.80 -3.16
CA ASN A 864 -7.62 7.83 -4.34
C ASN A 864 -6.36 8.66 -4.07
N MET A 865 -5.18 8.05 -4.16
CA MET A 865 -3.91 8.70 -3.86
C MET A 865 -3.18 9.17 -5.13
N ALA A 866 -2.62 10.37 -5.07
CA ALA A 866 -1.55 10.87 -5.93
C ALA A 866 -0.22 10.88 -5.16
N LEU A 867 0.87 11.20 -5.85
CA LEU A 867 2.23 11.35 -5.34
C LEU A 867 2.68 12.80 -5.60
N ASP A 868 3.21 13.48 -4.60
CA ASP A 868 3.73 14.84 -4.75
C ASP A 868 5.18 14.81 -5.27
N LEU A 869 5.35 15.13 -6.56
CA LEU A 869 6.66 15.11 -7.24
C LEU A 869 7.61 16.21 -6.72
N SER A 870 7.11 17.19 -5.97
CA SER A 870 7.93 18.22 -5.31
C SER A 870 8.36 17.83 -3.89
N ARG A 871 7.65 16.88 -3.26
CA ARG A 871 7.93 16.36 -1.90
C ARG A 871 8.31 14.88 -1.92
N GLY A 872 9.21 14.48 -2.82
CA GLY A 872 9.80 13.14 -2.82
C GLY A 872 8.81 11.99 -3.04
N GLU A 873 7.74 12.21 -3.82
CA GLU A 873 6.67 11.25 -4.10
C GLU A 873 5.81 10.87 -2.87
N GLN A 874 5.80 11.69 -1.81
CA GLN A 874 4.89 11.51 -0.66
C GLN A 874 3.41 11.42 -1.11
N PRO A 875 2.61 10.49 -0.55
CA PRO A 875 1.28 10.21 -1.06
C PRO A 875 0.23 11.21 -0.52
N VAL A 876 -0.53 11.81 -1.44
CA VAL A 876 -1.58 12.81 -1.15
C VAL A 876 -2.94 12.27 -1.56
N ALA A 877 -3.92 12.30 -0.64
CA ALA A 877 -5.29 11.90 -0.93
C ALA A 877 -6.01 12.96 -1.80
N LEU A 878 -6.55 12.55 -2.93
CA LEU A 878 -7.37 13.38 -3.81
C LEU A 878 -8.85 13.33 -3.40
N MET A 879 -9.53 14.47 -3.48
CA MET A 879 -10.95 14.58 -3.17
C MET A 879 -11.77 14.89 -4.43
N PRO A 880 -12.90 14.18 -4.69
CA PRO A 880 -13.67 14.33 -5.92
C PRO A 880 -14.58 15.57 -5.92
N TYR A 881 -14.00 16.76 -5.74
CA TYR A 881 -14.70 18.03 -5.62
C TYR A 881 -14.34 19.01 -6.75
N ASN A 882 -15.37 19.53 -7.44
CA ASN A 882 -15.24 20.30 -8.69
C ASN A 882 -14.50 21.63 -8.57
N SER A 883 -14.47 22.22 -7.36
CA SER A 883 -13.85 23.52 -7.08
C SER A 883 -12.38 23.44 -6.64
N LEU A 884 -11.83 22.24 -6.45
CA LEU A 884 -10.41 22.04 -6.18
C LEU A 884 -9.59 22.14 -7.50
N PRO A 885 -8.25 22.31 -7.42
CA PRO A 885 -7.41 22.30 -8.61
C PRO A 885 -7.50 20.97 -9.37
N PHE A 886 -7.48 21.02 -10.70
CA PHE A 886 -7.73 19.85 -11.55
C PHE A 886 -6.65 18.77 -11.43
N VAL A 887 -7.07 17.51 -11.30
CA VAL A 887 -6.22 16.31 -11.43
C VAL A 887 -6.99 15.22 -12.21
N GLY A 888 -6.38 14.70 -13.27
CA GLY A 888 -6.95 13.59 -14.06
C GLY A 888 -5.89 12.67 -14.67
N LEU A 889 -6.28 11.43 -14.95
CA LEU A 889 -5.41 10.38 -15.51
C LEU A 889 -5.84 10.02 -16.93
N ALA A 890 -4.93 10.10 -17.89
CA ALA A 890 -5.12 9.52 -19.21
C ALA A 890 -4.90 8.00 -19.17
N PHE A 891 -5.91 7.19 -19.49
CA PHE A 891 -5.86 5.74 -19.30
C PHE A 891 -6.10 4.91 -20.57
N LYS A 892 -6.74 5.45 -21.61
CA LYS A 892 -6.84 4.81 -22.94
C LYS A 892 -6.52 5.86 -24.01
N LEU A 893 -5.81 5.46 -25.05
CA LEU A 893 -5.60 6.25 -26.28
C LEU A 893 -6.28 5.57 -27.45
N GLU A 894 -6.78 6.35 -28.40
CA GLU A 894 -7.48 5.85 -29.58
C GLU A 894 -7.31 6.85 -30.74
N GLU A 895 -6.69 6.47 -31.85
CA GLU A 895 -6.56 7.37 -33.02
C GLU A 895 -7.68 7.10 -34.02
N ASN A 896 -8.67 8.00 -34.08
CA ASN A 896 -9.74 7.96 -35.05
C ASN A 896 -9.39 8.82 -36.29
N PRO A 897 -10.11 8.69 -37.42
CA PRO A 897 -9.88 9.51 -38.63
C PRO A 897 -9.98 11.03 -38.43
N TYR A 898 -10.55 11.47 -37.30
CA TYR A 898 -10.66 12.88 -36.90
C TYR A 898 -9.54 13.35 -35.95
N GLY A 899 -8.57 12.48 -35.65
CA GLY A 899 -7.44 12.72 -34.74
C GLY A 899 -7.45 11.84 -33.49
N GLN A 900 -6.39 11.97 -32.69
CA GLN A 900 -6.20 11.25 -31.42
C GLN A 900 -7.24 11.69 -30.37
N LEU A 901 -7.94 10.69 -29.83
CA LEU A 901 -8.71 10.75 -28.59
C LEU A 901 -7.85 10.23 -27.43
N THR A 902 -7.93 10.94 -26.31
CA THR A 902 -7.34 10.54 -25.04
C THR A 902 -8.45 10.43 -24.01
N TYR A 903 -8.71 9.22 -23.53
CA TYR A 903 -9.70 8.96 -22.47
C TYR A 903 -9.10 9.32 -21.12
N MET A 904 -9.81 10.14 -20.35
CA MET A 904 -9.39 10.64 -19.04
C MET A 904 -10.45 10.37 -17.98
N ARG A 905 -10.00 9.89 -16.81
CA ARG A 905 -10.78 9.96 -15.55
C ARG A 905 -10.39 11.24 -14.81
N VAL A 906 -11.39 12.03 -14.40
CA VAL A 906 -11.19 13.21 -13.55
C VAL A 906 -11.32 12.79 -12.09
N TYR A 907 -10.23 12.89 -11.34
CA TYR A 907 -10.21 12.57 -9.91
C TYR A 907 -10.55 13.78 -9.05
N GLN A 908 -10.14 14.98 -9.46
CA GLN A 908 -10.33 16.21 -8.70
C GLN A 908 -10.54 17.42 -9.63
N GLY A 909 -11.30 18.42 -9.18
CA GLY A 909 -11.57 19.64 -9.94
C GLY A 909 -12.53 19.44 -11.11
N SER A 910 -12.53 20.39 -12.04
CA SER A 910 -13.40 20.39 -13.23
C SER A 910 -12.60 20.64 -14.51
N LEU A 911 -13.02 20.00 -15.60
CA LEU A 911 -12.40 20.08 -16.92
C LEU A 911 -13.34 20.82 -17.88
N LYS A 912 -12.89 21.97 -18.40
CA LYS A 912 -13.71 22.88 -19.21
C LYS A 912 -13.13 23.06 -20.62
N LYS A 913 -14.01 23.15 -21.62
CA LYS A 913 -13.61 23.34 -23.02
C LYS A 913 -12.78 24.61 -23.20
N GLY A 914 -11.58 24.50 -23.77
CA GLY A 914 -10.64 25.60 -23.99
C GLY A 914 -9.61 25.82 -22.87
N GLN A 915 -9.72 25.11 -21.75
CA GLN A 915 -8.77 25.11 -20.62
C GLN A 915 -7.37 24.64 -21.05
N TYR A 916 -6.36 25.07 -20.30
CA TYR A 916 -5.00 24.55 -20.41
C TYR A 916 -4.74 23.57 -19.26
N LEU A 917 -4.15 22.43 -19.60
CA LEU A 917 -3.63 21.43 -18.66
C LEU A 917 -2.12 21.30 -18.83
N PHE A 918 -1.46 20.70 -17.85
CA PHE A 918 -0.05 20.36 -17.89
C PHE A 918 0.11 18.87 -17.63
N ASN A 919 0.88 18.19 -18.49
CA ASN A 919 1.25 16.79 -18.34
C ASN A 919 2.40 16.70 -17.31
N SER A 920 2.21 15.99 -16.19
CA SER A 920 3.16 16.01 -15.07
C SER A 920 4.55 15.49 -15.46
N ARG A 921 4.61 14.36 -16.17
CA ARG A 921 5.85 13.68 -16.59
C ARG A 921 6.69 14.48 -17.59
N SER A 922 6.05 15.23 -18.48
CA SER A 922 6.75 15.98 -19.56
C SER A 922 6.75 17.49 -19.38
N SER A 923 6.06 18.02 -18.37
CA SER A 923 5.79 19.46 -18.14
C SER A 923 5.18 20.20 -19.35
N LYS A 924 4.73 19.49 -20.38
CA LYS A 924 4.12 20.09 -21.58
C LYS A 924 2.77 20.70 -21.24
N LYS A 925 2.60 21.99 -21.57
CA LYS A 925 1.32 22.70 -21.51
C LYS A 925 0.48 22.38 -22.76
N ILE A 926 -0.69 21.79 -22.56
CA ILE A 926 -1.62 21.39 -23.63
C ILE A 926 -2.94 22.17 -23.45
N ARG A 927 -3.59 22.53 -24.56
CA ARG A 927 -4.92 23.19 -24.55
C ARG A 927 -5.98 22.20 -25.01
N ILE A 928 -7.07 22.06 -24.24
CA ILE A 928 -8.16 21.14 -24.55
C ILE A 928 -9.14 21.79 -25.52
N PRO A 929 -9.25 21.34 -26.79
CA PRO A 929 -10.08 22.00 -27.80
C PRO A 929 -11.55 21.57 -27.74
N ARG A 930 -11.80 20.32 -27.35
CA ARG A 930 -13.10 19.63 -27.35
C ARG A 930 -13.05 18.50 -26.32
N ILE A 931 -14.16 18.35 -25.59
CA ILE A 931 -14.40 17.27 -24.63
C ILE A 931 -15.66 16.54 -25.14
N VAL A 932 -15.65 15.21 -25.11
CA VAL A 932 -16.80 14.38 -25.47
C VAL A 932 -17.03 13.30 -24.41
N ARG A 933 -18.30 12.93 -24.20
CA ARG A 933 -18.66 11.65 -23.57
C ARG A 933 -18.79 10.61 -24.69
N MET A 934 -18.16 9.46 -24.49
CA MET A 934 -18.17 8.35 -25.46
C MET A 934 -19.30 7.37 -25.13
N HIS A 935 -19.97 6.87 -26.16
CA HIS A 935 -20.97 5.81 -26.08
C HIS A 935 -20.65 4.76 -27.15
N SER A 936 -19.68 3.89 -26.84
CA SER A 936 -18.97 3.12 -27.86
C SER A 936 -18.41 4.08 -28.93
N ASN A 937 -18.82 3.96 -30.18
CA ASN A 937 -18.40 4.80 -31.31
C ASN A 937 -19.17 6.14 -31.46
N GLU A 938 -20.24 6.38 -30.68
CA GLU A 938 -21.00 7.64 -30.71
C GLU A 938 -20.40 8.68 -29.74
N MET A 939 -20.23 9.91 -30.23
CA MET A 939 -19.62 11.02 -29.49
C MET A 939 -20.67 12.08 -29.10
N GLU A 940 -20.75 12.42 -27.82
CA GLU A 940 -21.64 13.45 -27.29
C GLU A 940 -20.81 14.67 -26.81
N ASP A 941 -20.93 15.83 -27.47
CA ASP A 941 -20.18 17.04 -27.13
C ASP A 941 -20.60 17.62 -25.77
N VAL A 942 -19.63 17.84 -24.89
CA VAL A 942 -19.84 18.43 -23.56
C VAL A 942 -18.96 19.66 -23.37
N ALA A 943 -19.48 20.66 -22.65
CA ALA A 943 -18.77 21.91 -22.36
C ALA A 943 -17.83 21.78 -21.15
N GLU A 944 -18.21 20.94 -20.19
CA GLU A 944 -17.56 20.74 -18.91
C GLU A 944 -17.78 19.30 -18.40
N ILE A 945 -16.80 18.76 -17.68
CA ILE A 945 -16.85 17.48 -16.97
C ILE A 945 -16.37 17.69 -15.53
N GLY A 946 -17.05 17.07 -14.56
CA GLY A 946 -16.74 17.20 -13.14
C GLY A 946 -15.86 16.06 -12.60
N ALA A 947 -15.43 16.19 -11.35
CA ALA A 947 -14.73 15.14 -10.63
C ALA A 947 -15.63 13.90 -10.44
N GLY A 948 -14.99 12.73 -10.46
CA GLY A 948 -15.66 11.43 -10.40
C GLY A 948 -16.20 10.93 -11.75
N GLU A 949 -15.98 11.65 -12.86
CA GLU A 949 -16.47 11.27 -14.20
C GLU A 949 -15.34 10.85 -15.16
N ILE A 950 -15.74 10.15 -16.23
CA ILE A 950 -14.88 9.71 -17.32
C ILE A 950 -15.29 10.45 -18.61
N CYS A 951 -14.31 10.90 -19.39
CA CYS A 951 -14.52 11.58 -20.68
C CYS A 951 -13.41 11.25 -21.67
N ALA A 952 -13.53 11.70 -22.92
CA ALA A 952 -12.44 11.72 -23.88
C ALA A 952 -12.19 13.14 -24.42
N VAL A 953 -10.93 13.46 -24.69
CA VAL A 953 -10.50 14.76 -25.23
C VAL A 953 -9.72 14.60 -26.52
N PHE A 954 -9.88 15.55 -27.43
CA PHE A 954 -9.21 15.55 -28.74
C PHE A 954 -7.85 16.24 -28.70
N GLY A 955 -6.88 15.72 -29.45
CA GLY A 955 -5.64 16.43 -29.78
C GLY A 955 -4.64 16.57 -28.62
N VAL A 956 -4.66 15.62 -27.68
CA VAL A 956 -3.73 15.56 -26.54
C VAL A 956 -2.66 14.49 -26.82
N ASP A 957 -1.48 14.92 -27.25
CA ASP A 957 -0.29 14.05 -27.39
C ASP A 957 0.25 13.67 -26.01
N CYS A 958 0.07 12.42 -25.62
CA CYS A 958 0.53 11.83 -24.36
C CYS A 958 0.65 10.30 -24.47
N ALA A 959 1.13 9.67 -23.41
CA ALA A 959 1.12 8.21 -23.24
C ALA A 959 -0.04 7.74 -22.36
N SER A 960 -0.37 6.45 -22.44
CA SER A 960 -1.25 5.79 -21.46
C SER A 960 -0.59 5.81 -20.07
N GLY A 961 -1.30 6.28 -19.05
CA GLY A 961 -0.80 6.47 -17.69
C GLY A 961 -0.31 7.89 -17.37
N ASP A 962 -0.30 8.81 -18.33
CA ASP A 962 0.08 10.20 -18.07
C ASP A 962 -0.95 10.94 -17.20
N THR A 963 -0.46 11.61 -16.15
CA THR A 963 -1.28 12.48 -15.29
C THR A 963 -1.31 13.90 -15.81
N PHE A 964 -2.47 14.54 -15.69
CA PHE A 964 -2.71 15.93 -16.06
C PHE A 964 -3.17 16.74 -14.86
N THR A 965 -2.53 17.89 -14.65
CA THR A 965 -2.93 18.88 -13.64
C THR A 965 -3.23 20.24 -14.28
N ASP A 966 -3.68 21.20 -13.46
CA ASP A 966 -3.86 22.60 -13.86
C ASP A 966 -2.54 23.37 -14.10
N GLY A 967 -1.39 22.80 -13.70
CA GLY A 967 -0.07 23.42 -13.73
C GLY A 967 0.35 24.14 -12.45
N HIS A 968 -0.47 24.08 -11.39
CA HIS A 968 -0.10 24.52 -10.05
C HIS A 968 0.15 23.35 -9.09
N LEU A 969 -0.54 22.21 -9.28
CA LEU A 969 -0.23 20.98 -8.55
C LEU A 969 0.90 20.18 -9.23
N PRO A 970 2.01 19.85 -8.52
CA PRO A 970 3.09 18.98 -8.99
C PRO A 970 2.75 17.49 -8.77
N TYR A 971 1.50 17.08 -8.98
CA TYR A 971 1.04 15.74 -8.64
C TYR A 971 1.16 14.77 -9.82
N GLY A 972 1.68 13.57 -9.54
CA GLY A 972 1.62 12.40 -10.41
C GLY A 972 0.71 11.32 -9.79
N LEU A 973 -0.17 10.70 -10.57
CA LEU A 973 -0.89 9.51 -10.11
C LEU A 973 -0.02 8.28 -10.30
N SER A 974 -0.14 7.30 -9.41
CA SER A 974 0.57 6.02 -9.51
C SER A 974 0.27 5.32 -10.84
N SER A 975 1.33 4.92 -11.53
CA SER A 975 1.27 4.20 -12.80
C SER A 975 0.53 2.88 -12.67
N MET A 976 -0.13 2.46 -13.75
CA MET A 976 -0.70 1.11 -13.85
C MET A 976 0.42 0.07 -13.90
N PHE A 977 0.17 -1.13 -13.38
CA PHE A 977 1.07 -2.26 -13.55
C PHE A 977 1.10 -2.68 -15.03
N VAL A 978 2.29 -2.69 -15.63
CA VAL A 978 2.52 -3.16 -17.00
C VAL A 978 3.27 -4.50 -16.90
N PRO A 979 2.64 -5.64 -17.25
CA PRO A 979 3.34 -6.92 -17.28
C PRO A 979 4.42 -6.95 -18.37
N ASP A 980 5.43 -7.80 -18.19
CA ASP A 980 6.46 -8.02 -19.20
C ASP A 980 5.98 -8.88 -20.37
N ALA A 981 6.57 -8.62 -21.54
CA ALA A 981 6.21 -9.29 -22.78
C ALA A 981 6.76 -10.73 -22.84
N VAL A 982 5.87 -11.72 -22.84
CA VAL A 982 6.20 -13.16 -22.81
C VAL A 982 6.44 -13.79 -24.19
N MET A 983 6.32 -13.02 -25.28
CA MET A 983 6.54 -13.50 -26.66
C MET A 983 7.14 -12.40 -27.53
N SER A 984 8.09 -12.78 -28.39
CA SER A 984 8.74 -11.90 -29.39
C SER A 984 8.69 -12.52 -30.78
N LEU A 985 8.52 -11.67 -31.81
CA LEU A 985 8.58 -12.01 -33.23
C LEU A 985 9.47 -10.99 -33.96
N SER A 986 10.27 -11.43 -34.93
CA SER A 986 10.87 -10.50 -35.89
C SER A 986 9.83 -10.08 -36.93
N ILE A 987 9.86 -8.82 -37.36
CA ILE A 987 8.90 -8.26 -38.31
C ILE A 987 9.58 -7.32 -39.32
N SER A 988 9.18 -7.41 -40.59
CA SER A 988 9.64 -6.50 -41.64
C SER A 988 8.52 -6.17 -42.63
N PRO A 989 8.50 -4.97 -43.24
CA PRO A 989 7.56 -4.65 -44.31
C PRO A 989 7.99 -5.32 -45.63
N LYS A 990 7.06 -5.98 -46.34
CA LYS A 990 7.34 -6.67 -47.62
C LYS A 990 7.87 -5.77 -48.73
N ARG A 991 7.64 -4.46 -48.61
CA ARG A 991 8.10 -3.45 -49.57
C ARG A 991 8.84 -2.35 -48.82
N SER A 992 10.05 -2.02 -49.27
CA SER A 992 10.82 -0.90 -48.72
C SER A 992 10.12 0.46 -48.85
N SER A 993 9.14 0.59 -49.75
CA SER A 993 8.27 1.78 -49.87
C SER A 993 7.41 2.06 -48.65
N ASP A 994 7.16 1.04 -47.83
CA ASP A 994 6.15 1.09 -46.78
C ASP A 994 6.78 1.40 -45.40
N ALA A 995 8.09 1.58 -45.35
CA ALA A 995 8.88 1.77 -44.13
C ALA A 995 8.44 2.98 -43.29
N ASP A 996 8.10 4.11 -43.93
CA ASP A 996 7.61 5.31 -43.23
C ASP A 996 6.25 5.07 -42.57
N ALA A 997 5.36 4.35 -43.26
CA ALA A 997 4.03 3.99 -42.74
C ALA A 997 4.15 2.98 -41.59
N PHE A 998 5.03 1.98 -41.74
CA PHE A 998 5.36 1.00 -40.71
C PHE A 998 5.93 1.68 -39.46
N SER A 999 6.94 2.54 -39.62
CA SER A 999 7.55 3.28 -38.51
C SER A 999 6.54 4.18 -37.78
N LYS A 1000 5.68 4.89 -38.52
CA LYS A 1000 4.58 5.67 -37.93
C LYS A 1000 3.61 4.79 -37.13
N ALA A 1001 3.23 3.63 -37.66
CA ALA A 1001 2.30 2.72 -37.00
C ALA A 1001 2.88 2.09 -35.72
N MET A 1002 4.14 1.61 -35.75
CA MET A 1002 4.83 1.11 -34.56
C MET A 1002 4.90 2.18 -33.46
N ASN A 1003 5.29 3.41 -33.81
CA ASN A 1003 5.38 4.54 -32.88
C ASN A 1003 4.02 4.97 -32.29
N ARG A 1004 2.90 4.63 -32.93
CA ARG A 1004 1.55 4.76 -32.34
C ARG A 1004 1.27 3.60 -31.40
N PHE A 1005 1.44 2.36 -31.85
CA PHE A 1005 1.07 1.17 -31.07
C PHE A 1005 1.81 1.09 -29.74
N MET A 1006 3.10 1.47 -29.68
CA MET A 1006 3.86 1.56 -28.41
C MET A 1006 3.32 2.62 -27.42
N ARG A 1007 2.56 3.63 -27.88
CA ARG A 1007 1.87 4.61 -27.01
C ARG A 1007 0.47 4.11 -26.64
N GLU A 1008 -0.18 3.46 -27.59
CA GLU A 1008 -1.51 2.84 -27.44
C GLU A 1008 -1.45 1.69 -26.43
N ASP A 1009 -0.35 0.94 -26.35
CA ASP A 1009 -0.15 -0.22 -25.46
C ASP A 1009 1.33 -0.34 -25.02
N PRO A 1010 1.67 -0.18 -23.73
CA PRO A 1010 3.05 -0.28 -23.25
C PRO A 1010 3.55 -1.74 -23.06
N THR A 1011 2.69 -2.75 -23.22
CA THR A 1011 3.14 -4.15 -23.31
C THR A 1011 3.66 -4.48 -24.71
N PHE A 1012 3.23 -3.73 -25.73
CA PHE A 1012 3.76 -3.82 -27.09
C PHE A 1012 5.10 -3.07 -27.19
N ARG A 1013 6.21 -3.80 -27.07
CA ARG A 1013 7.58 -3.24 -27.15
C ARG A 1013 8.17 -3.46 -28.54
N LEU A 1014 8.80 -2.42 -29.09
CA LEU A 1014 9.62 -2.50 -30.29
C LEU A 1014 11.09 -2.32 -29.90
N HIS A 1015 11.98 -3.13 -30.45
CA HIS A 1015 13.41 -2.86 -30.49
C HIS A 1015 14.00 -3.30 -31.83
N VAL A 1016 15.20 -2.82 -32.14
CA VAL A 1016 16.05 -3.38 -33.19
C VAL A 1016 17.19 -4.09 -32.49
N ASP A 1017 17.46 -5.33 -32.84
CA ASP A 1017 18.60 -6.06 -32.29
C ASP A 1017 19.90 -5.60 -32.97
N GLU A 1018 20.90 -5.27 -32.16
CA GLU A 1018 22.17 -4.68 -32.63
C GLU A 1018 23.07 -5.68 -33.38
N GLU A 1019 22.82 -6.99 -33.26
CA GLU A 1019 23.64 -8.02 -33.91
C GLU A 1019 23.02 -8.56 -35.22
N SER A 1020 21.70 -8.76 -35.25
CA SER A 1020 21.00 -9.25 -36.44
C SER A 1020 20.46 -8.15 -37.35
N GLU A 1021 20.44 -6.89 -36.88
CA GLU A 1021 19.76 -5.75 -37.51
C GLU A 1021 18.24 -5.96 -37.72
N GLU A 1022 17.64 -7.02 -37.14
CA GLU A 1022 16.21 -7.30 -37.26
C GLU A 1022 15.38 -6.44 -36.31
N THR A 1023 14.24 -5.95 -36.81
CA THR A 1023 13.23 -5.29 -35.98
C THR A 1023 12.38 -6.34 -35.27
N ILE A 1024 12.37 -6.30 -33.94
CA ILE A 1024 11.68 -7.26 -33.09
C ILE A 1024 10.51 -6.56 -32.37
N ILE A 1025 9.33 -7.17 -32.46
CA ILE A 1025 8.15 -6.81 -31.67
C ILE A 1025 7.95 -7.84 -30.56
N SER A 1026 7.62 -7.35 -29.36
CA SER A 1026 7.34 -8.16 -28.18
C SER A 1026 5.99 -7.80 -27.58
N GLY A 1027 5.24 -8.79 -27.08
CA GLY A 1027 3.92 -8.59 -26.48
C GLY A 1027 3.45 -9.77 -25.62
N MET A 1028 2.18 -9.72 -25.20
CA MET A 1028 1.61 -10.65 -24.20
C MET A 1028 1.24 -12.05 -24.72
N GLY A 1029 1.42 -12.32 -26.01
CA GLY A 1029 1.14 -13.63 -26.61
C GLY A 1029 1.00 -13.60 -28.13
N GLU A 1030 0.65 -14.76 -28.69
CA GLU A 1030 0.58 -15.00 -30.13
C GLU A 1030 -0.61 -14.26 -30.76
N LEU A 1031 -1.78 -14.32 -30.12
CA LEU A 1031 -2.99 -13.62 -30.56
C LEU A 1031 -2.84 -12.10 -30.43
N HIS A 1032 -2.10 -11.63 -29.41
CA HIS A 1032 -1.73 -10.21 -29.28
C HIS A 1032 -0.99 -9.73 -30.54
N LEU A 1033 0.13 -10.36 -30.88
CA LEU A 1033 0.99 -9.93 -31.99
C LEU A 1033 0.32 -10.13 -33.36
N GLU A 1034 -0.43 -11.22 -33.56
CA GLU A 1034 -1.23 -11.45 -34.77
C GLU A 1034 -2.21 -10.30 -35.05
N ILE A 1035 -2.92 -9.82 -34.01
CA ILE A 1035 -3.87 -8.72 -34.15
C ILE A 1035 -3.16 -7.39 -34.49
N TYR A 1036 -1.98 -7.10 -33.94
CA TYR A 1036 -1.23 -5.89 -34.34
C TYR A 1036 -0.71 -5.97 -35.78
N VAL A 1037 -0.32 -7.16 -36.27
CA VAL A 1037 0.07 -7.37 -37.68
C VAL A 1037 -1.12 -7.18 -38.61
N GLU A 1038 -2.29 -7.70 -38.27
CA GLU A 1038 -3.51 -7.48 -39.07
C GLU A 1038 -4.02 -6.03 -38.99
N ARG A 1039 -3.76 -5.32 -37.88
CA ARG A 1039 -3.99 -3.85 -37.78
C ARG A 1039 -3.06 -3.04 -38.68
N LEU A 1040 -1.77 -3.37 -38.79
CA LEU A 1040 -0.88 -2.75 -39.82
C LEU A 1040 -1.47 -2.90 -41.22
N ARG A 1041 -1.99 -4.09 -41.50
CA ARG A 1041 -2.54 -4.46 -42.80
C ARG A 1041 -3.84 -3.71 -43.13
N ARG A 1042 -4.75 -3.59 -42.16
CA ARG A 1042 -6.06 -2.93 -42.36
C ARG A 1042 -6.00 -1.42 -42.20
N GLU A 1043 -5.38 -0.91 -41.14
CA GLU A 1043 -5.32 0.53 -40.85
C GLU A 1043 -4.29 1.26 -41.73
N TYR A 1044 -3.09 0.69 -41.88
CA TYR A 1044 -1.95 1.35 -42.56
C TYR A 1044 -1.64 0.80 -43.97
N LYS A 1045 -2.27 -0.31 -44.38
CA LYS A 1045 -2.08 -0.96 -45.70
C LYS A 1045 -0.65 -1.46 -45.95
N VAL A 1046 0.05 -1.79 -44.86
CA VAL A 1046 1.38 -2.39 -44.88
C VAL A 1046 1.24 -3.91 -44.73
N ASP A 1047 1.61 -4.67 -45.76
CA ASP A 1047 1.80 -6.12 -45.61
C ASP A 1047 3.19 -6.39 -45.02
N CYS A 1048 3.24 -7.05 -43.88
CA CYS A 1048 4.50 -7.47 -43.23
C CYS A 1048 4.81 -8.96 -43.43
N GLU A 1049 6.07 -9.33 -43.21
CA GLU A 1049 6.52 -10.69 -42.94
C GLU A 1049 6.95 -10.80 -41.48
N THR A 1050 6.58 -11.92 -40.86
CA THR A 1050 6.82 -12.21 -39.44
C THR A 1050 7.64 -13.47 -39.31
N GLY A 1051 8.70 -13.44 -38.51
CA GLY A 1051 9.59 -14.57 -38.26
C GLY A 1051 9.83 -14.82 -36.78
N GLN A 1052 10.56 -15.89 -36.48
CA GLN A 1052 11.21 -16.06 -35.19
C GLN A 1052 12.42 -15.12 -35.15
N PRO A 1053 12.64 -14.36 -34.05
CA PRO A 1053 13.87 -13.59 -33.86
C PRO A 1053 15.11 -14.46 -33.98
N ARG A 1054 16.21 -13.92 -34.53
CA ARG A 1054 17.48 -14.65 -34.53
C ARG A 1054 18.00 -14.81 -33.10
N VAL A 1055 18.49 -16.01 -32.79
CA VAL A 1055 19.23 -16.28 -31.57
C VAL A 1055 20.68 -15.81 -31.77
N ALA A 1056 21.17 -14.96 -30.88
CA ALA A 1056 22.56 -14.48 -30.89
C ALA A 1056 23.50 -15.59 -30.37
N TYR A 1057 23.81 -16.57 -31.22
CA TYR A 1057 24.80 -17.61 -30.96
C TYR A 1057 26.21 -17.01 -30.79
N ARG A 1058 27.12 -17.77 -30.20
CA ARG A 1058 28.54 -17.43 -30.11
C ARG A 1058 29.39 -18.59 -30.61
N GLU A 1059 30.67 -18.31 -30.83
CA GLU A 1059 31.67 -19.31 -31.21
C GLU A 1059 32.79 -19.34 -30.15
N THR A 1060 33.45 -20.48 -29.94
CA THR A 1060 34.60 -20.61 -29.03
C THR A 1060 35.45 -21.83 -29.37
N VAL A 1061 36.59 -22.01 -28.70
CA VAL A 1061 37.50 -23.17 -28.86
C VAL A 1061 37.41 -24.11 -27.66
N GLN A 1062 37.73 -25.39 -27.84
CA GLN A 1062 37.73 -26.40 -26.76
C GLN A 1062 39.12 -26.79 -26.26
N THR A 1063 40.11 -26.79 -27.15
CA THR A 1063 41.47 -27.28 -26.86
C THR A 1063 42.51 -26.31 -27.39
N ARG A 1064 43.71 -26.35 -26.81
CA ARG A 1064 44.86 -25.63 -27.36
C ARG A 1064 45.22 -26.16 -28.76
N ALA A 1065 45.46 -25.26 -29.70
CA ALA A 1065 46.09 -25.55 -30.99
C ALA A 1065 47.22 -24.54 -31.27
N ASP A 1066 48.41 -25.05 -31.57
CA ASP A 1066 49.56 -24.23 -31.98
C ASP A 1066 49.45 -23.81 -33.46
N PHE A 1067 49.89 -22.61 -33.80
CA PHE A 1067 49.87 -22.09 -35.17
C PHE A 1067 51.21 -21.52 -35.62
N ASP A 1068 51.46 -21.66 -36.92
CA ASP A 1068 52.51 -20.96 -37.68
C ASP A 1068 51.87 -20.52 -39.00
N PHE A 1069 51.74 -19.21 -39.19
CA PHE A 1069 51.17 -18.64 -40.39
C PHE A 1069 52.11 -17.62 -41.03
N LEU A 1070 52.43 -17.83 -42.31
CA LEU A 1070 53.22 -16.93 -43.13
C LEU A 1070 52.34 -16.28 -44.21
N LEU A 1071 52.02 -15.00 -44.03
CA LEU A 1071 51.51 -14.16 -45.10
C LEU A 1071 52.69 -13.73 -45.98
N LYS A 1072 52.66 -14.11 -47.27
CA LYS A 1072 53.60 -13.62 -48.28
C LYS A 1072 52.87 -13.35 -49.61
N ARG A 1073 52.72 -12.08 -49.98
CA ARG A 1073 52.09 -11.66 -51.24
C ARG A 1073 52.97 -10.62 -51.94
N GLN A 1074 53.38 -10.90 -53.17
CA GLN A 1074 54.25 -10.00 -53.93
C GLN A 1074 53.94 -10.12 -55.43
N SER A 1075 53.13 -9.21 -55.95
CA SER A 1075 52.75 -9.09 -57.37
C SER A 1075 53.46 -7.96 -58.11
N GLY A 1076 54.24 -7.14 -57.40
CA GLY A 1076 55.02 -6.01 -57.93
C GLY A 1076 54.88 -4.77 -57.04
N GLY A 1077 56.01 -4.15 -56.68
CA GLY A 1077 56.07 -3.12 -55.63
C GLY A 1077 56.34 -3.71 -54.23
N PRO A 1078 56.16 -2.92 -53.15
CA PRO A 1078 56.20 -3.42 -51.77
C PRO A 1078 55.19 -4.56 -51.58
N GLY A 1079 55.62 -5.65 -50.96
CA GLY A 1079 54.76 -6.81 -50.70
C GLY A 1079 53.99 -6.74 -49.37
N ASP A 1080 53.12 -7.72 -49.14
CA ASP A 1080 52.72 -8.12 -47.78
C ASP A 1080 53.65 -9.24 -47.30
N TYR A 1081 54.39 -9.02 -46.21
CA TYR A 1081 55.14 -10.06 -45.50
C TYR A 1081 54.93 -9.96 -43.99
N ALA A 1082 54.39 -11.03 -43.39
CA ALA A 1082 54.34 -11.20 -41.95
C ALA A 1082 54.27 -12.69 -41.61
N ARG A 1083 55.06 -13.14 -40.63
CA ARG A 1083 54.92 -14.47 -40.02
C ARG A 1083 54.58 -14.31 -38.55
N VAL A 1084 53.56 -15.04 -38.08
CA VAL A 1084 53.13 -15.06 -36.67
C VAL A 1084 53.06 -16.51 -36.22
N MET A 1085 53.69 -16.80 -35.08
CA MET A 1085 53.74 -18.13 -34.46
C MET A 1085 53.27 -18.02 -33.00
N GLY A 1086 52.58 -19.05 -32.51
CA GLY A 1086 51.92 -19.01 -31.21
C GLY A 1086 50.92 -20.14 -31.00
N TRP A 1087 49.94 -19.94 -30.14
CA TRP A 1087 48.80 -20.85 -29.98
C TRP A 1087 47.51 -20.12 -29.65
N VAL A 1088 46.39 -20.78 -29.97
CA VAL A 1088 45.04 -20.40 -29.51
C VAL A 1088 44.59 -21.45 -28.50
N GLU A 1089 44.00 -21.03 -27.38
CA GLU A 1089 43.44 -21.91 -26.35
C GLU A 1089 42.22 -21.27 -25.66
N PRO A 1090 41.37 -22.04 -24.96
CA PRO A 1090 40.26 -21.47 -24.20
C PRO A 1090 40.80 -20.57 -23.07
N ASN A 1091 40.17 -19.43 -22.82
CA ASN A 1091 40.58 -18.49 -21.77
C ASN A 1091 40.32 -19.12 -20.38
N PRO A 1092 41.36 -19.39 -19.57
CA PRO A 1092 41.21 -20.07 -18.29
C PRO A 1092 40.67 -19.16 -17.18
N ASN A 1093 40.80 -17.84 -17.35
CA ASN A 1093 40.46 -16.86 -16.30
C ASN A 1093 39.04 -16.32 -16.48
N HIS A 1094 38.62 -16.08 -17.73
CA HIS A 1094 37.32 -15.49 -18.08
C HIS A 1094 36.68 -16.25 -19.24
N LYS A 1095 35.51 -16.84 -19.03
CA LYS A 1095 34.84 -17.70 -20.03
C LYS A 1095 34.21 -16.95 -21.22
N GLU A 1096 34.06 -15.63 -21.12
CA GLU A 1096 33.41 -14.81 -22.15
C GLU A 1096 34.39 -13.78 -22.76
N ASP A 1097 35.34 -13.26 -22.00
CA ASP A 1097 36.35 -12.32 -22.53
C ASP A 1097 37.37 -13.02 -23.43
N ASN A 1098 37.75 -12.36 -24.54
CA ASN A 1098 38.86 -12.78 -25.39
C ASN A 1098 40.17 -12.12 -24.91
N HIS A 1099 41.23 -12.90 -24.79
CA HIS A 1099 42.54 -12.44 -24.29
C HIS A 1099 43.62 -12.50 -25.38
N PHE A 1100 44.49 -11.50 -25.42
CA PHE A 1100 45.64 -11.46 -26.33
C PHE A 1100 46.93 -11.24 -25.53
N GLU A 1101 47.89 -12.15 -25.69
CA GLU A 1101 49.15 -12.11 -24.97
C GLU A 1101 50.36 -12.20 -25.91
N THR A 1102 51.45 -11.54 -25.52
CA THR A 1102 52.71 -11.51 -26.28
C THR A 1102 53.86 -12.02 -25.42
N GLN A 1103 54.37 -13.20 -25.75
CA GLN A 1103 55.51 -13.84 -25.09
C GLN A 1103 56.77 -13.82 -25.99
N VAL A 1104 56.92 -12.78 -26.82
CA VAL A 1104 57.99 -12.65 -27.81
C VAL A 1104 59.32 -12.27 -27.14
N VAL A 1105 60.30 -13.17 -27.22
CA VAL A 1105 61.63 -12.98 -26.63
C VAL A 1105 62.63 -12.53 -27.70
N GLY A 1106 63.32 -11.40 -27.48
CA GLY A 1106 64.40 -10.92 -28.34
C GLY A 1106 63.99 -10.00 -29.49
N GLY A 1107 62.70 -9.65 -29.62
CA GLY A 1107 62.24 -8.58 -30.53
C GLY A 1107 62.16 -8.94 -32.01
N THR A 1108 61.95 -10.22 -32.36
CA THR A 1108 61.70 -10.69 -33.74
C THR A 1108 60.50 -10.01 -34.43
N ILE A 1109 59.51 -9.59 -33.63
CA ILE A 1109 58.41 -8.71 -34.03
C ILE A 1109 58.50 -7.42 -33.21
N PRO A 1110 58.59 -6.22 -33.82
CA PRO A 1110 58.49 -4.95 -33.11
C PRO A 1110 57.12 -4.72 -32.46
N ASP A 1111 57.09 -4.07 -31.29
CA ASP A 1111 55.87 -3.81 -30.50
C ASP A 1111 54.72 -3.17 -31.30
N LYS A 1112 55.05 -2.30 -32.26
CA LYS A 1112 54.09 -1.67 -33.18
C LYS A 1112 53.30 -2.69 -34.00
N TYR A 1113 53.94 -3.77 -34.43
CA TYR A 1113 53.29 -4.87 -35.15
C TYR A 1113 52.60 -5.85 -34.20
N LEU A 1114 53.08 -6.01 -32.96
CA LEU A 1114 52.35 -6.78 -31.93
C LEU A 1114 50.99 -6.14 -31.57
N ALA A 1115 50.91 -4.82 -31.49
CA ALA A 1115 49.64 -4.11 -31.35
C ALA A 1115 48.71 -4.35 -32.57
N ALA A 1116 49.27 -4.44 -33.78
CA ALA A 1116 48.50 -4.77 -34.99
C ALA A 1116 48.02 -6.24 -35.01
N CYS A 1117 48.82 -7.18 -34.49
CA CYS A 1117 48.41 -8.57 -34.25
C CYS A 1117 47.22 -8.65 -33.29
N GLY A 1118 47.26 -7.94 -32.16
CA GLY A 1118 46.17 -7.90 -31.18
C GLY A 1118 44.87 -7.32 -31.76
N LYS A 1119 44.96 -6.26 -32.56
CA LYS A 1119 43.82 -5.73 -33.32
C LYS A 1119 43.30 -6.74 -34.36
N GLY A 1120 44.19 -7.45 -35.04
CA GLY A 1120 43.81 -8.50 -36.01
C GLY A 1120 43.13 -9.70 -35.35
N PHE A 1121 43.51 -10.05 -34.13
CA PHE A 1121 42.80 -11.04 -33.31
C PHE A 1121 41.39 -10.58 -32.95
N GLN A 1122 41.23 -9.34 -32.45
CA GLN A 1122 39.91 -8.78 -32.12
C GLN A 1122 38.97 -8.75 -33.33
N GLU A 1123 39.46 -8.29 -34.49
CA GLU A 1123 38.71 -8.30 -35.76
C GLU A 1123 38.37 -9.71 -36.27
N ALA A 1124 39.19 -10.72 -35.94
CA ALA A 1124 38.89 -12.12 -36.24
C ALA A 1124 37.79 -12.68 -35.32
N CYS A 1125 37.78 -12.26 -34.05
CA CYS A 1125 36.74 -12.61 -33.07
C CYS A 1125 35.38 -11.95 -33.36
N GLU A 1126 35.31 -10.85 -34.11
CA GLU A 1126 34.02 -10.27 -34.51
C GLU A 1126 33.17 -11.21 -35.39
N LYS A 1127 33.82 -12.06 -36.21
CA LYS A 1127 33.18 -12.94 -37.19
C LYS A 1127 33.87 -14.29 -37.26
N GLY A 1128 33.38 -15.22 -36.44
CA GLY A 1128 33.90 -16.58 -36.30
C GLY A 1128 33.76 -17.44 -37.56
N PRO A 1129 34.55 -18.53 -37.68
CA PRO A 1129 34.59 -19.33 -38.91
C PRO A 1129 33.34 -20.17 -39.19
N LEU A 1130 32.61 -20.60 -38.14
CA LEU A 1130 31.56 -21.64 -38.26
C LEU A 1130 30.20 -21.09 -38.67
N LEU A 1131 29.79 -19.96 -38.08
CA LEU A 1131 28.49 -19.31 -38.31
C LEU A 1131 28.62 -17.82 -38.64
N GLY A 1132 29.80 -17.23 -38.49
CA GLY A 1132 30.01 -15.78 -38.64
C GLY A 1132 29.55 -14.95 -37.44
N HIS A 1133 29.26 -15.60 -36.30
CA HIS A 1133 28.91 -14.92 -35.05
C HIS A 1133 30.18 -14.54 -34.25
N LYS A 1134 30.01 -13.72 -33.20
CA LYS A 1134 31.12 -13.31 -32.33
C LYS A 1134 31.73 -14.51 -31.60
N VAL A 1135 33.06 -14.62 -31.65
CA VAL A 1135 33.84 -15.56 -30.84
C VAL A 1135 34.01 -14.99 -29.43
N ILE A 1136 33.91 -15.84 -28.40
CA ILE A 1136 34.11 -15.47 -26.98
C ILE A 1136 35.01 -16.47 -26.25
N GLY A 1137 35.51 -16.08 -25.08
CA GLY A 1137 36.25 -16.96 -24.16
C GLY A 1137 37.53 -17.55 -24.74
N THR A 1138 38.17 -16.88 -25.70
CA THR A 1138 39.33 -17.42 -26.43
C THR A 1138 40.59 -16.60 -26.16
N SER A 1139 41.71 -17.28 -25.91
CA SER A 1139 43.04 -16.68 -25.73
C SER A 1139 43.90 -16.92 -26.98
N MET A 1140 44.56 -15.88 -27.49
CA MET A 1140 45.61 -15.99 -28.51
C MET A 1140 46.96 -15.49 -27.97
N ILE A 1141 47.94 -16.39 -27.89
CA ILE A 1141 49.27 -16.12 -27.37
C ILE A 1141 50.25 -16.12 -28.55
N VAL A 1142 50.94 -15.00 -28.79
CA VAL A 1142 51.98 -14.88 -29.83
C VAL A 1142 53.35 -15.02 -29.18
N THR A 1143 54.14 -16.00 -29.63
CA THR A 1143 55.45 -16.33 -29.03
C THR A 1143 56.65 -15.94 -29.89
N ASP A 1144 56.52 -15.97 -31.22
CA ASP A 1144 57.60 -15.60 -32.14
C ASP A 1144 57.03 -15.28 -33.55
N GLY A 1145 57.88 -14.83 -34.47
CA GLY A 1145 57.49 -14.52 -35.84
C GLY A 1145 58.65 -14.06 -36.71
N ALA A 1146 58.32 -13.48 -37.86
CA ALA A 1146 59.32 -12.93 -38.77
C ALA A 1146 58.81 -11.69 -39.49
N THR A 1147 59.69 -10.70 -39.61
CA THR A 1147 59.51 -9.44 -40.34
C THR A 1147 60.36 -9.41 -41.62
N HIS A 1148 60.00 -8.56 -42.58
CA HIS A 1148 60.82 -8.22 -43.75
C HIS A 1148 60.96 -6.71 -43.87
N VAL A 1149 62.16 -6.23 -44.22
CA VAL A 1149 62.57 -4.83 -44.09
C VAL A 1149 61.74 -3.87 -44.97
N THR A 1150 61.23 -4.34 -46.11
CA THR A 1150 60.43 -3.51 -47.04
C THR A 1150 58.95 -3.86 -47.11
N ASP A 1151 58.58 -5.07 -46.69
CA ASP A 1151 57.27 -5.68 -46.99
C ASP A 1151 56.44 -5.97 -45.72
N SER A 1152 57.00 -5.78 -44.53
CA SER A 1152 56.21 -5.82 -43.29
C SER A 1152 55.52 -4.49 -43.01
N SER A 1153 54.22 -4.57 -42.72
CA SER A 1153 53.37 -3.43 -42.38
C SER A 1153 52.37 -3.82 -41.28
N ASP A 1154 51.74 -2.82 -40.67
CA ASP A 1154 50.67 -3.04 -39.67
C ASP A 1154 49.53 -3.88 -40.26
N TYR A 1155 49.18 -3.63 -41.52
CA TYR A 1155 48.16 -4.38 -42.27
C TYR A 1155 48.57 -5.84 -42.51
N ALA A 1156 49.83 -6.08 -42.88
CA ALA A 1156 50.31 -7.45 -43.11
C ALA A 1156 50.27 -8.29 -41.82
N PHE A 1157 50.66 -7.73 -40.67
CA PHE A 1157 50.60 -8.43 -39.38
C PHE A 1157 49.18 -8.63 -38.87
N ASN A 1158 48.32 -7.60 -38.98
CA ASN A 1158 46.89 -7.69 -38.70
C ASN A 1158 46.21 -8.82 -39.50
N LEU A 1159 46.41 -8.86 -40.82
CA LEU A 1159 45.85 -9.87 -41.71
C LEU A 1159 46.46 -11.26 -41.46
N ALA A 1160 47.76 -11.35 -41.16
CA ALA A 1160 48.39 -12.61 -40.79
C ALA A 1160 47.81 -13.19 -39.49
N SER A 1161 47.55 -12.37 -38.47
CA SER A 1161 46.85 -12.78 -37.25
C SER A 1161 45.42 -13.24 -37.51
N GLN A 1162 44.65 -12.53 -38.35
CA GLN A 1162 43.30 -12.98 -38.73
C GLN A 1162 43.30 -14.37 -39.40
N MET A 1163 44.26 -14.63 -40.29
CA MET A 1163 44.36 -15.93 -40.98
C MET A 1163 44.93 -17.03 -40.08
N ALA A 1164 45.91 -16.72 -39.23
CA ALA A 1164 46.46 -17.63 -38.22
C ALA A 1164 45.36 -18.12 -37.27
N PHE A 1165 44.58 -17.18 -36.73
CA PHE A 1165 43.44 -17.47 -35.86
C PHE A 1165 42.42 -18.38 -36.54
N ARG A 1166 41.99 -18.06 -37.78
CA ARG A 1166 41.00 -18.88 -38.51
C ARG A 1166 41.47 -20.30 -38.78
N LYS A 1167 42.75 -20.52 -39.06
CA LYS A 1167 43.32 -21.89 -39.19
C LYS A 1167 43.36 -22.60 -37.83
N ALA A 1168 43.84 -21.91 -36.80
CA ALA A 1168 43.94 -22.47 -35.45
C ALA A 1168 42.57 -22.85 -34.88
N PHE A 1169 41.50 -22.10 -35.19
CA PHE A 1169 40.15 -22.30 -34.65
C PHE A 1169 39.55 -23.68 -34.98
N ASP A 1170 39.68 -24.14 -36.24
CA ASP A 1170 39.22 -25.47 -36.64
C ASP A 1170 40.07 -26.57 -35.98
N GLU A 1171 41.38 -26.36 -35.87
CA GLU A 1171 42.33 -27.28 -35.19
C GLU A 1171 42.15 -27.30 -33.66
N ALA A 1172 41.60 -26.22 -33.07
CA ALA A 1172 41.31 -26.02 -31.64
C ALA A 1172 39.94 -26.58 -31.19
N GLY A 1173 39.23 -27.29 -32.07
CA GLY A 1173 37.93 -27.88 -31.77
C GLY A 1173 36.80 -26.84 -31.67
N GLY A 1174 36.71 -25.96 -32.67
CA GLY A 1174 35.69 -24.91 -32.75
C GLY A 1174 34.26 -25.38 -32.44
N GLN A 1175 33.63 -24.72 -31.47
CA GLN A 1175 32.29 -25.02 -30.97
C GLN A 1175 31.36 -23.81 -31.06
N VAL A 1176 30.09 -24.06 -31.37
CA VAL A 1176 29.00 -23.09 -31.24
C VAL A 1176 28.46 -23.13 -29.81
N LEU A 1177 28.26 -21.96 -29.22
CA LEU A 1177 27.57 -21.77 -27.95
C LEU A 1177 26.17 -21.19 -28.19
N GLU A 1178 25.19 -21.66 -27.44
CA GLU A 1178 23.83 -21.12 -27.41
C GLU A 1178 23.57 -20.36 -26.09
N PRO A 1179 22.78 -19.27 -26.11
CA PRO A 1179 22.42 -18.56 -24.90
C PRO A 1179 21.40 -19.37 -24.09
N LEU A 1180 21.73 -19.65 -22.84
CA LEU A 1180 20.79 -20.20 -21.87
C LEU A 1180 20.06 -19.06 -21.16
N MET A 1181 18.76 -19.26 -21.01
CA MET A 1181 17.83 -18.39 -20.31
C MET A 1181 17.47 -19.03 -18.97
N LYS A 1182 17.79 -18.35 -17.87
CA LYS A 1182 17.33 -18.72 -16.55
C LYS A 1182 15.84 -18.42 -16.51
N THR A 1183 15.04 -19.47 -16.52
CA THR A 1183 13.58 -19.41 -16.68
C THR A 1183 12.92 -19.74 -15.35
N THR A 1184 12.20 -18.78 -14.78
CA THR A 1184 11.42 -18.98 -13.54
C THR A 1184 9.96 -19.15 -13.91
N ILE A 1185 9.36 -20.27 -13.52
CA ILE A 1185 7.96 -20.62 -13.80
C ILE A 1185 7.21 -20.72 -12.48
N THR A 1186 6.08 -20.03 -12.35
CA THR A 1186 5.22 -20.11 -11.16
C THR A 1186 3.81 -20.55 -11.57
N ALA A 1187 3.27 -21.57 -10.91
CA ALA A 1187 1.93 -22.11 -11.18
C ALA A 1187 1.33 -22.82 -9.96
N PRO A 1188 0.01 -23.07 -9.92
CA PRO A 1188 -0.60 -23.87 -8.85
C PRO A 1188 -0.04 -25.29 -8.78
N VAL A 1189 0.12 -25.81 -7.54
CA VAL A 1189 0.75 -27.12 -7.24
C VAL A 1189 0.15 -28.28 -8.04
N GLU A 1190 -1.15 -28.22 -8.37
CA GLU A 1190 -1.87 -29.23 -9.17
C GLU A 1190 -1.25 -29.48 -10.57
N PHE A 1191 -0.45 -28.55 -11.12
CA PHE A 1191 0.21 -28.67 -12.43
C PHE A 1191 1.70 -29.01 -12.38
N GLN A 1192 2.28 -29.22 -11.19
CA GLN A 1192 3.73 -29.44 -11.00
C GLN A 1192 4.27 -30.55 -11.92
N GLY A 1193 3.62 -31.73 -11.94
CA GLY A 1193 4.03 -32.85 -12.79
C GLY A 1193 3.96 -32.56 -14.30
N SER A 1194 3.01 -31.73 -14.74
CA SER A 1194 2.86 -31.33 -16.15
C SER A 1194 3.96 -30.37 -16.58
N ILE A 1195 4.36 -29.44 -15.71
CA ILE A 1195 5.47 -28.49 -15.94
C ILE A 1195 6.82 -29.22 -15.90
N LEU A 1196 7.06 -30.10 -14.92
CA LEU A 1196 8.28 -30.92 -14.85
C LEU A 1196 8.46 -31.75 -16.14
N MET A 1197 7.40 -32.38 -16.66
CA MET A 1197 7.45 -33.13 -17.92
C MET A 1197 7.70 -32.23 -19.16
N LEU A 1198 7.25 -30.97 -19.13
CA LEU A 1198 7.47 -30.01 -20.21
C LEU A 1198 8.92 -29.50 -20.24
N MET A 1199 9.51 -29.23 -19.07
CA MET A 1199 10.85 -28.64 -18.95
C MET A 1199 11.98 -29.65 -19.07
N ASN A 1200 11.78 -30.91 -18.65
CA ASN A 1200 12.69 -32.03 -18.95
C ASN A 1200 12.92 -32.29 -20.47
N LYS A 1201 12.22 -31.58 -21.35
CA LYS A 1201 12.40 -31.61 -22.82
C LYS A 1201 13.04 -30.33 -23.40
N ARG A 1202 13.30 -29.31 -22.59
CA ARG A 1202 13.67 -27.94 -23.03
C ARG A 1202 14.87 -27.34 -22.29
N GLY A 1203 15.22 -27.83 -21.11
CA GLY A 1203 16.33 -27.32 -20.32
C GLY A 1203 16.65 -28.18 -19.09
N THR A 1204 17.59 -27.70 -18.30
CA THR A 1204 18.01 -28.31 -17.03
C THR A 1204 17.28 -27.62 -15.89
N ILE A 1205 16.53 -28.38 -15.08
CA ILE A 1205 15.91 -27.85 -13.86
C ILE A 1205 17.02 -27.60 -12.83
N VAL A 1206 17.09 -26.38 -12.30
CA VAL A 1206 18.08 -25.94 -11.32
C VAL A 1206 17.51 -26.06 -9.91
N ASP A 1207 16.27 -25.60 -9.71
CA ASP A 1207 15.61 -25.59 -8.39
C ASP A 1207 14.08 -25.70 -8.50
N THR A 1208 13.41 -26.07 -7.41
CA THR A 1208 11.93 -26.18 -7.31
C THR A 1208 11.45 -25.92 -5.88
N GLU A 1209 10.90 -24.73 -5.66
CA GLU A 1209 10.23 -24.34 -4.41
C GLU A 1209 8.73 -24.70 -4.46
N VAL A 1210 8.19 -25.29 -3.39
CA VAL A 1210 6.76 -25.67 -3.32
C VAL A 1210 6.10 -24.93 -2.15
N GLY A 1211 5.28 -23.93 -2.47
CA GLY A 1211 4.43 -23.23 -1.50
C GLY A 1211 3.10 -23.94 -1.26
N ALA A 1212 2.24 -23.33 -0.44
CA ALA A 1212 0.95 -23.92 -0.04
C ALA A 1212 -0.12 -23.91 -1.15
N ASP A 1213 -0.15 -22.89 -2.01
CA ASP A 1213 -1.10 -22.75 -3.13
C ASP A 1213 -0.40 -22.89 -4.51
N ASP A 1214 0.69 -22.14 -4.68
CA ASP A 1214 1.51 -22.07 -5.90
C ASP A 1214 2.92 -22.68 -5.64
N PHE A 1215 3.53 -23.26 -6.67
CA PHE A 1215 4.94 -23.67 -6.69
C PHE A 1215 5.72 -22.82 -7.71
N THR A 1216 7.03 -22.68 -7.48
CA THR A 1216 7.97 -21.98 -8.35
C THR A 1216 9.11 -22.91 -8.75
N MET A 1217 9.54 -22.87 -10.00
CA MET A 1217 10.62 -23.71 -10.52
C MET A 1217 11.56 -22.89 -11.39
N VAL A 1218 12.87 -23.05 -11.18
CA VAL A 1218 13.92 -22.37 -11.93
C VAL A 1218 14.63 -23.37 -12.82
N ALA A 1219 14.76 -23.08 -14.12
CA ALA A 1219 15.41 -23.96 -15.08
C ALA A 1219 16.22 -23.16 -16.13
N ASP A 1220 17.46 -23.57 -16.40
CA ASP A 1220 18.29 -23.04 -17.49
C ASP A 1220 17.88 -23.70 -18.81
N CYS A 1221 17.38 -22.90 -19.76
CA CYS A 1221 16.77 -23.37 -21.00
C CYS A 1221 17.36 -22.66 -22.22
N SER A 1222 17.61 -23.37 -23.31
CA SER A 1222 18.04 -22.73 -24.57
C SER A 1222 16.99 -21.72 -25.05
N LEU A 1223 17.40 -20.49 -25.39
CA LEU A 1223 16.49 -19.49 -25.98
C LEU A 1223 15.76 -20.04 -27.23
N ASN A 1224 16.45 -20.85 -28.03
CA ASN A 1224 15.87 -21.52 -29.20
C ASN A 1224 14.78 -22.54 -28.81
N ALA A 1225 14.95 -23.23 -27.68
CA ALA A 1225 13.95 -24.15 -27.13
C ALA A 1225 12.77 -23.43 -26.43
N MET A 1226 12.85 -22.11 -26.20
CA MET A 1226 11.80 -21.31 -25.56
C MET A 1226 10.80 -20.67 -26.55
N PHE A 1227 11.06 -20.71 -27.86
CA PHE A 1227 10.07 -20.25 -28.85
C PHE A 1227 8.75 -21.03 -28.74
N GLY A 1228 7.64 -20.29 -28.66
CA GLY A 1228 6.31 -20.85 -28.45
C GLY A 1228 6.08 -21.47 -27.06
N PHE A 1229 6.98 -21.26 -26.09
CA PHE A 1229 6.83 -21.86 -24.75
C PHE A 1229 5.55 -21.39 -24.03
N SER A 1230 5.22 -20.09 -24.09
CA SER A 1230 4.02 -19.50 -23.48
C SER A 1230 2.73 -20.27 -23.83
N SER A 1231 2.51 -20.58 -25.12
CA SER A 1231 1.34 -21.34 -25.58
C SER A 1231 1.31 -22.77 -25.01
N HIS A 1232 2.47 -23.43 -24.86
CA HIS A 1232 2.57 -24.77 -24.27
C HIS A 1232 2.37 -24.75 -22.75
N LEU A 1233 2.95 -23.78 -22.03
CA LEU A 1233 2.78 -23.61 -20.58
C LEU A 1233 1.32 -23.32 -20.24
N ARG A 1234 0.67 -22.41 -20.98
CA ARG A 1234 -0.75 -22.09 -20.82
C ARG A 1234 -1.62 -23.32 -21.08
N ALA A 1235 -1.33 -24.13 -22.10
CA ALA A 1235 -2.04 -25.38 -22.34
C ALA A 1235 -1.87 -26.40 -21.20
N ALA A 1236 -0.64 -26.57 -20.69
CA ALA A 1236 -0.34 -27.51 -19.60
C ALA A 1236 -0.94 -27.10 -18.24
N THR A 1237 -1.14 -25.80 -18.00
CA THR A 1237 -1.58 -25.22 -16.71
C THR A 1237 -3.02 -24.69 -16.73
N GLN A 1238 -3.78 -24.98 -17.79
CA GLN A 1238 -5.12 -24.40 -18.03
C GLN A 1238 -5.13 -22.86 -18.02
N GLY A 1239 -4.00 -22.23 -18.35
CA GLY A 1239 -3.79 -20.78 -18.32
C GLY A 1239 -3.59 -20.18 -16.93
N LYS A 1240 -3.13 -20.96 -15.93
CA LYS A 1240 -2.81 -20.48 -14.58
C LYS A 1240 -1.31 -20.28 -14.32
N GLY A 1241 -0.44 -20.91 -15.11
CA GLY A 1241 1.01 -20.75 -14.97
C GLY A 1241 1.53 -19.51 -15.69
N ASP A 1242 2.47 -18.84 -15.06
CA ASP A 1242 3.20 -17.68 -15.55
C ASP A 1242 4.71 -17.98 -15.61
N PHE A 1243 5.48 -17.21 -16.38
CA PHE A 1243 6.94 -17.36 -16.43
C PHE A 1243 7.67 -16.07 -16.77
N SER A 1244 8.86 -15.91 -16.17
CA SER A 1244 9.86 -14.94 -16.58
C SER A 1244 11.11 -15.67 -17.11
N MET A 1245 11.91 -14.98 -17.91
CA MET A 1245 13.18 -15.50 -18.41
C MET A 1245 14.20 -14.37 -18.54
N GLU A 1246 15.39 -14.59 -17.99
CA GLU A 1246 16.54 -13.68 -18.05
C GLU A 1246 17.75 -14.39 -18.67
N PHE A 1247 18.66 -13.65 -19.29
CA PHE A 1247 19.89 -14.25 -19.82
C PHE A 1247 20.76 -14.78 -18.66
N SER A 1248 21.14 -16.05 -18.74
CA SER A 1248 21.92 -16.75 -17.70
C SER A 1248 23.40 -16.73 -18.05
N HIS A 1249 23.78 -17.40 -19.13
CA HIS A 1249 25.15 -17.53 -19.64
C HIS A 1249 25.15 -18.20 -21.02
N TYR A 1250 26.29 -18.20 -21.71
CA TYR A 1250 26.50 -19.03 -22.90
C TYR A 1250 26.95 -20.46 -22.56
N ALA A 1251 26.37 -21.46 -23.22
CA ALA A 1251 26.69 -22.87 -23.02
C ALA A 1251 26.91 -23.63 -24.36
N PRO A 1252 27.72 -24.72 -24.37
CA PRO A 1252 27.91 -25.59 -25.53
C PRO A 1252 26.61 -26.04 -26.20
N ALA A 1253 26.41 -25.67 -27.46
CA ALA A 1253 25.21 -26.06 -28.21
C ALA A 1253 25.19 -27.56 -28.52
N ALA A 1254 23.99 -28.15 -28.54
CA ALA A 1254 23.84 -29.59 -28.81
C ALA A 1254 24.47 -29.99 -30.17
N PRO A 1255 25.24 -31.10 -30.28
CA PRO A 1255 25.96 -31.46 -31.51
C PRO A 1255 25.09 -31.71 -32.76
N HIS A 1256 23.78 -31.90 -32.61
CA HIS A 1256 22.82 -31.89 -33.72
C HIS A 1256 22.54 -30.46 -34.20
N LEU A 1257 22.22 -29.56 -33.26
CA LEU A 1257 21.92 -28.15 -33.51
C LEU A 1257 23.13 -27.43 -34.13
N GLN A 1258 24.34 -27.66 -33.64
CA GLN A 1258 25.56 -27.09 -34.24
C GLN A 1258 25.70 -27.48 -35.72
N LYS A 1259 25.45 -28.75 -36.08
CA LYS A 1259 25.51 -29.23 -37.48
C LYS A 1259 24.42 -28.60 -38.36
N GLU A 1260 23.23 -28.44 -37.82
CA GLU A 1260 22.10 -27.81 -38.50
C GLU A 1260 22.35 -26.32 -38.78
N LEU A 1261 22.84 -25.58 -37.79
CA LEU A 1261 23.21 -24.16 -37.92
C LEU A 1261 24.34 -23.97 -38.95
N VAL A 1262 25.41 -24.77 -38.89
CA VAL A 1262 26.52 -24.68 -39.87
C VAL A 1262 26.03 -25.02 -41.28
N ALA A 1263 25.19 -26.04 -41.45
CA ALA A 1263 24.62 -26.39 -42.75
C ALA A 1263 23.63 -25.32 -43.28
N LYS A 1264 22.99 -24.54 -42.40
CA LYS A 1264 22.18 -23.38 -42.78
C LYS A 1264 23.06 -22.21 -43.23
N TYR A 1265 24.08 -21.86 -42.44
CA TYR A 1265 25.01 -20.77 -42.76
C TYR A 1265 25.77 -21.00 -44.07
N GLN A 1266 26.23 -22.23 -44.33
CA GLN A 1266 26.86 -22.59 -45.60
C GLN A 1266 25.94 -22.34 -46.81
N LYS A 1267 24.66 -22.69 -46.72
CA LYS A 1267 23.66 -22.39 -47.77
C LYS A 1267 23.41 -20.90 -47.93
N GLU A 1268 23.40 -20.14 -46.84
CA GLU A 1268 23.28 -18.67 -46.90
C GLU A 1268 24.51 -18.01 -47.55
N LEU A 1269 25.72 -18.55 -47.32
CA LEU A 1269 26.94 -18.12 -48.02
C LEU A 1269 26.93 -18.49 -49.51
N GLU A 1270 26.44 -19.67 -49.88
CA GLU A 1270 26.26 -20.07 -51.29
C GLU A 1270 25.23 -19.19 -52.01
N ALA A 1271 24.11 -18.88 -51.34
CA ALA A 1271 23.10 -17.94 -51.85
C ALA A 1271 23.64 -16.50 -51.99
N LYS A 1272 24.52 -16.06 -51.08
CA LYS A 1272 25.24 -14.77 -51.17
C LYS A 1272 26.40 -14.75 -52.18
N ARG A 1273 26.79 -15.90 -52.74
CA ARG A 1273 27.80 -16.05 -53.82
C ARG A 1273 27.18 -16.27 -55.21
N THR A 1274 25.87 -16.51 -55.27
CA THR A 1274 25.11 -16.75 -56.51
C THR A 1274 24.10 -15.64 -56.84
N LYS A 1275 23.92 -14.69 -55.91
CA LYS A 1275 23.42 -13.34 -56.17
C LYS A 1275 24.59 -12.39 -56.46
#